data_AF-A0A7V6D222-F1
#
_entry.id   AF-A0A7V6D222-F1
#
_cell.length_a   1.000
_cell.length_b   1.000
_cell.length_c   1.000
_cell.angle_alpha   90.00
_cell.angle_beta   90.00
_cell.angle_gamma   90.00
#
_symmetry.space_group_name_H-M   'P 1'
#
loop_
_entity.id
_entity.type
_entity.pdbx_description
1 polymer ?
#
loop_
_entity_poly.entity_id
_entity_poly.type
_entity_poly.pdbx_seq_one_letter_code
_entity_poly.pdbx_strand_id
1 'polypeptide(L)'
;MASVRGSHAALERGVPLPHYDGPIRVRSLIELLRLRAERQANQLAYTFLADRERFSLTYGQLDRRARQLGSYLAERSRRQDPVLLLYPAGLEFLEAFFGALYAGLVPVPLPVPRNRAASERVLVVARDTAARLVLSCRAALPEQPRDLAGLEWVFTDEFGPDWDTSFDPVEPRADDVAYLQYTSGSTQLPRGVVLSHANVLHNLWNIDQGFRHTPESVSVTWLPHFHDMGLVYGLLGPLYGGFPCYVFSPAAFIQRPRLWLEVITEFRATHSGGPNFAFDLCVRRIPPDQREGLELSSWQVAFNGAEPVRAETLERFAEAFEPYGFRREAFYPAYGLAEATLKVTGSLRGQGPLIVGFDGDALAQGRVRPANEQTARVRHMVGCGAPGPDTEVRIVNPETRQLCGEDELGEIWVRGPGVAYGYWQQPEATQQTFQARLADGSGPYLRTGDLGFIYQGQLFIAGRLKELIIIRGLNHYPSDLEATVRQAHPALASSLVAAFPIEDGGEERLGLVVETGSRAPDDPQEIVDAVRRAIAENHQIQAWMVVLARKGTIPRTSSGKIQRGLCKELLERGELETFYVSRLEPGIEVGDLQSDWERIREALPAERIGRLVEYLRQRIAALGHVAVQELTAETSLGSVGLDSLAAVELLHRIERELGVVLDPAELWGDKTISELATRLASELATSDVRTTIPALGSKQPPLSFEQERIWWLVQAAPSSAAFNIPFALRWKGPLEPELFQKAVDQIVARQEALRACFPCDASGQPQCWIREDARLEVEVCRIAEGSWQQRIARALEIVAARASQAMDLGHAPLARLVACQCDANEWVVGGALHHLIGDVWSVRLFLEEVATVYASLRGGEPSLLPVLRLQYGDFAAWQRSSLGPERVERLAGWWRDWLAGVSATGLPSARPEAQRPVWSAELYRRELDGQTLDRLDAYCRRHRFTRFRVLFGLFVALLARLARSTDLLVGVTVANRHRADLEHLIGFFATPLPVRIRASWDWSVSEWIRAARQAFLDAQAHQELPVAKIAEALRARGQVGPLFRVVFGIFQEILPRVPLPGVELETLDVRPEAIDFELFFNWADGGDHLRALVSYSRELYSARSVEAFVSDYFAALEQFVENPDMPVSELLTPAWKANVEEASRVAIAATFTAEPVGEVLEFWLKELDFDDTVVFAPYGQLFQQLLDPSSTLRRGKKGVNVLLVRLEDWAPLSVDDRRAALEENLEHFVSAVQSAAARTPVPYLICFLPCSPGFLAEADLAEASRQAEQQAAAR
;
A
#
# COMPACT_ATOMS: atom_id res chain seq x y z
N MET A 1 4.21 -40.61 -1.26
CA MET A 1 5.21 -40.97 -2.30
C MET A 1 4.59 -41.42 -3.63
N ALA A 2 3.44 -42.11 -3.69
CA ALA A 2 2.88 -42.58 -4.97
C ALA A 2 2.28 -41.48 -5.89
N SER A 3 1.79 -40.36 -5.35
CA SER A 3 1.13 -39.28 -6.12
C SER A 3 2.08 -38.30 -6.82
N VAL A 4 3.38 -38.31 -6.51
CA VAL A 4 4.39 -37.36 -7.05
C VAL A 4 5.02 -37.88 -8.35
N ARG A 5 4.78 -39.14 -8.74
CA ARG A 5 5.47 -39.80 -9.87
C ARG A 5 5.10 -39.26 -11.26
N GLY A 6 3.99 -38.53 -11.40
CA GLY A 6 3.44 -38.15 -12.71
C GLY A 6 4.25 -37.12 -13.52
N SER A 7 5.01 -36.23 -12.87
CA SER A 7 5.79 -35.17 -13.55
C SER A 7 7.24 -35.58 -13.91
N HIS A 8 7.72 -36.73 -13.42
CA HIS A 8 9.13 -37.13 -13.52
C HIS A 8 9.42 -38.13 -14.66
N ALA A 9 8.43 -38.50 -15.48
CA ALA A 9 8.59 -39.44 -16.60
C ALA A 9 9.61 -38.98 -17.67
N ALA A 10 9.92 -37.69 -17.76
CA ALA A 10 10.96 -37.17 -18.66
C ALA A 10 12.39 -37.50 -18.19
N LEU A 11 12.60 -37.69 -16.89
CA LEU A 11 13.92 -37.88 -16.26
C LEU A 11 14.43 -39.32 -16.33
N GLU A 12 13.56 -40.31 -16.57
CA GLU A 12 13.96 -41.71 -16.78
C GLU A 12 14.88 -41.90 -18.00
N ARG A 13 14.88 -40.95 -18.94
CA ARG A 13 15.74 -40.94 -20.13
C ARG A 13 17.18 -40.46 -19.87
N GLY A 14 17.49 -40.00 -18.65
CA GLY A 14 18.80 -39.44 -18.27
C GLY A 14 19.07 -38.04 -18.84
N VAL A 15 20.05 -37.32 -18.27
CA VAL A 15 20.44 -35.97 -18.73
C VAL A 15 21.64 -36.02 -19.67
N PRO A 16 21.74 -35.14 -20.69
CA PRO A 16 22.86 -35.12 -21.63
C PRO A 16 24.17 -34.73 -20.94
N LEU A 17 25.17 -35.59 -21.02
CA LEU A 17 26.48 -35.29 -20.45
C LEU A 17 27.30 -34.43 -21.43
N PRO A 18 27.83 -33.27 -21.01
CA PRO A 18 28.54 -32.36 -21.91
C PRO A 18 29.94 -32.90 -22.25
N HIS A 19 30.45 -32.43 -23.39
CA HIS A 19 31.84 -32.62 -23.85
C HIS A 19 32.27 -34.08 -24.11
N TYR A 20 31.36 -34.89 -24.66
CA TYR A 20 31.65 -36.21 -25.23
C TYR A 20 31.28 -36.26 -26.72
N ASP A 21 32.03 -37.05 -27.48
CA ASP A 21 31.70 -37.37 -28.87
C ASP A 21 30.50 -38.33 -28.92
N GLY A 22 29.29 -37.77 -29.06
CA GLY A 22 28.02 -38.50 -29.20
C GLY A 22 27.02 -38.27 -28.04
N PRO A 23 25.75 -38.67 -28.19
CA PRO A 23 24.69 -38.38 -27.22
C PRO A 23 24.76 -39.33 -26.01
N ILE A 24 25.72 -39.11 -25.11
CA ILE A 24 25.79 -39.84 -23.84
C ILE A 24 24.82 -39.18 -22.84
N ARG A 25 24.01 -40.00 -22.17
CA ARG A 25 23.12 -39.56 -21.09
C ARG A 25 23.43 -40.30 -19.81
N VAL A 26 23.40 -39.59 -18.69
CA VAL A 26 23.61 -40.15 -17.34
C VAL A 26 22.31 -40.06 -16.54
N ARG A 27 22.03 -41.09 -15.74
CA ARG A 27 20.81 -41.27 -14.94
C ARG A 27 21.09 -41.21 -13.45
N SER A 28 22.34 -41.38 -13.04
CA SER A 28 22.76 -41.28 -11.64
C SER A 28 24.13 -40.60 -11.47
N LEU A 29 24.41 -40.15 -10.24
CA LEU A 29 25.72 -39.62 -9.87
C LEU A 29 26.80 -40.71 -9.91
N ILE A 30 26.40 -41.97 -9.71
CA ILE A 30 27.27 -43.14 -9.82
C ILE A 30 27.70 -43.34 -11.27
N GLU A 31 26.74 -43.35 -12.20
CA GLU A 31 27.00 -43.47 -13.64
C GLU A 31 27.89 -42.31 -14.12
N LEU A 32 27.69 -41.10 -13.61
CA LEU A 32 28.53 -39.93 -13.89
C LEU A 32 29.99 -40.16 -13.47
N LEU A 33 30.26 -40.54 -12.21
CA LEU A 33 31.63 -40.75 -11.74
C LEU A 33 32.30 -41.93 -12.46
N ARG A 34 31.60 -43.05 -12.64
CA ARG A 34 32.13 -44.22 -13.36
C ARG A 34 32.54 -43.86 -14.77
N LEU A 35 31.70 -43.15 -15.51
CA LEU A 35 32.01 -42.77 -16.89
C LEU A 35 33.21 -41.81 -16.97
N ARG A 36 33.33 -40.87 -16.03
CA ARG A 36 34.51 -39.99 -15.91
C ARG A 36 35.76 -40.80 -15.59
N ALA A 37 35.69 -41.75 -14.68
CA ALA A 37 36.80 -42.63 -14.34
C ALA A 37 37.21 -43.56 -15.49
N GLU A 38 36.26 -44.13 -16.23
CA GLU A 38 36.53 -45.02 -17.36
C GLU A 38 37.15 -44.29 -18.56
N ARG A 39 36.67 -43.08 -18.87
CA ARG A 39 37.08 -42.34 -20.07
C ARG A 39 38.18 -41.31 -19.81
N GLN A 40 38.31 -40.82 -18.58
CA GLN A 40 39.19 -39.72 -18.19
C GLN A 40 39.95 -40.01 -16.87
N ALA A 41 40.34 -41.27 -16.63
CA ALA A 41 40.94 -41.75 -15.38
C ALA A 41 42.08 -40.87 -14.81
N ASN A 42 42.97 -40.39 -15.69
CA ASN A 42 44.16 -39.62 -15.32
C ASN A 42 43.92 -38.10 -15.31
N GLN A 43 42.71 -37.64 -15.67
CA GLN A 43 42.39 -36.22 -15.64
C GLN A 43 42.21 -35.76 -14.19
N LEU A 44 42.84 -34.63 -13.86
CA LEU A 44 42.69 -33.97 -12.58
C LEU A 44 41.23 -33.56 -12.37
N ALA A 45 40.64 -34.01 -11.25
CA ALA A 45 39.29 -33.66 -10.87
C ALA A 45 39.29 -32.55 -9.81
N TYR A 46 39.96 -32.77 -8.68
CA TYR A 46 39.97 -31.83 -7.56
C TYR A 46 41.38 -31.60 -7.03
N THR A 47 41.64 -30.38 -6.56
CA THR A 47 42.82 -30.07 -5.75
C THR A 47 42.42 -29.29 -4.50
N PHE A 48 42.68 -29.84 -3.32
CA PHE A 48 42.51 -29.16 -2.05
C PHE A 48 43.78 -28.38 -1.68
N LEU A 49 43.60 -27.10 -1.37
CA LEU A 49 44.66 -26.17 -1.00
C LEU A 49 44.66 -25.98 0.53
N ALA A 50 45.63 -26.60 1.20
CA ALA A 50 45.77 -26.58 2.66
C ALA A 50 47.02 -25.79 3.05
N ASP A 51 46.88 -24.50 3.37
CA ASP A 51 47.94 -23.56 3.74
C ASP A 51 49.19 -23.56 2.83
N ARG A 52 50.09 -24.54 2.99
CA ARG A 52 51.34 -24.71 2.21
C ARG A 52 51.37 -25.98 1.34
N GLU A 53 50.40 -26.87 1.46
CA GLU A 53 50.35 -28.16 0.78
C GLU A 53 49.17 -28.21 -0.20
N ARG A 54 49.32 -29.06 -1.22
CA ARG A 54 48.29 -29.31 -2.25
C ARG A 54 48.04 -30.79 -2.32
N PHE A 55 46.78 -31.17 -2.18
CA PHE A 55 46.33 -32.55 -2.34
C PHE A 55 45.48 -32.63 -3.58
N SER A 56 45.78 -33.55 -4.49
CA SER A 56 45.08 -33.66 -5.78
C SER A 56 44.48 -35.04 -5.95
N LEU A 57 43.33 -35.08 -6.62
CA LEU A 57 42.57 -36.30 -6.89
C LEU A 57 42.16 -36.32 -8.37
N THR A 58 42.50 -37.39 -9.08
CA THR A 58 41.98 -37.65 -10.44
C THR A 58 40.64 -38.39 -10.38
N TYR A 59 39.88 -38.41 -11.49
CA TYR A 59 38.63 -39.18 -11.54
C TYR A 59 38.83 -40.66 -11.24
N GLY A 60 39.92 -41.27 -11.75
CA GLY A 60 40.23 -42.67 -11.50
C GLY A 60 40.66 -42.95 -10.05
N GLN A 61 41.30 -42.00 -9.37
CA GLN A 61 41.61 -42.12 -7.95
C GLN A 61 40.35 -42.00 -7.09
N LEU A 62 39.47 -41.05 -7.39
CA LEU A 62 38.19 -40.88 -6.69
C LEU A 62 37.30 -42.12 -6.82
N ASP A 63 37.13 -42.66 -8.03
CA ASP A 63 36.34 -43.89 -8.24
C ASP A 63 36.93 -45.07 -7.47
N ARG A 64 38.26 -45.23 -7.49
CA ARG A 64 38.93 -46.31 -6.74
C ARG A 64 38.69 -46.19 -5.24
N ARG A 65 38.86 -45.00 -4.66
CA ARG A 65 38.63 -44.76 -3.23
C ARG A 65 37.17 -44.96 -2.85
N ALA A 66 36.25 -44.49 -3.69
CA ALA A 66 34.82 -44.73 -3.52
C ALA A 66 34.47 -46.23 -3.55
N ARG A 67 35.07 -47.04 -4.43
CA ARG A 67 34.86 -48.50 -4.45
C ARG A 67 35.35 -49.19 -3.18
N GLN A 68 36.55 -48.83 -2.71
CA GLN A 68 37.11 -49.39 -1.47
C GLN A 68 36.18 -49.15 -0.29
N LEU A 69 35.73 -47.92 -0.12
CA LEU A 69 34.82 -47.58 0.95
C LEU A 69 33.42 -48.19 0.73
N GLY A 70 32.92 -48.17 -0.50
CA GLY A 70 31.62 -48.73 -0.86
C GLY A 70 31.51 -50.23 -0.55
N SER A 71 32.56 -51.00 -0.86
CA SER A 71 32.65 -52.43 -0.52
C SER A 71 32.45 -52.68 0.98
N TYR A 72 33.19 -51.92 1.80
CA TYR A 72 33.13 -52.04 3.25
C TYR A 72 31.78 -51.65 3.84
N LEU A 73 31.17 -50.59 3.31
CA LEU A 73 29.87 -50.08 3.78
C LEU A 73 28.71 -50.98 3.37
N ALA A 74 28.77 -51.59 2.17
CA ALA A 74 27.72 -52.47 1.64
C ALA A 74 27.50 -53.73 2.50
N GLU A 75 28.53 -54.22 3.19
CA GLU A 75 28.42 -55.37 4.11
C GLU A 75 27.67 -55.03 5.42
N ARG A 76 27.61 -53.74 5.79
CA ARG A 76 27.18 -53.27 7.13
C ARG A 76 25.84 -52.54 7.12
N SER A 77 25.30 -52.27 5.95
CA SER A 77 24.16 -51.37 5.78
C SER A 77 23.18 -51.94 4.76
N ARG A 78 21.92 -51.49 4.82
CA ARG A 78 20.91 -51.84 3.81
C ARG A 78 20.82 -50.73 2.78
N ARG A 79 20.37 -51.10 1.58
CA ARG A 79 20.10 -50.13 0.52
C ARG A 79 19.13 -49.06 1.01
N GLN A 80 19.46 -47.80 0.70
CA GLN A 80 18.77 -46.57 1.10
C GLN A 80 18.80 -46.26 2.62
N ASP A 81 19.67 -46.93 3.40
CA ASP A 81 19.93 -46.51 4.79
C ASP A 81 20.66 -45.14 4.80
N PRO A 82 20.24 -44.19 5.66
CA PRO A 82 20.94 -42.93 5.82
C PRO A 82 22.26 -43.08 6.57
N VAL A 83 23.28 -42.34 6.12
CA VAL A 83 24.61 -42.30 6.73
C VAL A 83 25.06 -40.85 6.91
N LEU A 84 25.48 -40.49 8.13
CA LEU A 84 25.92 -39.12 8.43
C LEU A 84 27.36 -38.91 7.97
N LEU A 85 27.64 -37.81 7.28
CA LEU A 85 28.98 -37.46 6.81
C LEU A 85 29.47 -36.22 7.56
N LEU A 86 30.46 -36.41 8.44
CA LEU A 86 31.06 -35.36 9.27
C LEU A 86 32.51 -35.15 8.86
N TYR A 87 32.74 -34.32 7.85
CA TYR A 87 34.08 -34.08 7.30
C TYR A 87 34.47 -32.59 7.38
N PRO A 88 35.77 -32.30 7.56
CA PRO A 88 36.29 -30.96 7.36
C PRO A 88 36.35 -30.67 5.85
N ALA A 89 36.65 -29.43 5.46
CA ALA A 89 36.93 -29.15 4.05
C ALA A 89 38.17 -29.97 3.63
N GLY A 90 38.04 -30.73 2.55
CA GLY A 90 39.04 -31.70 2.09
C GLY A 90 38.50 -32.58 0.97
N LEU A 91 39.34 -33.46 0.43
CA LEU A 91 38.95 -34.39 -0.64
C LEU A 91 38.30 -35.67 -0.10
N GLU A 92 38.56 -36.00 1.16
CA GLU A 92 38.05 -37.18 1.87
C GLU A 92 36.52 -37.19 1.92
N PHE A 93 35.89 -36.01 1.96
CA PHE A 93 34.44 -35.89 1.87
C PHE A 93 33.90 -36.44 0.54
N LEU A 94 34.57 -36.21 -0.59
CA LEU A 94 34.14 -36.73 -1.90
C LEU A 94 34.26 -38.25 -1.94
N GLU A 95 35.36 -38.79 -1.40
CA GLU A 95 35.57 -40.23 -1.28
C GLU A 95 34.46 -40.87 -0.42
N ALA A 96 34.12 -40.25 0.71
CA ALA A 96 33.03 -40.68 1.59
C ALA A 96 31.65 -40.58 0.94
N PHE A 97 31.37 -39.47 0.26
CA PHE A 97 30.10 -39.22 -0.42
C PHE A 97 29.85 -40.25 -1.53
N PHE A 98 30.82 -40.45 -2.41
CA PHE A 98 30.68 -41.45 -3.48
C PHE A 98 30.79 -42.88 -2.96
N GLY A 99 31.58 -43.15 -1.93
CA GLY A 99 31.62 -44.47 -1.30
C GLY A 99 30.28 -44.88 -0.68
N ALA A 100 29.61 -43.96 0.01
CA ALA A 100 28.26 -44.18 0.51
C ALA A 100 27.26 -44.41 -0.63
N LEU A 101 27.31 -43.60 -1.71
CA LEU A 101 26.48 -43.82 -2.90
C LEU A 101 26.74 -45.20 -3.54
N TYR A 102 28.01 -45.60 -3.68
CA TYR A 102 28.39 -46.89 -4.28
C TYR A 102 27.87 -48.08 -3.48
N ALA A 103 27.81 -47.95 -2.14
CA ALA A 103 27.17 -48.93 -1.26
C ALA A 103 25.62 -48.90 -1.31
N GLY A 104 25.02 -47.97 -2.06
CA GLY A 104 23.58 -47.78 -2.15
C GLY A 104 22.96 -47.06 -0.95
N LEU A 105 23.76 -46.33 -0.16
CA LEU A 105 23.33 -45.57 1.03
C LEU A 105 22.92 -44.15 0.67
N VAL A 106 22.25 -43.48 1.62
CA VAL A 106 21.83 -42.08 1.49
C VAL A 106 22.76 -41.20 2.34
N PRO A 107 23.74 -40.50 1.73
CA PRO A 107 24.61 -39.60 2.46
C PRO A 107 23.81 -38.44 3.05
N VAL A 108 24.19 -38.03 4.26
CA VAL A 108 23.63 -36.88 4.97
C VAL A 108 24.79 -35.97 5.40
N PRO A 109 25.23 -35.05 4.53
CA PRO A 109 26.32 -34.13 4.82
C PRO A 109 25.98 -33.19 5.97
N LEU A 110 26.86 -33.12 6.98
CA LEU A 110 26.69 -32.28 8.16
C LEU A 110 28.03 -31.64 8.57
N PRO A 111 28.01 -30.47 9.23
CA PRO A 111 29.24 -29.88 9.76
C PRO A 111 29.82 -30.74 10.88
N VAL A 112 31.16 -30.83 10.94
CA VAL A 112 31.86 -31.48 12.06
C VAL A 112 31.49 -30.77 13.38
N PRO A 113 30.98 -31.50 14.39
CA PRO A 113 30.58 -30.92 15.65
C PRO A 113 31.80 -30.40 16.43
N ARG A 114 31.82 -29.10 16.75
CA ARG A 114 32.91 -28.45 17.50
C ARG A 114 32.56 -28.13 18.96
N ASN A 115 31.30 -28.30 19.34
CA ASN A 115 30.79 -28.03 20.68
C ASN A 115 29.55 -28.89 20.95
N ARG A 116 29.03 -28.81 22.18
CA ARG A 116 27.85 -29.57 22.61
C ARG A 116 26.60 -29.27 21.78
N ALA A 117 26.30 -28.00 21.52
CA ALA A 117 25.15 -27.60 20.70
C ALA A 117 25.22 -28.15 19.26
N ALA A 118 26.41 -28.17 18.65
CA ALA A 118 26.62 -28.78 17.35
C ALA A 118 26.44 -30.31 17.40
N SER A 119 26.82 -30.95 18.50
CA SER A 119 26.58 -32.39 18.72
C SER A 119 25.09 -32.70 18.88
N GLU A 120 24.34 -31.86 19.59
CA GLU A 120 22.88 -31.98 19.71
C GLU A 120 22.19 -31.89 18.35
N ARG A 121 22.65 -31.00 17.47
CA ARG A 121 22.15 -30.94 16.08
C ARG A 121 22.39 -32.25 15.32
N VAL A 122 23.58 -32.84 15.45
CA VAL A 122 23.88 -34.15 14.83
C VAL A 122 22.95 -35.23 15.37
N LEU A 123 22.67 -35.26 16.68
CA LEU A 123 21.71 -36.21 17.28
C LEU A 123 20.28 -36.01 16.77
N VAL A 124 19.83 -34.77 16.61
CA VAL A 124 18.50 -34.47 16.07
C VAL A 124 18.38 -35.03 14.65
N VAL A 125 19.39 -34.80 13.80
CA VAL A 125 19.40 -35.33 12.43
C VAL A 125 19.52 -36.86 12.43
N ALA A 126 20.34 -37.44 13.29
CA ALA A 126 20.48 -38.89 13.43
C ALA A 126 19.13 -39.55 13.80
N ARG A 127 18.36 -38.92 14.71
CA ARG A 127 17.04 -39.40 15.11
C ARG A 127 16.01 -39.28 13.99
N ASP A 128 15.96 -38.13 13.31
CA ASP A 128 15.03 -37.87 12.21
C ASP A 128 15.26 -38.80 11.01
N THR A 129 16.54 -39.07 10.70
CA THR A 129 16.92 -40.01 9.64
C THR A 129 16.87 -41.48 10.06
N ALA A 130 16.87 -41.76 11.37
CA ALA A 130 17.23 -43.05 11.95
C ALA A 130 18.63 -43.56 11.52
N ALA A 131 19.54 -42.64 11.17
CA ALA A 131 20.92 -42.97 10.83
C ALA A 131 21.63 -43.57 12.04
N ARG A 132 22.26 -44.72 11.84
CA ARG A 132 23.07 -45.41 12.86
C ARG A 132 24.56 -45.23 12.62
N LEU A 133 24.95 -44.97 11.37
CA LEU A 133 26.33 -44.93 10.91
C LEU A 133 26.78 -43.48 10.66
N VAL A 134 28.01 -43.18 11.07
CA VAL A 134 28.69 -41.91 10.88
C VAL A 134 30.04 -42.15 10.19
N LEU A 135 30.27 -41.46 9.09
CA LEU A 135 31.56 -41.41 8.41
C LEU A 135 32.28 -40.12 8.77
N SER A 136 33.55 -40.23 9.12
CA SER A 136 34.43 -39.10 9.43
C SER A 136 35.90 -39.46 9.17
N CYS A 137 36.83 -38.57 9.55
CA CYS A 137 38.26 -38.85 9.58
C CYS A 137 38.89 -38.40 10.90
N ARG A 138 39.96 -39.06 11.34
CA ARG A 138 40.66 -38.76 12.60
C ARG A 138 41.29 -37.38 12.60
N ALA A 139 41.71 -36.90 11.42
CA ALA A 139 42.17 -35.52 11.26
C ALA A 139 41.12 -34.48 11.69
N ALA A 140 39.82 -34.80 11.56
CA ALA A 140 38.73 -33.90 11.93
C ALA A 140 38.24 -34.12 13.37
N LEU A 141 38.20 -35.38 13.79
CA LEU A 141 37.73 -35.83 15.09
C LEU A 141 38.71 -36.88 15.62
N PRO A 142 39.75 -36.45 16.37
CA PRO A 142 40.73 -37.38 16.93
C PRO A 142 40.07 -38.45 17.82
N GLU A 143 39.08 -38.02 18.60
CA GLU A 143 38.23 -38.86 19.43
C GLU A 143 36.75 -38.69 19.09
N GLN A 144 35.96 -39.74 19.30
CA GLN A 144 34.51 -39.68 19.15
C GLN A 144 33.92 -38.75 20.21
N PRO A 145 33.05 -37.79 19.84
CA PRO A 145 32.37 -36.95 20.82
C PRO A 145 31.55 -37.83 21.77
N ARG A 146 31.76 -37.68 23.09
CA ARG A 146 31.08 -38.50 24.11
C ARG A 146 29.56 -38.43 24.01
N ASP A 147 29.03 -37.26 23.63
CA ASP A 147 27.60 -37.02 23.45
C ASP A 147 27.00 -37.81 22.26
N LEU A 148 27.84 -38.37 21.38
CA LEU A 148 27.47 -39.15 20.19
C LEU A 148 27.85 -40.64 20.28
N ALA A 149 28.14 -41.15 21.48
CA ALA A 149 28.61 -42.52 21.70
C ALA A 149 27.63 -43.63 21.28
N GLY A 150 26.34 -43.30 21.05
CA GLY A 150 25.32 -44.23 20.59
C GLY A 150 25.31 -44.50 19.08
N LEU A 151 26.17 -43.82 18.31
CA LEU A 151 26.30 -43.99 16.86
C LEU A 151 27.50 -44.89 16.54
N GLU A 152 27.42 -45.63 15.43
CA GLU A 152 28.53 -46.41 14.88
C GLU A 152 29.42 -45.49 14.04
N TRP A 153 30.72 -45.48 14.31
CA TRP A 153 31.67 -44.58 13.66
C TRP A 153 32.64 -45.35 12.77
N VAL A 154 32.81 -44.84 11.55
CA VAL A 154 33.81 -45.30 10.60
C VAL A 154 34.72 -44.13 10.25
N PHE A 155 36.00 -44.27 10.58
CA PHE A 155 37.04 -43.30 10.24
C PHE A 155 37.74 -43.71 8.95
N THR A 156 37.46 -42.99 7.87
CA THR A 156 37.85 -43.41 6.51
C THR A 156 39.35 -43.31 6.24
N ASP A 157 40.08 -42.56 7.05
CA ASP A 157 41.54 -42.41 7.00
C ASP A 157 42.30 -43.55 7.71
N GLU A 158 41.60 -44.44 8.42
CA GLU A 158 42.19 -45.65 9.02
C GLU A 158 42.32 -46.81 8.01
N PHE A 159 41.82 -46.63 6.79
CA PHE A 159 41.85 -47.64 5.74
C PHE A 159 43.15 -47.62 4.94
N GLY A 160 43.79 -48.79 4.84
CA GLY A 160 45.02 -49.00 4.09
C GLY A 160 44.81 -49.07 2.57
N PRO A 161 45.90 -49.05 1.76
CA PRO A 161 45.82 -49.14 0.31
C PRO A 161 45.31 -50.50 -0.22
N ASP A 162 45.37 -51.56 0.59
CA ASP A 162 45.10 -52.96 0.21
C ASP A 162 43.60 -53.35 0.21
N TRP A 163 42.71 -52.36 0.26
CA TRP A 163 41.26 -52.57 0.33
C TRP A 163 40.70 -52.95 -1.05
N ASP A 164 39.74 -53.88 -1.05
CA ASP A 164 39.16 -54.44 -2.27
C ASP A 164 38.50 -53.38 -3.14
N THR A 165 38.99 -53.24 -4.37
CA THR A 165 38.48 -52.32 -5.40
C THR A 165 37.62 -53.03 -6.44
N SER A 166 37.46 -54.36 -6.35
CA SER A 166 36.68 -55.18 -7.30
C SER A 166 35.17 -55.05 -7.12
N PHE A 167 34.73 -54.34 -6.08
CA PHE A 167 33.34 -54.05 -5.79
C PHE A 167 32.63 -53.34 -6.96
N ASP A 168 31.50 -53.89 -7.38
CA ASP A 168 30.60 -53.28 -8.36
C ASP A 168 29.52 -52.45 -7.62
N PRO A 169 29.45 -51.12 -7.87
CA PRO A 169 28.50 -50.23 -7.21
C PRO A 169 27.06 -50.66 -7.39
N VAL A 170 26.24 -50.44 -6.37
CA VAL A 170 24.82 -50.76 -6.43
C VAL A 170 24.10 -49.74 -7.31
N GLU A 171 23.65 -50.14 -8.50
CA GLU A 171 22.98 -49.22 -9.42
C GLU A 171 21.67 -48.63 -8.82
N PRO A 172 21.51 -47.30 -8.79
CA PRO A 172 20.33 -46.64 -8.28
C PRO A 172 19.28 -46.46 -9.39
N ARG A 173 18.02 -46.35 -8.99
CA ARG A 173 16.99 -45.81 -9.88
C ARG A 173 17.12 -44.29 -9.92
N ALA A 174 16.63 -43.66 -10.98
CA ALA A 174 16.69 -42.21 -11.13
C ALA A 174 15.90 -41.48 -10.01
N ASP A 175 14.85 -42.11 -9.49
CA ASP A 175 14.00 -41.62 -8.40
C ASP A 175 14.47 -42.04 -7.00
N ASP A 176 15.51 -42.88 -6.88
CA ASP A 176 16.12 -43.20 -5.59
C ASP A 176 16.75 -41.95 -4.97
N VAL A 177 16.71 -41.87 -3.64
CA VAL A 177 17.30 -40.74 -2.91
C VAL A 177 18.81 -40.80 -3.09
N ALA A 178 19.38 -39.72 -3.61
CA ALA A 178 20.81 -39.52 -3.77
C ALA A 178 21.42 -39.02 -2.47
N TYR A 179 20.85 -38.00 -1.82
CA TYR A 179 21.30 -37.53 -0.51
C TYR A 179 20.21 -36.71 0.19
N LEU A 180 20.37 -36.48 1.49
CA LEU A 180 19.50 -35.57 2.26
C LEU A 180 20.24 -34.27 2.56
N GLN A 181 19.64 -33.14 2.17
CA GLN A 181 20.15 -31.83 2.53
C GLN A 181 19.37 -31.30 3.74
N TYR A 182 20.01 -31.22 4.89
CA TYR A 182 19.36 -30.59 6.05
C TYR A 182 19.45 -29.07 5.97
N THR A 183 18.29 -28.42 6.16
CA THR A 183 18.21 -26.96 6.22
C THR A 183 18.89 -26.42 7.48
N SER A 184 19.33 -25.15 7.43
CA SER A 184 20.10 -24.52 8.51
C SER A 184 19.29 -24.19 9.79
N GLY A 185 17.97 -24.40 9.79
CA GLY A 185 17.10 -24.27 10.97
C GLY A 185 17.10 -22.86 11.60
N SER A 186 16.80 -21.80 10.82
CA SER A 186 16.82 -20.42 11.33
C SER A 186 15.65 -20.04 12.25
N THR A 187 14.59 -20.85 12.26
CA THR A 187 13.28 -20.56 12.91
C THR A 187 12.57 -21.81 13.45
N GLN A 188 13.01 -23.02 13.09
CA GLN A 188 12.43 -24.32 13.46
C GLN A 188 13.50 -25.42 13.46
N LEU A 189 13.14 -26.62 13.95
CA LEU A 189 13.97 -27.83 13.85
C LEU A 189 14.41 -28.08 12.38
N PRO A 190 15.66 -28.53 12.14
CA PRO A 190 16.16 -28.82 10.79
C PRO A 190 15.28 -29.83 10.05
N ARG A 191 14.99 -29.56 8.76
CA ARG A 191 14.26 -30.50 7.88
C ARG A 191 15.21 -31.09 6.84
N GLY A 192 15.14 -32.40 6.63
CA GLY A 192 15.89 -33.07 5.58
C GLY A 192 15.17 -32.97 4.24
N VAL A 193 15.68 -32.18 3.30
CA VAL A 193 15.18 -32.13 1.92
C VAL A 193 15.60 -33.41 1.20
N VAL A 194 14.67 -34.04 0.48
CA VAL A 194 14.89 -35.32 -0.21
C VAL A 194 15.30 -35.09 -1.66
N LEU A 195 16.60 -35.26 -1.95
CA LEU A 195 17.17 -35.11 -3.29
C LEU A 195 17.38 -36.48 -3.91
N SER A 196 16.61 -36.82 -4.94
CA SER A 196 16.89 -37.95 -5.85
C SER A 196 18.03 -37.70 -6.84
N HIS A 197 18.57 -38.75 -7.43
CA HIS A 197 19.61 -38.64 -8.47
C HIS A 197 19.17 -37.79 -9.66
N ALA A 198 17.92 -37.94 -10.09
CA ALA A 198 17.38 -37.25 -11.26
C ALA A 198 17.31 -35.72 -11.10
N ASN A 199 16.80 -35.21 -9.97
CA ASN A 199 16.71 -33.75 -9.78
C ASN A 199 18.10 -33.11 -9.65
N VAL A 200 19.05 -33.79 -8.99
CA VAL A 200 20.44 -33.31 -8.86
C VAL A 200 21.08 -33.20 -10.23
N LEU A 201 21.00 -34.27 -11.03
CA LEU A 201 21.54 -34.27 -12.39
C LEU A 201 20.88 -33.23 -13.30
N HIS A 202 19.57 -33.04 -13.17
CA HIS A 202 18.88 -31.98 -13.91
C HIS A 202 19.34 -30.57 -13.47
N ASN A 203 19.53 -30.33 -12.18
CA ASN A 203 20.04 -29.03 -11.72
C ASN A 203 21.48 -28.79 -12.20
N LEU A 204 22.33 -29.83 -12.17
CA LEU A 204 23.70 -29.77 -12.72
C LEU A 204 23.70 -29.43 -14.21
N TRP A 205 22.80 -30.05 -14.99
CA TRP A 205 22.60 -29.69 -16.40
C TRP A 205 22.14 -28.23 -16.56
N ASN A 206 21.19 -27.77 -15.76
CA ASN A 206 20.73 -26.37 -15.79
C ASN A 206 21.82 -25.36 -15.41
N ILE A 207 22.72 -25.72 -14.49
CA ILE A 207 23.90 -24.92 -14.14
C ILE A 207 24.87 -24.90 -15.33
N ASP A 208 25.17 -26.07 -15.91
CA ASP A 208 26.06 -26.21 -17.05
C ASP A 208 25.61 -25.38 -18.27
N GLN A 209 24.32 -25.43 -18.61
CA GLN A 209 23.75 -24.64 -19.71
C GLN A 209 23.78 -23.13 -19.41
N GLY A 210 23.48 -22.73 -18.17
CA GLY A 210 23.48 -21.33 -17.76
C GLY A 210 24.89 -20.73 -17.74
N PHE A 211 25.84 -21.47 -17.19
CA PHE A 211 27.24 -21.04 -17.05
C PHE A 211 28.02 -21.23 -18.34
N ARG A 212 27.51 -22.08 -19.26
CA ARG A 212 28.14 -22.43 -20.53
C ARG A 212 29.55 -22.96 -20.32
N HIS A 213 29.67 -23.99 -19.48
CA HIS A 213 30.97 -24.61 -19.25
C HIS A 213 31.55 -25.16 -20.55
N THR A 214 32.87 -25.26 -20.56
CA THR A 214 33.68 -25.84 -21.63
C THR A 214 34.70 -26.80 -21.02
N PRO A 215 35.36 -27.66 -21.82
CA PRO A 215 36.42 -28.54 -21.32
C PRO A 215 37.58 -27.79 -20.66
N GLU A 216 37.80 -26.53 -21.04
CA GLU A 216 38.84 -25.63 -20.51
C GLU A 216 38.38 -24.84 -19.28
N SER A 217 37.15 -25.08 -18.80
CA SER A 217 36.66 -24.41 -17.61
C SER A 217 37.51 -24.79 -16.39
N VAL A 218 37.63 -23.87 -15.44
CA VAL A 218 38.34 -24.10 -14.19
C VAL A 218 37.50 -23.50 -13.09
N SER A 219 37.15 -24.32 -12.09
CA SER A 219 36.35 -23.87 -10.96
C SER A 219 37.19 -23.68 -9.72
N VAL A 220 36.85 -22.65 -8.94
CA VAL A 220 37.36 -22.43 -7.59
C VAL A 220 36.18 -22.37 -6.64
N THR A 221 36.28 -23.09 -5.53
CA THR A 221 35.28 -23.04 -4.46
C THR A 221 35.93 -23.08 -3.09
N TRP A 222 35.38 -22.28 -2.17
CA TRP A 222 35.67 -22.35 -0.74
C TRP A 222 34.42 -22.70 0.06
N LEU A 223 33.32 -22.96 -0.63
CA LEU A 223 32.00 -23.11 -0.03
C LEU A 223 31.93 -24.42 0.77
N PRO A 224 31.21 -24.42 1.89
CA PRO A 224 31.09 -25.62 2.72
C PRO A 224 30.37 -26.74 1.96
N HIS A 225 31.01 -27.90 1.86
CA HIS A 225 30.52 -29.07 1.11
C HIS A 225 29.23 -29.70 1.68
N PHE A 226 28.84 -29.35 2.90
CA PHE A 226 27.59 -29.79 3.52
C PHE A 226 26.41 -28.82 3.26
N HIS A 227 26.63 -27.77 2.47
CA HIS A 227 25.57 -26.92 1.91
C HIS A 227 25.41 -27.23 0.41
N ASP A 228 24.20 -27.07 -0.10
CA ASP A 228 23.83 -27.27 -1.50
C ASP A 228 24.72 -26.50 -2.49
N MET A 229 25.04 -25.24 -2.23
CA MET A 229 25.91 -24.43 -3.11
C MET A 229 27.36 -24.94 -3.14
N GLY A 230 27.85 -25.49 -2.02
CA GLY A 230 29.17 -26.12 -1.97
C GLY A 230 29.17 -27.50 -2.60
N LEU A 231 28.13 -28.30 -2.36
CA LEU A 231 28.02 -29.65 -2.88
C LEU A 231 27.63 -29.68 -4.36
N VAL A 232 26.45 -29.17 -4.72
CA VAL A 232 25.88 -29.25 -6.07
C VAL A 232 26.70 -28.40 -7.04
N TYR A 233 26.88 -27.11 -6.78
CA TYR A 233 27.73 -26.29 -7.64
C TYR A 233 29.21 -26.60 -7.41
N GLY A 234 29.70 -26.47 -6.18
CA GLY A 234 31.14 -26.44 -5.90
C GLY A 234 31.85 -27.76 -6.17
N LEU A 235 31.20 -28.89 -5.96
CA LEU A 235 31.82 -30.20 -6.10
C LEU A 235 31.23 -31.00 -7.27
N LEU A 236 29.91 -31.18 -7.33
CA LEU A 236 29.27 -32.00 -8.36
C LEU A 236 29.23 -31.30 -9.73
N GLY A 237 29.19 -29.97 -9.79
CA GLY A 237 29.23 -29.18 -11.02
C GLY A 237 30.47 -29.43 -11.88
N PRO A 238 31.69 -29.29 -11.34
CA PRO A 238 32.92 -29.62 -12.04
C PRO A 238 33.01 -31.09 -12.49
N LEU A 239 32.52 -32.03 -11.70
CA LEU A 239 32.43 -33.44 -12.09
C LEU A 239 31.48 -33.65 -13.29
N TYR A 240 30.33 -32.97 -13.25
CA TYR A 240 29.35 -33.00 -14.34
C TYR A 240 29.93 -32.40 -15.63
N GLY A 241 30.56 -31.23 -15.53
CA GLY A 241 31.19 -30.54 -16.66
C GLY A 241 32.50 -31.18 -17.12
N GLY A 242 33.16 -31.99 -16.29
CA GLY A 242 34.38 -32.69 -16.67
C GLY A 242 35.64 -31.83 -16.64
N PHE A 243 35.73 -30.90 -15.70
CA PHE A 243 36.83 -29.93 -15.63
C PHE A 243 37.35 -29.77 -14.19
N PRO A 244 38.60 -29.31 -13.98
CA PRO A 244 39.22 -29.31 -12.66
C PRO A 244 38.61 -28.27 -11.71
N CYS A 245 38.57 -28.62 -10.43
CA CYS A 245 38.12 -27.76 -9.34
C CYS A 245 39.19 -27.60 -8.25
N TYR A 246 39.46 -26.36 -7.86
CA TYR A 246 40.34 -26.03 -6.75
C TYR A 246 39.52 -25.66 -5.52
N VAL A 247 39.76 -26.36 -4.43
CA VAL A 247 38.98 -26.29 -3.19
C VAL A 247 39.85 -25.77 -2.06
N PHE A 248 39.35 -24.87 -1.25
CA PHE A 248 39.98 -24.51 0.02
C PHE A 248 38.93 -24.32 1.12
N SER A 249 39.34 -24.25 2.38
CA SER A 249 38.35 -24.24 3.47
C SER A 249 37.61 -22.88 3.58
N PRO A 250 36.31 -22.89 3.97
CA PRO A 250 35.61 -21.65 4.29
C PRO A 250 36.31 -20.82 5.37
N ALA A 251 36.96 -21.50 6.33
CA ALA A 251 37.74 -20.84 7.38
C ALA A 251 38.93 -20.07 6.81
N ALA A 252 39.65 -20.66 5.84
CA ALA A 252 40.76 -20.00 5.16
C ALA A 252 40.29 -18.76 4.36
N PHE A 253 39.14 -18.84 3.68
CA PHE A 253 38.55 -17.67 3.03
C PHE A 253 38.21 -16.56 4.04
N ILE A 254 37.48 -16.89 5.12
CA ILE A 254 37.06 -15.90 6.11
C ILE A 254 38.26 -15.22 6.77
N GLN A 255 39.32 -15.98 7.06
CA GLN A 255 40.55 -15.45 7.67
C GLN A 255 41.37 -14.61 6.68
N ARG A 256 41.48 -15.04 5.42
CA ARG A 256 42.24 -14.37 4.36
C ARG A 256 41.42 -14.27 3.06
N PRO A 257 40.52 -13.29 2.93
CA PRO A 257 39.66 -13.16 1.75
C PRO A 257 40.42 -12.98 0.44
N ARG A 258 41.62 -12.38 0.50
CA ARG A 258 42.51 -12.24 -0.67
C ARG A 258 42.89 -13.59 -1.29
N LEU A 259 42.95 -14.67 -0.49
CA LEU A 259 43.26 -16.01 -0.98
C LEU A 259 42.32 -16.43 -2.11
N TRP A 260 41.05 -16.05 -2.06
CA TRP A 260 40.10 -16.38 -3.10
C TRP A 260 40.51 -15.80 -4.46
N LEU A 261 40.89 -14.53 -4.47
CA LEU A 261 41.33 -13.83 -5.67
C LEU A 261 42.71 -14.32 -6.13
N GLU A 262 43.61 -14.62 -5.19
CA GLU A 262 44.93 -15.22 -5.48
C GLU A 262 44.79 -16.57 -6.19
N VAL A 263 43.90 -17.44 -5.73
CA VAL A 263 43.66 -18.75 -6.33
C VAL A 263 43.02 -18.60 -7.72
N ILE A 264 42.10 -17.64 -7.90
CA ILE A 264 41.54 -17.34 -9.22
C ILE A 264 42.64 -16.87 -10.18
N THR A 265 43.52 -15.99 -9.73
CA THR A 265 44.67 -15.51 -10.52
C THR A 265 45.64 -16.62 -10.85
N GLU A 266 46.04 -17.43 -9.87
CA GLU A 266 47.02 -18.50 -10.04
C GLU A 266 46.56 -19.56 -11.05
N PHE A 267 45.31 -20.01 -10.92
CA PHE A 267 44.78 -21.10 -11.73
C PHE A 267 43.96 -20.63 -12.93
N ARG A 268 43.91 -19.31 -13.16
CA ARG A 268 43.11 -18.67 -14.22
C ARG A 268 41.66 -19.15 -14.21
N ALA A 269 41.06 -19.18 -13.01
CA ALA A 269 39.75 -19.77 -12.81
C ALA A 269 38.67 -19.04 -13.60
N THR A 270 37.84 -19.79 -14.31
CA THR A 270 36.76 -19.21 -15.13
C THR A 270 35.44 -19.11 -14.37
N HIS A 271 35.21 -19.99 -13.40
CA HIS A 271 33.97 -20.06 -12.64
C HIS A 271 34.25 -20.10 -11.14
N SER A 272 33.62 -19.19 -10.42
CA SER A 272 33.77 -19.07 -8.97
C SER A 272 32.69 -18.15 -8.45
N GLY A 273 32.35 -18.23 -7.17
CA GLY A 273 31.31 -17.39 -6.61
C GLY A 273 31.01 -17.74 -5.17
N GLY A 274 30.04 -17.05 -4.61
CA GLY A 274 29.67 -17.19 -3.23
C GLY A 274 28.48 -16.31 -2.88
N PRO A 275 28.06 -16.31 -1.60
CA PRO A 275 27.02 -15.42 -1.16
C PRO A 275 27.45 -13.95 -1.28
N ASN A 276 26.48 -13.04 -1.30
CA ASN A 276 26.73 -11.61 -1.47
C ASN A 276 27.77 -11.04 -0.47
N PHE A 277 27.79 -11.50 0.77
CA PHE A 277 28.75 -11.07 1.80
C PHE A 277 30.20 -11.35 1.41
N ALA A 278 30.47 -12.38 0.59
CA ALA A 278 31.83 -12.78 0.24
C ALA A 278 32.52 -11.69 -0.61
N PHE A 279 31.81 -11.15 -1.59
CA PHE A 279 32.28 -10.04 -2.42
C PHE A 279 32.56 -8.81 -1.55
N ASP A 280 31.62 -8.47 -0.66
CA ASP A 280 31.76 -7.33 0.22
C ASP A 280 32.91 -7.49 1.23
N LEU A 281 33.16 -8.72 1.70
CA LEU A 281 34.30 -9.04 2.57
C LEU A 281 35.64 -8.84 1.86
N CYS A 282 35.75 -9.20 0.57
CA CYS A 282 36.94 -8.93 -0.24
C CYS A 282 37.21 -7.43 -0.33
N VAL A 283 36.21 -6.61 -0.65
CA VAL A 283 36.38 -5.14 -0.71
C VAL A 283 36.86 -4.59 0.63
N ARG A 284 36.25 -5.04 1.73
CA ARG A 284 36.53 -4.53 3.08
C ARG A 284 37.88 -4.96 3.66
N ARG A 285 38.35 -6.16 3.33
CA ARG A 285 39.58 -6.74 3.93
C ARG A 285 40.81 -6.65 3.03
N ILE A 286 40.66 -6.25 1.77
CA ILE A 286 41.75 -6.16 0.81
C ILE A 286 41.96 -4.66 0.47
N PRO A 287 42.83 -3.96 1.22
CA PRO A 287 43.11 -2.54 0.96
C PRO A 287 43.84 -2.36 -0.38
N PRO A 288 43.80 -1.15 -0.99
CA PRO A 288 44.33 -0.91 -2.34
C PRO A 288 45.79 -1.35 -2.57
N ASP A 289 46.67 -1.16 -1.58
CA ASP A 289 48.07 -1.59 -1.60
C ASP A 289 48.24 -3.12 -1.67
N GLN A 290 47.27 -3.84 -1.11
CA GLN A 290 47.19 -5.30 -1.16
C GLN A 290 46.31 -5.79 -2.30
N ARG A 291 46.17 -5.07 -3.40
CA ARG A 291 45.50 -5.57 -4.61
C ARG A 291 46.46 -5.83 -5.77
N GLU A 292 47.69 -5.32 -5.67
CA GLU A 292 48.74 -5.60 -6.65
C GLU A 292 48.98 -7.12 -6.83
N GLY A 293 49.31 -7.50 -8.06
CA GLY A 293 49.56 -8.88 -8.47
C GLY A 293 48.32 -9.73 -8.75
N LEU A 294 47.11 -9.19 -8.56
CA LEU A 294 45.87 -9.87 -8.96
C LEU A 294 45.65 -9.74 -10.48
N GLU A 295 45.14 -10.81 -11.09
CA GLU A 295 44.73 -10.90 -12.50
C GLU A 295 43.42 -11.68 -12.57
N LEU A 296 42.31 -11.00 -12.84
CA LEU A 296 40.96 -11.53 -12.74
C LEU A 296 40.22 -11.61 -14.09
N SER A 297 40.90 -11.36 -15.22
CA SER A 297 40.27 -11.39 -16.55
C SER A 297 39.78 -12.76 -16.98
N SER A 298 40.35 -13.82 -16.39
CA SER A 298 39.94 -15.20 -16.60
C SER A 298 38.56 -15.50 -15.99
N TRP A 299 38.11 -14.74 -14.99
CA TRP A 299 36.84 -14.97 -14.30
C TRP A 299 35.67 -14.58 -15.21
N GLN A 300 34.90 -15.58 -15.64
CA GLN A 300 33.79 -15.43 -16.59
C GLN A 300 32.42 -15.50 -15.93
N VAL A 301 32.31 -16.26 -14.83
CA VAL A 301 31.07 -16.39 -14.06
C VAL A 301 31.40 -16.24 -12.58
N ALA A 302 31.06 -15.07 -12.05
CA ALA A 302 31.07 -14.68 -10.65
C ALA A 302 29.66 -14.82 -10.08
N PHE A 303 29.24 -16.05 -9.78
CA PHE A 303 27.87 -16.29 -9.32
C PHE A 303 27.64 -15.75 -7.90
N ASN A 304 26.44 -15.22 -7.68
CA ASN A 304 26.03 -14.61 -6.42
C ASN A 304 24.58 -14.99 -6.11
N GLY A 305 24.32 -15.44 -4.89
CA GLY A 305 23.00 -15.90 -4.45
C GLY A 305 23.00 -16.33 -2.99
N ALA A 306 22.08 -17.21 -2.62
CA ALA A 306 21.84 -17.69 -1.25
C ALA A 306 21.35 -16.63 -0.23
N GLU A 307 21.55 -15.34 -0.48
CA GLU A 307 21.01 -14.20 0.26
C GLU A 307 20.66 -13.07 -0.71
N PRO A 308 19.97 -12.00 -0.29
CA PRO A 308 19.65 -10.88 -1.18
C PRO A 308 20.90 -10.29 -1.84
N VAL A 309 20.96 -10.35 -3.17
CA VAL A 309 22.04 -9.79 -3.98
C VAL A 309 21.86 -8.28 -4.06
N ARG A 310 22.91 -7.51 -3.73
CA ARG A 310 22.81 -6.06 -3.58
C ARG A 310 23.59 -5.31 -4.64
N ALA A 311 22.95 -4.34 -5.27
CA ALA A 311 23.55 -3.49 -6.28
C ALA A 311 24.85 -2.85 -5.78
N GLU A 312 24.83 -2.27 -4.58
CA GLU A 312 25.96 -1.54 -4.03
C GLU A 312 27.14 -2.46 -3.70
N THR A 313 26.89 -3.72 -3.33
CA THR A 313 27.95 -4.71 -3.13
C THR A 313 28.63 -5.06 -4.44
N LEU A 314 27.84 -5.30 -5.50
CA LEU A 314 28.37 -5.62 -6.82
C LEU A 314 29.17 -4.44 -7.39
N GLU A 315 28.66 -3.21 -7.22
CA GLU A 315 29.31 -1.98 -7.68
C GLU A 315 30.64 -1.74 -6.97
N ARG A 316 30.67 -1.76 -5.64
CA ARG A 316 31.93 -1.60 -4.89
C ARG A 316 32.96 -2.66 -5.23
N PHE A 317 32.52 -3.90 -5.46
CA PHE A 317 33.44 -4.97 -5.86
C PHE A 317 33.96 -4.75 -7.29
N ALA A 318 33.11 -4.39 -8.24
CA ALA A 318 33.54 -4.05 -9.59
C ALA A 318 34.55 -2.90 -9.56
N GLU A 319 34.22 -1.78 -8.93
CA GLU A 319 35.11 -0.61 -8.81
C GLU A 319 36.45 -0.96 -8.17
N ALA A 320 36.45 -1.80 -7.14
CA ALA A 320 37.65 -2.19 -6.42
C ALA A 320 38.59 -3.10 -7.23
N PHE A 321 38.05 -3.93 -8.12
CA PHE A 321 38.78 -5.04 -8.76
C PHE A 321 38.85 -4.98 -10.29
N GLU A 322 38.11 -4.08 -10.95
CA GLU A 322 38.19 -3.82 -12.39
C GLU A 322 39.60 -3.41 -12.86
N PRO A 323 40.38 -2.58 -12.12
CA PRO A 323 41.78 -2.31 -12.46
C PRO A 323 42.67 -3.55 -12.50
N TYR A 324 42.23 -4.66 -11.89
CA TYR A 324 42.95 -5.94 -11.82
C TYR A 324 42.31 -7.00 -12.73
N GLY A 325 41.53 -6.57 -13.73
CA GLY A 325 40.99 -7.41 -14.80
C GLY A 325 39.60 -7.99 -14.54
N PHE A 326 38.98 -7.73 -13.39
CA PHE A 326 37.61 -8.19 -13.16
C PHE A 326 36.63 -7.47 -14.10
N ARG A 327 35.68 -8.20 -14.68
CA ARG A 327 34.69 -7.64 -15.62
C ARG A 327 33.31 -7.66 -14.97
N ARG A 328 32.59 -6.54 -15.01
CA ARG A 328 31.23 -6.43 -14.44
C ARG A 328 30.27 -7.45 -15.05
N GLU A 329 30.48 -7.81 -16.32
CA GLU A 329 29.72 -8.81 -17.07
C GLU A 329 29.89 -10.23 -16.54
N ALA A 330 30.93 -10.48 -15.72
CA ALA A 330 31.15 -11.77 -15.10
C ALA A 330 30.14 -12.03 -13.97
N PHE A 331 29.56 -11.00 -13.34
CA PHE A 331 28.56 -11.22 -12.31
C PHE A 331 27.38 -12.04 -12.81
N TYR A 332 27.01 -13.06 -12.04
CA TYR A 332 25.91 -13.94 -12.33
C TYR A 332 24.98 -14.04 -11.11
N PRO A 333 24.12 -13.05 -10.86
CA PRO A 333 23.05 -13.16 -9.87
C PRO A 333 22.15 -14.36 -10.17
N ALA A 334 21.81 -15.12 -9.13
CA ALA A 334 20.96 -16.30 -9.25
C ALA A 334 20.09 -16.47 -8.00
N TYR A 335 18.90 -17.05 -8.21
CA TYR A 335 17.98 -17.41 -7.13
C TYR A 335 17.84 -18.92 -7.02
N GLY A 336 17.72 -19.40 -5.79
CA GLY A 336 17.82 -20.81 -5.48
C GLY A 336 17.62 -21.18 -4.02
N LEU A 337 17.24 -22.44 -3.78
CA LEU A 337 17.00 -23.03 -2.47
C LEU A 337 17.17 -24.56 -2.52
N ALA A 338 17.36 -25.18 -1.35
CA ALA A 338 17.58 -26.62 -1.24
C ALA A 338 16.39 -27.43 -1.77
N GLU A 339 15.15 -26.97 -1.52
CA GLU A 339 13.91 -27.59 -2.00
C GLU A 339 13.78 -27.59 -3.54
N ALA A 340 14.57 -26.77 -4.24
CA ALA A 340 14.69 -26.76 -5.69
C ALA A 340 16.09 -27.19 -6.18
N THR A 341 16.80 -27.97 -5.35
CA THR A 341 18.09 -28.60 -5.69
C THR A 341 19.19 -27.60 -6.06
N LEU A 342 19.22 -26.44 -5.40
CA LEU A 342 20.10 -25.29 -5.68
C LEU A 342 19.49 -24.26 -6.64
N LYS A 343 19.71 -24.32 -7.97
CA LYS A 343 19.43 -23.18 -8.87
C LYS A 343 18.03 -23.24 -9.48
N VAL A 344 17.27 -22.14 -9.38
CA VAL A 344 15.96 -21.95 -10.05
C VAL A 344 16.08 -20.98 -11.22
N THR A 345 16.59 -19.77 -10.96
CA THR A 345 16.81 -18.73 -11.98
C THR A 345 18.28 -18.31 -12.01
N GLY A 346 18.72 -17.72 -13.12
CA GLY A 346 20.05 -17.13 -13.21
C GLY A 346 20.19 -16.18 -14.39
N SER A 347 21.07 -15.19 -14.26
CA SER A 347 21.33 -14.20 -15.30
C SER A 347 21.89 -14.83 -16.58
N LEU A 348 21.93 -14.06 -17.66
CA LEU A 348 22.59 -14.48 -18.89
C LEU A 348 24.10 -14.19 -18.79
N ARG A 349 24.92 -15.23 -18.99
CA ARG A 349 26.39 -15.10 -18.97
C ARG A 349 26.85 -13.99 -19.92
N GLY A 350 27.67 -13.08 -19.41
CA GLY A 350 28.27 -11.98 -20.18
C GLY A 350 27.41 -10.74 -20.35
N GLN A 351 26.20 -10.68 -19.76
CA GLN A 351 25.37 -9.47 -19.77
C GLN A 351 25.54 -8.60 -18.52
N GLY A 352 26.13 -9.14 -17.45
CA GLY A 352 26.19 -8.48 -16.15
C GLY A 352 24.83 -8.44 -15.43
N PRO A 353 24.79 -7.80 -14.24
CA PRO A 353 23.59 -7.74 -13.42
C PRO A 353 22.63 -6.66 -13.94
N LEU A 354 21.35 -7.00 -14.08
CA LEU A 354 20.28 -6.02 -14.30
C LEU A 354 19.96 -5.36 -12.96
N ILE A 355 20.24 -4.06 -12.84
CA ILE A 355 19.95 -3.26 -11.64
C ILE A 355 18.88 -2.26 -12.01
N VAL A 356 17.75 -2.29 -11.29
CA VAL A 356 16.61 -1.42 -11.54
C VAL A 356 16.23 -0.75 -10.22
N GLY A 357 16.00 0.57 -10.27
CA GLY A 357 15.38 1.30 -9.18
C GLY A 357 13.87 1.09 -9.22
N PHE A 358 13.30 0.63 -8.11
CA PHE A 358 11.85 0.54 -7.91
C PHE A 358 11.41 1.53 -6.84
N ASP A 359 10.16 1.94 -6.91
CA ASP A 359 9.53 2.73 -5.87
C ASP A 359 9.45 1.93 -4.57
N GLY A 360 10.12 2.44 -3.53
CA GLY A 360 10.22 1.79 -2.23
C GLY A 360 8.89 1.74 -1.48
N ASP A 361 8.02 2.73 -1.67
CA ASP A 361 6.75 2.82 -0.95
C ASP A 361 5.69 1.94 -1.64
N ALA A 362 5.69 1.91 -2.97
CA ALA A 362 4.88 0.93 -3.72
C ALA A 362 5.24 -0.51 -3.33
N LEU A 363 6.54 -0.83 -3.22
CA LEU A 363 7.00 -2.16 -2.79
C LEU A 363 6.57 -2.51 -1.36
N ALA A 364 6.51 -1.53 -0.46
CA ALA A 364 6.01 -1.71 0.91
C ALA A 364 4.51 -2.02 0.95
N GLN A 365 3.76 -1.57 -0.06
CA GLN A 365 2.33 -1.84 -0.25
C GLN A 365 2.06 -3.09 -1.11
N GLY A 366 3.11 -3.84 -1.49
CA GLY A 366 2.97 -5.03 -2.34
C GLY A 366 2.76 -4.75 -3.83
N ARG A 367 3.06 -3.52 -4.28
CA ARG A 367 3.02 -3.10 -5.69
C ARG A 367 4.43 -2.96 -6.27
N VAL A 368 4.56 -3.17 -7.56
CA VAL A 368 5.83 -3.12 -8.30
C VAL A 368 5.76 -1.98 -9.31
N ARG A 369 6.50 -0.90 -9.01
CA ARG A 369 6.58 0.27 -9.89
C ARG A 369 8.04 0.66 -10.11
N PRO A 370 8.53 0.74 -11.37
CA PRO A 370 9.86 1.31 -11.63
C PRO A 370 9.95 2.75 -11.13
N ALA A 371 11.07 3.10 -10.52
CA ALA A 371 11.32 4.46 -10.05
C ALA A 371 11.49 5.42 -11.23
N ASN A 372 10.99 6.64 -11.04
CA ASN A 372 11.13 7.78 -11.94
C ASN A 372 11.81 8.96 -11.19
N GLU A 373 12.04 10.08 -11.89
CA GLU A 373 12.70 11.26 -11.32
C GLU A 373 11.96 11.88 -10.11
N GLN A 374 10.68 11.56 -9.94
CA GLN A 374 9.83 12.08 -8.86
C GLN A 374 9.69 11.08 -7.69
N THR A 375 10.30 9.89 -7.79
CA THR A 375 10.22 8.86 -6.77
C THR A 375 11.09 9.27 -5.58
N ALA A 376 10.43 9.61 -4.46
CA ALA A 376 11.11 10.07 -3.26
C ALA A 376 12.04 9.00 -2.65
N ARG A 377 11.62 7.73 -2.69
CA ARG A 377 12.37 6.60 -2.15
C ARG A 377 12.60 5.54 -3.23
N VAL A 378 13.85 5.43 -3.68
CA VAL A 378 14.25 4.44 -4.67
C VAL A 378 14.91 3.24 -4.00
N ARG A 379 14.38 2.04 -4.24
CA ARG A 379 15.00 0.77 -3.88
C ARG A 379 15.67 0.16 -5.10
N HIS A 380 17.00 0.17 -5.13
CA HIS A 380 17.74 -0.53 -6.19
C HIS A 380 17.75 -2.04 -5.92
N MET A 381 17.20 -2.80 -6.87
CA MET A 381 17.11 -4.26 -6.78
C MET A 381 17.88 -4.90 -7.94
N VAL A 382 18.42 -6.10 -7.69
CA VAL A 382 19.17 -6.87 -8.69
C VAL A 382 18.29 -7.99 -9.23
N GLY A 383 18.15 -8.05 -10.56
CA GLY A 383 17.49 -9.14 -11.25
C GLY A 383 18.30 -10.43 -11.12
N CYS A 384 17.65 -11.50 -10.63
CA CYS A 384 18.22 -12.83 -10.48
C CYS A 384 18.02 -13.69 -11.76
N GLY A 385 17.84 -13.03 -12.90
CA GLY A 385 17.68 -13.65 -14.21
C GLY A 385 16.39 -14.46 -14.40
N ALA A 386 16.37 -15.24 -15.47
CA ALA A 386 15.20 -16.00 -15.90
C ALA A 386 15.25 -17.46 -15.40
N PRO A 387 14.10 -18.17 -15.35
CA PRO A 387 14.06 -19.59 -15.04
C PRO A 387 14.96 -20.41 -15.96
N GLY A 388 15.57 -21.47 -15.41
CA GLY A 388 16.30 -22.45 -16.20
C GLY A 388 15.42 -23.23 -17.17
N PRO A 389 16.02 -24.00 -18.09
CA PRO A 389 15.28 -24.95 -18.93
C PRO A 389 14.36 -25.85 -18.11
N ASP A 390 13.18 -26.14 -18.65
CA ASP A 390 12.12 -26.97 -18.02
C ASP A 390 11.68 -26.51 -16.62
N THR A 391 12.04 -25.29 -16.21
CA THR A 391 11.67 -24.70 -14.92
C THR A 391 10.67 -23.59 -15.13
N GLU A 392 9.54 -23.68 -14.44
CA GLU A 392 8.50 -22.68 -14.42
C GLU A 392 8.50 -21.95 -13.09
N VAL A 393 8.44 -20.63 -13.15
CA VAL A 393 8.28 -19.75 -11.99
C VAL A 393 7.00 -18.97 -12.16
N ARG A 394 6.18 -18.93 -11.11
CA ARG A 394 4.94 -18.14 -11.03
C ARG A 394 4.98 -17.27 -9.79
N ILE A 395 4.40 -16.08 -9.91
CA ILE A 395 4.19 -15.16 -8.80
C ILE A 395 2.73 -15.29 -8.40
N VAL A 396 2.49 -15.67 -7.16
CA VAL A 396 1.18 -16.14 -6.70
C VAL A 396 0.83 -15.43 -5.41
N ASN A 397 -0.39 -14.91 -5.30
CA ASN A 397 -0.87 -14.42 -4.02
C ASN A 397 -1.01 -15.62 -3.06
N PRO A 398 -0.27 -15.65 -1.93
CA PRO A 398 -0.17 -16.83 -1.08
C PRO A 398 -1.49 -17.21 -0.38
N GLU A 399 -2.44 -16.28 -0.29
CA GLU A 399 -3.73 -16.46 0.37
C GLU A 399 -4.80 -16.92 -0.63
N THR A 400 -4.98 -16.16 -1.71
CA THR A 400 -6.00 -16.47 -2.73
C THR A 400 -5.58 -17.58 -3.68
N ARG A 401 -4.27 -17.89 -3.76
CA ARG A 401 -3.64 -18.82 -4.71
C ARG A 401 -3.88 -18.44 -6.17
N GLN A 402 -4.18 -17.18 -6.44
CA GLN A 402 -4.29 -16.62 -7.79
C GLN A 402 -2.94 -16.08 -8.26
N LEU A 403 -2.74 -16.04 -9.58
CA LEU A 403 -1.56 -15.40 -10.16
C LEU A 403 -1.63 -13.89 -9.92
N CYS A 404 -0.49 -13.33 -9.49
CA CYS A 404 -0.33 -11.88 -9.37
C CYS A 404 -0.21 -11.22 -10.76
N GLY A 405 -0.62 -9.96 -10.86
CA GLY A 405 -0.33 -9.09 -11.99
C GLY A 405 1.18 -8.79 -12.15
N GLU A 406 1.58 -8.18 -13.27
CA GLU A 406 2.98 -7.78 -13.50
C GLU A 406 3.44 -6.65 -12.57
N ASP A 407 2.49 -5.86 -12.04
CA ASP A 407 2.68 -4.76 -11.10
C ASP A 407 2.47 -5.18 -9.63
N GLU A 408 2.40 -6.48 -9.36
CA GLU A 408 2.07 -7.01 -8.03
C GLU A 408 3.19 -7.90 -7.48
N LEU A 409 3.41 -7.77 -6.18
CA LEU A 409 4.29 -8.65 -5.43
C LEU A 409 3.53 -9.91 -4.98
N GLY A 410 4.16 -11.08 -5.10
CA GLY A 410 3.58 -12.32 -4.61
C GLY A 410 4.62 -13.35 -4.18
N GLU A 411 4.15 -14.50 -3.70
CA GLU A 411 4.98 -15.64 -3.35
C GLU A 411 5.52 -16.31 -4.63
N ILE A 412 6.80 -16.65 -4.63
CA ILE A 412 7.47 -17.34 -5.73
C ILE A 412 7.11 -18.83 -5.66
N TRP A 413 6.44 -19.33 -6.69
CA TRP A 413 6.06 -20.73 -6.83
C TRP A 413 6.84 -21.36 -7.98
N VAL A 414 7.43 -22.52 -7.74
CA VAL A 414 8.35 -23.17 -8.69
C VAL A 414 7.82 -24.54 -9.08
N ARG A 415 7.88 -24.87 -10.37
CA ARG A 415 7.58 -26.20 -10.90
C ARG A 415 8.65 -26.61 -11.88
N GLY A 416 9.15 -27.82 -11.78
CA GLY A 416 10.12 -28.35 -12.75
C GLY A 416 10.87 -29.57 -12.23
N PRO A 417 11.70 -30.21 -13.08
CA PRO A 417 12.41 -31.44 -12.72
C PRO A 417 13.50 -31.24 -11.64
N GLY A 418 13.92 -29.99 -11.40
CA GLY A 418 14.84 -29.62 -10.32
C GLY A 418 14.18 -29.51 -8.93
N VAL A 419 12.85 -29.64 -8.81
CA VAL A 419 12.16 -29.62 -7.51
C VAL A 419 12.38 -30.94 -6.77
N ALA A 420 12.76 -30.85 -5.49
CA ALA A 420 12.97 -32.00 -4.61
C ALA A 420 11.65 -32.73 -4.30
N TYR A 421 11.72 -33.95 -3.75
CA TYR A 421 10.53 -34.77 -3.55
C TYR A 421 9.70 -34.40 -2.30
N GLY A 422 10.30 -33.63 -1.40
CA GLY A 422 9.67 -33.27 -0.13
C GLY A 422 10.66 -33.21 1.01
N TYR A 423 10.10 -33.27 2.21
CA TYR A 423 10.83 -33.39 3.46
C TYR A 423 10.81 -34.84 3.95
N TRP A 424 11.98 -35.32 4.38
CA TRP A 424 12.20 -36.69 4.87
C TRP A 424 11.27 -36.98 6.04
N GLN A 425 10.51 -38.08 5.94
CA GLN A 425 9.54 -38.52 6.96
C GLN A 425 8.51 -37.46 7.41
N GLN A 426 8.27 -36.41 6.61
CA GLN A 426 7.33 -35.34 6.94
C GLN A 426 6.29 -35.16 5.83
N PRO A 427 5.31 -36.09 5.71
CA PRO A 427 4.34 -36.08 4.62
C PRO A 427 3.42 -34.85 4.63
N GLU A 428 3.02 -34.35 5.81
CA GLU A 428 2.15 -33.18 5.92
C GLU A 428 2.85 -31.90 5.45
N ALA A 429 4.08 -31.64 5.95
CA ALA A 429 4.88 -30.51 5.49
C ALA A 429 5.20 -30.63 3.99
N THR A 430 5.48 -31.84 3.49
CA THR A 430 5.67 -32.09 2.07
C THR A 430 4.42 -31.73 1.27
N GLN A 431 3.23 -32.11 1.74
CA GLN A 431 1.98 -31.80 1.07
C GLN A 431 1.72 -30.29 1.04
N GLN A 432 2.01 -29.57 2.12
CA GLN A 432 1.81 -28.12 2.20
C GLN A 432 2.78 -27.33 1.31
N THR A 433 4.04 -27.78 1.24
CA THR A 433 5.12 -27.03 0.57
C THR A 433 5.31 -27.44 -0.90
N PHE A 434 5.25 -28.75 -1.23
CA PHE A 434 5.59 -29.27 -2.56
C PHE A 434 4.37 -29.62 -3.43
N GLN A 435 3.17 -29.63 -2.85
CA GLN A 435 1.94 -30.03 -3.55
C GLN A 435 0.92 -28.90 -3.67
N ALA A 436 1.40 -27.65 -3.71
CA ALA A 436 0.54 -26.49 -3.82
C ALA A 436 -0.10 -26.40 -5.22
N ARG A 437 -1.33 -25.91 -5.27
CA ARG A 437 -2.09 -25.74 -6.51
C ARG A 437 -2.66 -24.33 -6.56
N LEU A 438 -2.67 -23.75 -7.75
CA LEU A 438 -3.33 -22.48 -8.03
C LEU A 438 -4.85 -22.63 -7.86
N ALA A 439 -5.56 -21.49 -7.76
CA ALA A 439 -7.01 -21.46 -7.58
C ALA A 439 -7.79 -22.20 -8.69
N ASP A 440 -7.24 -22.28 -9.89
CA ASP A 440 -7.79 -23.04 -11.03
C ASP A 440 -7.49 -24.56 -10.98
N GLY A 441 -6.77 -25.02 -9.96
CA GLY A 441 -6.33 -26.41 -9.79
C GLY A 441 -4.98 -26.76 -10.42
N SER A 442 -4.36 -25.83 -11.17
CA SER A 442 -3.05 -26.02 -11.81
C SER A 442 -1.94 -26.28 -10.80
N GLY A 443 -1.02 -27.19 -11.11
CA GLY A 443 0.09 -27.61 -10.22
C GLY A 443 0.44 -29.09 -10.39
N PRO A 444 1.19 -29.70 -9.44
CA PRO A 444 1.66 -29.10 -8.19
C PRO A 444 2.84 -28.13 -8.38
N TYR A 445 2.97 -27.17 -7.47
CA TYR A 445 4.08 -26.23 -7.35
C TYR A 445 4.75 -26.37 -5.97
N LEU A 446 6.06 -26.09 -5.93
CA LEU A 446 6.82 -25.81 -4.72
C LEU A 446 6.56 -24.36 -4.31
N ARG A 447 6.07 -24.15 -3.08
CA ARG A 447 5.99 -22.86 -2.42
C ARG A 447 7.34 -22.54 -1.77
N THR A 448 8.02 -21.49 -2.22
CA THR A 448 9.35 -21.17 -1.68
C THR A 448 9.27 -20.38 -0.37
N GLY A 449 8.14 -19.70 -0.09
CA GLY A 449 8.00 -18.74 1.00
C GLY A 449 8.77 -17.42 0.78
N ASP A 450 9.43 -17.26 -0.37
CA ASP A 450 10.09 -16.02 -0.77
C ASP A 450 9.13 -15.16 -1.62
N LEU A 451 9.17 -13.84 -1.42
CA LEU A 451 8.37 -12.86 -2.15
C LEU A 451 9.18 -12.25 -3.29
N GLY A 452 8.56 -12.11 -4.46
CA GLY A 452 9.18 -11.53 -5.63
C GLY A 452 8.21 -11.20 -6.74
N PHE A 453 8.76 -10.73 -7.85
CA PHE A 453 8.01 -10.36 -9.06
C PHE A 453 8.89 -10.57 -10.29
N ILE A 454 8.27 -10.62 -11.47
CA ILE A 454 8.98 -10.73 -12.75
C ILE A 454 8.96 -9.38 -13.44
N TYR A 455 10.13 -8.83 -13.77
CA TYR A 455 10.25 -7.59 -14.51
C TYR A 455 11.29 -7.75 -15.62
N GLN A 456 10.95 -7.35 -16.85
CA GLN A 456 11.79 -7.55 -18.04
C GLN A 456 12.27 -9.02 -18.21
N GLY A 457 11.41 -9.98 -17.86
CA GLY A 457 11.71 -11.40 -17.94
C GLY A 457 12.70 -11.93 -16.89
N GLN A 458 13.10 -11.11 -15.92
CA GLN A 458 13.95 -11.52 -14.80
C GLN A 458 13.18 -11.53 -13.48
N LEU A 459 13.54 -12.47 -12.61
CA LEU A 459 13.00 -12.58 -11.27
C LEU A 459 13.69 -11.60 -10.32
N PHE A 460 12.93 -10.77 -9.62
CA PHE A 460 13.40 -9.90 -8.54
C PHE A 460 12.90 -10.43 -7.20
N ILE A 461 13.80 -10.47 -6.21
CA ILE A 461 13.49 -11.01 -4.87
C ILE A 461 13.31 -9.83 -3.90
N ALA A 462 12.09 -9.65 -3.38
CA ALA A 462 11.77 -8.56 -2.46
C ALA A 462 12.08 -8.91 -1.00
N GLY A 463 11.84 -10.17 -0.61
CA GLY A 463 12.05 -10.62 0.77
C GLY A 463 11.44 -11.99 1.05
N ARG A 464 11.12 -12.28 2.31
CA ARG A 464 10.52 -13.55 2.75
C ARG A 464 9.21 -13.30 3.47
N LEU A 465 8.18 -14.07 3.11
CA LEU A 465 6.84 -13.94 3.68
C LEU A 465 6.86 -14.08 5.21
N LYS A 466 7.56 -15.10 5.73
CA LYS A 466 7.63 -15.38 7.17
C LYS A 466 8.55 -14.44 7.97
N GLU A 467 9.34 -13.62 7.30
CA GLU A 467 10.27 -12.67 7.96
C GLU A 467 9.80 -11.22 7.77
N LEU A 468 8.61 -11.02 7.18
CA LEU A 468 8.02 -9.73 6.95
C LEU A 468 7.71 -9.06 8.29
N ILE A 469 8.17 -7.82 8.47
CA ILE A 469 7.82 -7.00 9.62
C ILE A 469 6.71 -6.06 9.17
N ILE A 470 5.50 -6.23 9.70
CA ILE A 470 4.36 -5.41 9.32
C ILE A 470 4.13 -4.40 10.44
N ILE A 471 4.41 -3.12 10.17
CA ILE A 471 4.21 -2.05 11.14
C ILE A 471 3.33 -1.00 10.46
N ARG A 472 2.19 -0.67 11.07
CA ARG A 472 1.21 0.30 10.52
C ARG A 472 0.70 -0.07 9.12
N GLY A 473 0.50 -1.36 8.86
CA GLY A 473 0.00 -1.86 7.57
C GLY A 473 1.02 -1.83 6.42
N LEU A 474 2.26 -1.38 6.67
CA LEU A 474 3.34 -1.39 5.68
C LEU A 474 4.29 -2.57 5.88
N ASN A 475 4.70 -3.17 4.77
CA ASN A 475 5.65 -4.27 4.76
C ASN A 475 7.09 -3.76 4.83
N HIS A 476 7.79 -4.11 5.90
CA HIS A 476 9.22 -3.85 6.07
C HIS A 476 10.02 -5.15 5.97
N TYR A 477 11.04 -5.12 5.11
CA TYR A 477 11.96 -6.24 4.95
C TYR A 477 13.15 -6.09 5.90
N PRO A 478 13.41 -7.06 6.79
CA PRO A 478 14.52 -6.98 7.75
C PRO A 478 15.87 -6.63 7.12
N SER A 479 16.15 -7.18 5.94
CA SER A 479 17.39 -6.91 5.21
C SER A 479 17.56 -5.45 4.83
N ASP A 480 16.48 -4.73 4.55
CA ASP A 480 16.53 -3.32 4.16
C ASP A 480 16.75 -2.45 5.40
N LEU A 481 16.09 -2.78 6.52
CA LEU A 481 16.32 -2.13 7.81
C LEU A 481 17.78 -2.28 8.25
N GLU A 482 18.31 -3.49 8.18
CA GLU A 482 19.71 -3.81 8.49
C GLU A 482 20.72 -3.12 7.54
N ALA A 483 20.29 -2.77 6.32
CA ALA A 483 21.08 -1.97 5.39
C ALA A 483 21.23 -0.54 5.91
N THR A 484 20.10 0.09 6.19
CA THR A 484 20.00 1.48 6.64
C THR A 484 20.75 1.68 7.94
N VAL A 485 20.62 0.75 8.89
CA VAL A 485 21.36 0.81 10.18
C VAL A 485 22.87 0.82 9.96
N ARG A 486 23.39 0.03 9.01
CA ARG A 486 24.84 0.01 8.73
C ARG A 486 25.36 1.30 8.09
N GLN A 487 24.49 2.06 7.44
CA GLN A 487 24.81 3.35 6.84
C GLN A 487 24.58 4.53 7.80
N ALA A 488 23.82 4.31 8.87
CA ALA A 488 23.41 5.36 9.81
C ALA A 488 24.58 6.03 10.53
N HIS A 489 25.69 5.31 10.77
CA HIS A 489 26.83 5.84 11.53
C HIS A 489 28.16 5.18 11.10
N PRO A 490 29.29 5.91 11.04
CA PRO A 490 30.59 5.36 10.63
C PRO A 490 31.04 4.13 11.43
N ALA A 491 30.74 4.10 12.74
CA ALA A 491 31.04 2.95 13.60
C ALA A 491 30.26 1.67 13.21
N LEU A 492 29.15 1.80 12.47
CA LEU A 492 28.26 0.70 12.11
C LEU A 492 28.50 0.13 10.71
N ALA A 493 29.36 0.75 9.90
CA ALA A 493 29.63 0.33 8.52
C ALA A 493 30.12 -1.14 8.42
N SER A 494 30.71 -1.67 9.51
CA SER A 494 31.18 -3.06 9.61
C SER A 494 30.37 -3.94 10.56
N SER A 495 29.25 -3.45 11.08
CA SER A 495 28.43 -4.13 12.07
C SER A 495 27.51 -5.18 11.44
N LEU A 496 27.27 -6.26 12.19
CA LEU A 496 26.11 -7.11 11.96
C LEU A 496 24.91 -6.49 12.64
N VAL A 497 23.76 -6.55 11.98
CA VAL A 497 22.49 -6.01 12.47
C VAL A 497 21.44 -7.09 12.30
N ALA A 498 20.65 -7.36 13.33
CA ALA A 498 19.47 -8.22 13.24
C ALA A 498 18.22 -7.36 13.50
N ALA A 499 17.34 -7.27 12.50
CA ALA A 499 16.04 -6.64 12.63
C ALA A 499 14.93 -7.70 12.78
N PHE A 500 14.02 -7.51 13.72
CA PHE A 500 12.89 -8.43 13.96
C PHE A 500 11.74 -7.71 14.67
N PRO A 501 10.50 -8.23 14.57
CA PRO A 501 9.37 -7.67 15.31
C PRO A 501 9.46 -8.08 16.78
N ILE A 502 9.12 -7.16 17.67
CA ILE A 502 8.97 -7.37 19.10
C ILE A 502 7.57 -6.92 19.49
N GLU A 503 6.91 -7.71 20.33
CA GLU A 503 5.58 -7.39 20.85
C GLU A 503 5.71 -6.56 22.13
N ASP A 504 5.00 -5.45 22.18
CA ASP A 504 4.87 -4.59 23.37
C ASP A 504 3.42 -4.09 23.46
N GLY A 505 2.71 -4.41 24.54
CA GLY A 505 1.32 -3.98 24.73
C GLY A 505 0.31 -4.49 23.67
N GLY A 506 0.62 -5.59 22.97
CA GLY A 506 -0.21 -6.13 21.90
C GLY A 506 0.03 -5.52 20.51
N GLU A 507 1.00 -4.60 20.38
CA GLU A 507 1.45 -4.06 19.09
C GLU A 507 2.80 -4.65 18.66
N GLU A 508 2.95 -4.96 17.37
CA GLU A 508 4.25 -5.28 16.78
C GLU A 508 5.08 -4.01 16.54
N ARG A 509 6.30 -4.00 17.07
CA ARG A 509 7.27 -2.90 16.94
C ARG A 509 8.62 -3.38 16.44
N LEU A 510 9.45 -2.45 15.94
CA LEU A 510 10.77 -2.80 15.42
C LEU A 510 11.81 -2.94 16.53
N GLY A 511 12.45 -4.11 16.60
CA GLY A 511 13.65 -4.37 17.38
C GLY A 511 14.90 -4.50 16.52
N LEU A 512 15.99 -3.90 16.98
CA LEU A 512 17.30 -3.95 16.36
C LEU A 512 18.35 -4.41 17.37
N VAL A 513 19.14 -5.42 16.99
CA VAL A 513 20.40 -5.76 17.66
C VAL A 513 21.55 -5.44 16.73
N VAL A 514 22.50 -4.63 17.19
CA VAL A 514 23.59 -4.05 16.41
C VAL A 514 24.92 -4.39 17.08
N GLU A 515 25.80 -5.11 16.39
CA GLU A 515 27.13 -5.40 16.95
C GLU A 515 28.05 -4.18 16.87
N THR A 516 28.61 -3.74 18.00
CA THR A 516 29.54 -2.61 18.08
C THR A 516 30.87 -3.06 18.67
N GLY A 517 31.88 -3.33 17.84
CA GLY A 517 33.26 -3.57 18.27
C GLY A 517 33.48 -4.61 19.39
N SER A 518 34.71 -4.67 19.91
CA SER A 518 35.05 -5.51 21.08
C SER A 518 34.94 -4.76 22.41
N ARG A 519 34.84 -3.42 22.34
CA ARG A 519 34.72 -2.50 23.48
C ARG A 519 33.43 -1.69 23.29
N ALA A 520 32.80 -1.33 24.40
CA ALA A 520 31.64 -0.43 24.38
C ALA A 520 32.00 0.88 23.64
N PRO A 521 31.08 1.43 22.83
CA PRO A 521 31.25 2.76 22.25
C PRO A 521 31.45 3.83 23.32
N ASP A 522 32.20 4.89 23.01
CA ASP A 522 32.41 6.00 23.93
C ASP A 522 31.11 6.80 24.16
N ASP A 523 30.29 6.99 23.11
CA ASP A 523 28.93 7.52 23.19
C ASP A 523 27.93 6.56 22.52
N PRO A 524 27.31 5.64 23.28
CA PRO A 524 26.33 4.72 22.74
C PRO A 524 25.00 5.39 22.35
N GLN A 525 24.67 6.56 22.95
CA GLN A 525 23.42 7.26 22.66
C GLN A 525 23.48 7.91 21.28
N GLU A 526 24.60 8.52 20.91
CA GLU A 526 24.82 9.10 19.57
C GLU A 526 24.57 8.07 18.46
N ILE A 527 25.09 6.84 18.63
CA ILE A 527 24.89 5.74 17.68
C ILE A 527 23.41 5.35 17.60
N VAL A 528 22.71 5.25 18.74
CA VAL A 528 21.28 4.91 18.78
C VAL A 528 20.43 5.99 18.10
N ASP A 529 20.73 7.27 18.34
CA ASP A 529 19.99 8.39 17.74
C ASP A 529 20.21 8.45 16.23
N ALA A 530 21.44 8.21 15.76
CA ALA A 530 21.73 8.08 14.33
C ALA A 530 20.96 6.92 13.69
N VAL A 531 20.92 5.76 14.36
CA VAL A 531 20.14 4.59 13.91
C VAL A 531 18.64 4.91 13.83
N ARG A 532 18.07 5.52 14.87
CA ARG A 532 16.64 5.88 14.89
C ARG A 532 16.30 6.90 13.81
N ARG A 533 17.14 7.94 13.64
CA ARG A 533 16.99 8.94 12.58
C ARG A 533 16.99 8.28 11.20
N ALA A 534 17.98 7.43 10.92
CA ALA A 534 18.08 6.76 9.63
C ALA A 534 16.88 5.84 9.37
N ILE A 535 16.41 5.09 10.37
CA ILE A 535 15.22 4.24 10.24
C ILE A 535 13.95 5.08 10.01
N ALA A 536 13.78 6.19 10.72
CA ALA A 536 12.65 7.09 10.53
C ALA A 536 12.65 7.72 9.13
N GLU A 537 13.78 8.28 8.70
CA GLU A 537 13.93 8.93 7.39
C GLU A 537 13.73 7.97 6.22
N ASN A 538 14.28 6.75 6.32
CA ASN A 538 14.33 5.82 5.19
C ASN A 538 13.20 4.79 5.21
N HIS A 539 12.54 4.55 6.34
CA HIS A 539 11.50 3.50 6.45
C HIS A 539 10.21 3.99 7.09
N GLN A 540 10.10 5.27 7.48
CA GLN A 540 8.87 5.86 8.04
C GLN A 540 8.32 5.14 9.28
N ILE A 541 9.18 4.38 9.97
CA ILE A 541 8.90 3.69 11.23
C ILE A 541 9.93 4.06 12.28
N GLN A 542 9.64 3.78 13.55
CA GLN A 542 10.58 4.02 14.65
C GLN A 542 11.21 2.70 15.10
N ALA A 543 12.53 2.70 15.30
CA ALA A 543 13.23 1.59 15.94
C ALA A 543 12.98 1.62 17.45
N TRP A 544 11.92 0.92 17.88
CA TRP A 544 11.46 0.90 19.26
C TRP A 544 12.55 0.41 20.21
N MET A 545 13.22 -0.70 19.90
CA MET A 545 14.39 -1.15 20.66
C MET A 545 15.63 -1.12 19.79
N VAL A 546 16.71 -0.53 20.30
CA VAL A 546 18.05 -0.60 19.73
C VAL A 546 19.01 -1.13 20.78
N VAL A 547 19.59 -2.29 20.52
CA VAL A 547 20.55 -2.97 21.39
C VAL A 547 21.93 -2.91 20.74
N LEU A 548 22.89 -2.28 21.41
CA LEU A 548 24.29 -2.34 21.02
C LEU A 548 24.94 -3.53 21.73
N ALA A 549 25.37 -4.52 20.96
CA ALA A 549 25.91 -5.79 21.45
C ALA A 549 27.40 -5.93 21.14
N ARG A 550 28.10 -6.79 21.88
CA ARG A 550 29.50 -7.12 21.58
C ARG A 550 29.59 -7.81 20.22
N LYS A 551 30.67 -7.55 19.47
CA LYS A 551 30.95 -8.28 18.23
C LYS A 551 31.00 -9.79 18.44
N GLY A 552 30.28 -10.54 17.62
CA GLY A 552 30.14 -12.00 17.72
C GLY A 552 28.91 -12.48 18.50
N THR A 553 28.06 -11.57 18.99
CA THR A 553 26.85 -11.87 19.77
C THR A 553 25.66 -12.25 18.91
N ILE A 554 25.54 -11.72 17.69
CA ILE A 554 24.42 -12.07 16.80
C ILE A 554 24.62 -13.49 16.25
N PRO A 555 23.69 -14.43 16.52
CA PRO A 555 23.81 -15.81 16.10
C PRO A 555 23.74 -15.92 14.57
N ARG A 556 24.60 -16.78 14.02
CA ARG A 556 24.71 -17.03 12.59
C ARG A 556 24.71 -18.51 12.28
N THR A 557 24.17 -18.86 11.13
CA THR A 557 24.34 -20.20 10.57
C THR A 557 25.80 -20.45 10.22
N SER A 558 26.16 -21.72 10.02
CA SER A 558 27.46 -22.13 9.49
C SER A 558 27.80 -21.52 8.11
N SER A 559 26.78 -21.03 7.38
CA SER A 559 26.93 -20.34 6.10
C SER A 559 26.99 -18.81 6.23
N GLY A 560 26.98 -18.28 7.46
CA GLY A 560 27.10 -16.84 7.73
C GLY A 560 25.78 -16.07 7.77
N LYS A 561 24.63 -16.72 7.54
CA LYS A 561 23.30 -16.07 7.58
C LYS A 561 22.90 -15.72 9.00
N ILE A 562 22.31 -14.55 9.20
CA ILE A 562 21.79 -14.10 10.49
C ILE A 562 20.60 -14.98 10.92
N GLN A 563 20.59 -15.44 12.16
CA GLN A 563 19.47 -16.19 12.76
C GLN A 563 18.61 -15.25 13.61
N ARG A 564 17.75 -14.44 12.95
CA ARG A 564 16.92 -13.40 13.61
C ARG A 564 16.04 -13.94 14.74
N GLY A 565 15.37 -15.08 14.52
CA GLY A 565 14.53 -15.71 15.53
C GLY A 565 15.31 -16.11 16.78
N LEU A 566 16.44 -16.81 16.60
CA LEU A 566 17.32 -17.14 17.73
C LEU A 566 17.90 -15.90 18.40
N CYS A 567 18.22 -14.85 17.64
CA CYS A 567 18.68 -13.58 18.20
C CYS A 567 17.60 -12.93 19.08
N LYS A 568 16.34 -12.93 18.63
CA LYS A 568 15.17 -12.47 19.39
C LYS A 568 15.00 -13.29 20.67
N GLU A 569 14.98 -14.62 20.57
CA GLU A 569 14.85 -15.51 21.73
C GLU A 569 15.95 -15.31 22.77
N LEU A 570 17.21 -15.18 22.33
CA LEU A 570 18.34 -14.91 23.24
C LEU A 570 18.23 -13.52 23.89
N LEU A 571 17.74 -12.52 23.16
CA LEU A 571 17.49 -11.19 23.71
C LEU A 571 16.39 -11.21 24.78
N GLU A 572 15.28 -11.89 24.50
CA GLU A 572 14.13 -12.02 25.42
C GLU A 572 14.50 -12.78 26.69
N ARG A 573 15.40 -13.77 26.60
CA ARG A 573 15.95 -14.50 27.76
C ARG A 573 17.06 -13.74 28.51
N GLY A 574 17.54 -12.62 27.97
CA GLY A 574 18.64 -11.85 28.55
C GLY A 574 20.01 -12.54 28.43
N GLU A 575 20.19 -13.43 27.46
CA GLU A 575 21.41 -14.23 27.26
C GLU A 575 22.41 -13.59 26.27
N LEU A 576 22.08 -12.44 25.67
CA LEU A 576 22.99 -11.71 24.79
C LEU A 576 23.96 -10.82 25.58
N GLU A 577 25.23 -10.81 25.18
CA GLU A 577 26.22 -9.85 25.70
C GLU A 577 26.01 -8.45 25.11
N THR A 578 25.24 -7.61 25.83
CA THR A 578 24.91 -6.25 25.41
C THR A 578 25.78 -5.20 26.11
N PHE A 579 26.21 -4.17 25.37
CA PHE A 579 26.85 -2.97 25.93
C PHE A 579 25.83 -1.91 26.32
N TYR A 580 24.77 -1.76 25.53
CA TYR A 580 23.76 -0.72 25.72
C TYR A 580 22.42 -1.18 25.17
N VAL A 581 21.34 -0.91 25.89
CA VAL A 581 19.96 -1.20 25.46
C VAL A 581 19.18 0.09 25.56
N SER A 582 18.74 0.62 24.42
CA SER A 582 17.84 1.76 24.36
C SER A 582 16.48 1.29 23.90
N ARG A 583 15.47 1.54 24.72
CA ARG A 583 14.07 1.43 24.32
C ARG A 583 13.54 2.84 24.15
N LEU A 584 12.81 3.09 23.07
CA LEU A 584 11.88 4.21 23.02
C LEU A 584 10.90 3.89 24.12
N GLU A 585 10.91 4.69 25.18
CA GLU A 585 9.84 4.61 26.17
C GLU A 585 8.54 4.78 25.36
N PRO A 586 7.59 3.82 25.43
CA PRO A 586 6.26 4.00 24.86
C PRO A 586 5.80 5.34 25.42
N GLY A 587 5.66 6.35 24.56
CA GLY A 587 5.82 7.74 24.96
C GLY A 587 5.13 7.98 26.28
N ILE A 588 5.92 8.09 27.36
CA ILE A 588 5.51 8.02 28.77
C ILE A 588 4.14 7.36 28.92
N GLU A 589 4.11 6.06 29.25
CA GLU A 589 2.96 5.51 29.96
C GLU A 589 2.59 6.55 30.99
N VAL A 590 1.41 7.14 30.80
CA VAL A 590 0.86 8.26 31.54
C VAL A 590 1.13 7.99 33.01
N GLY A 591 2.24 8.54 33.50
CA GLY A 591 2.59 8.51 34.90
C GLY A 591 1.55 9.39 35.55
N ASP A 592 0.51 8.75 36.07
CA ASP A 592 -0.58 9.34 36.83
C ASP A 592 -0.84 10.82 36.49
N LEU A 593 -1.36 11.06 35.27
CA LEU A 593 -1.68 12.42 34.79
C LEU A 593 -2.75 13.12 35.64
N GLN A 594 -3.36 12.43 36.62
CA GLN A 594 -4.12 13.12 37.66
C GLN A 594 -3.24 14.09 38.46
N SER A 595 -1.95 13.78 38.67
CA SER A 595 -1.07 14.54 39.57
C SER A 595 -0.42 15.79 38.97
N ASP A 596 -0.35 15.94 37.63
CA ASP A 596 0.39 17.04 37.00
C ASP A 596 -0.45 18.29 36.71
N TRP A 597 -1.74 18.16 36.39
CA TRP A 597 -2.60 19.33 36.23
C TRP A 597 -2.97 19.96 37.59
N GLU A 598 -3.09 19.16 38.65
CA GLU A 598 -3.27 19.67 40.03
C GLU A 598 -2.08 20.55 40.42
N ARG A 599 -0.85 20.09 40.12
CA ARG A 599 0.38 20.89 40.29
C ARG A 599 0.40 22.14 39.42
N ILE A 600 -0.14 22.11 38.19
CA ILE A 600 -0.26 23.31 37.34
C ILE A 600 -1.23 24.34 37.95
N ARG A 601 -2.35 23.88 38.52
CA ARG A 601 -3.34 24.75 39.19
C ARG A 601 -2.81 25.33 40.50
N GLU A 602 -2.09 24.52 41.28
CA GLU A 602 -1.50 24.92 42.57
C GLU A 602 -0.18 25.70 42.41
N ALA A 603 0.45 25.68 41.24
CA ALA A 603 1.69 26.42 40.98
C ALA A 603 1.51 27.94 41.15
N LEU A 604 2.55 28.58 41.70
CA LEU A 604 2.65 30.03 41.79
C LEU A 604 2.57 30.67 40.38
N PRO A 605 2.04 31.91 40.25
CA PRO A 605 1.87 32.56 38.95
C PRO A 605 3.15 32.60 38.09
N ALA A 606 4.33 32.73 38.72
CA ALA A 606 5.62 32.78 38.03
C ALA A 606 6.07 31.43 37.42
N GLU A 607 5.60 30.30 37.95
CA GLU A 607 5.97 28.95 37.48
C GLU A 607 4.91 28.32 36.56
N ARG A 608 3.67 28.83 36.63
CA ARG A 608 2.49 28.26 35.95
C ARG A 608 2.62 28.26 34.43
N ILE A 609 3.14 29.33 33.83
CA ILE A 609 3.28 29.46 32.38
C ILE A 609 4.28 28.42 31.84
N GLY A 610 5.44 28.24 32.49
CA GLY A 610 6.44 27.26 32.06
C GLY A 610 5.92 25.82 32.09
N ARG A 611 5.12 25.47 33.11
CA ARG A 611 4.48 24.14 33.20
C ARG A 611 3.38 23.96 32.14
N LEU A 612 2.60 25.00 31.86
CA LEU A 612 1.58 24.98 30.80
C LEU A 612 2.20 24.85 29.40
N VAL A 613 3.36 25.46 29.15
CA VAL A 613 4.09 25.29 27.89
C VAL A 613 4.49 23.83 27.70
N GLU A 614 5.06 23.19 28.71
CA GLU A 614 5.47 21.79 28.62
C GLU A 614 4.26 20.84 28.46
N TYR A 615 3.21 21.09 29.23
CA TYR A 615 1.93 20.41 29.08
C TYR A 615 1.39 20.51 27.65
N LEU A 616 1.32 21.71 27.08
CA LEU A 616 0.82 21.93 25.73
C LEU A 616 1.72 21.27 24.68
N ARG A 617 3.06 21.35 24.81
CA ARG A 617 4.00 20.66 23.90
C ARG A 617 3.73 19.16 23.86
N GLN A 618 3.54 18.53 25.02
CA GLN A 618 3.27 17.11 25.11
C GLN A 618 1.93 16.73 24.48
N ARG A 619 0.87 17.51 24.78
CA ARG A 619 -0.47 17.28 24.20
C ARG A 619 -0.51 17.49 22.69
N ILE A 620 0.12 18.57 22.23
CA ILE A 620 0.18 18.92 20.81
C ILE A 620 1.04 17.91 20.04
N ALA A 621 2.16 17.43 20.60
CA ALA A 621 2.97 16.38 19.98
C ALA A 621 2.19 15.08 19.80
N ALA A 622 1.44 14.67 20.84
CA ALA A 622 0.62 13.47 20.80
C ALA A 622 -0.48 13.54 19.73
N LEU A 623 -1.14 14.71 19.60
CA LEU A 623 -2.25 14.93 18.67
C LEU A 623 -1.82 15.31 17.25
N GLY A 624 -0.65 15.94 17.09
CA GLY A 624 -0.11 16.39 15.81
C GLY A 624 0.86 15.40 15.16
N HIS A 625 1.14 14.26 15.82
CA HIS A 625 2.14 13.27 15.38
C HIS A 625 3.53 13.86 15.13
N VAL A 626 3.88 14.93 15.85
CA VAL A 626 5.18 15.60 15.81
C VAL A 626 5.97 15.21 17.05
N ALA A 627 7.28 14.99 16.93
CA ALA A 627 8.11 14.71 18.10
C ALA A 627 8.10 15.91 19.07
N VAL A 628 7.92 15.67 20.38
CA VAL A 628 7.89 16.73 21.41
C VAL A 628 9.13 17.63 21.34
N GLN A 629 10.27 17.04 20.96
CA GLN A 629 11.56 17.71 20.81
C GLN A 629 11.57 18.75 19.68
N GLU A 630 10.68 18.63 18.69
CA GLU A 630 10.54 19.58 17.57
C GLU A 630 9.61 20.76 17.92
N LEU A 631 8.83 20.64 19.00
CA LEU A 631 7.97 21.72 19.48
C LEU A 631 8.75 22.58 20.46
N THR A 632 8.70 23.90 20.30
CA THR A 632 9.29 24.89 21.20
C THR A 632 8.20 25.78 21.78
N ALA A 633 8.49 26.58 22.81
CA ALA A 633 7.54 27.54 23.36
C ALA A 633 7.00 28.52 22.29
N GLU A 634 7.84 28.87 21.31
CA GLU A 634 7.50 29.80 20.22
C GLU A 634 6.92 29.09 18.99
N THR A 635 6.71 27.77 19.04
CA THR A 635 6.07 27.05 17.94
C THR A 635 4.63 27.52 17.79
N SER A 636 4.29 27.97 16.58
CA SER A 636 2.93 28.40 16.24
C SER A 636 2.00 27.19 16.16
N LEU A 637 0.83 27.25 16.80
CA LEU A 637 -0.16 26.16 16.79
C LEU A 637 -0.62 25.82 15.37
N GLY A 638 -0.74 26.84 14.50
CA GLY A 638 -1.06 26.66 13.09
C GLY A 638 0.01 25.92 12.28
N SER A 639 1.24 25.82 12.79
CA SER A 639 2.34 25.10 12.14
C SER A 639 2.45 23.63 12.51
N VAL A 640 1.68 23.14 13.48
CA VAL A 640 1.83 21.78 14.03
C VAL A 640 0.93 20.75 13.34
N GLY A 641 0.38 21.06 12.17
CA GLY A 641 -0.39 20.09 11.37
C GLY A 641 -1.65 19.52 12.06
N LEU A 642 -2.07 20.10 13.19
CA LEU A 642 -3.31 19.73 13.88
C LEU A 642 -4.48 19.95 12.91
N ASP A 643 -5.26 18.90 12.66
CA ASP A 643 -6.51 19.02 11.92
C ASP A 643 -7.66 19.52 12.84
N SER A 644 -8.83 19.76 12.25
CA SER A 644 -10.00 20.26 12.99
C SER A 644 -10.46 19.32 14.11
N LEU A 645 -10.18 18.02 14.00
CA LEU A 645 -10.55 17.00 14.98
C LEU A 645 -9.56 16.96 16.15
N ALA A 646 -8.27 16.90 15.84
CA ALA A 646 -7.17 16.92 16.79
C ALA A 646 -7.20 18.18 17.66
N ALA A 647 -7.61 19.33 17.09
CA ALA A 647 -7.81 20.54 17.88
C ALA A 647 -8.99 20.44 18.85
N VAL A 648 -10.11 19.83 18.44
CA VAL A 648 -11.25 19.58 19.35
C VAL A 648 -10.84 18.63 20.46
N GLU A 649 -10.07 17.58 20.15
CA GLU A 649 -9.53 16.66 21.16
C GLU A 649 -8.57 17.37 22.13
N LEU A 650 -7.74 18.30 21.64
CA LEU A 650 -6.87 19.14 22.48
C LEU A 650 -7.70 20.02 23.44
N LEU A 651 -8.75 20.67 22.94
CA LEU A 651 -9.66 21.47 23.77
C LEU A 651 -10.35 20.62 24.84
N HIS A 652 -10.82 19.42 24.48
CA HIS A 652 -11.47 18.51 25.41
C HIS A 652 -10.53 18.07 26.53
N ARG A 653 -9.27 17.77 26.19
CA ARG A 653 -8.24 17.44 27.18
C ARG A 653 -7.92 18.62 28.10
N ILE A 654 -7.77 19.83 27.54
CA ILE A 654 -7.60 21.07 28.33
C ILE A 654 -8.80 21.29 29.27
N GLU A 655 -10.03 21.12 28.82
CA GLU A 655 -11.24 21.28 29.66
C GLU A 655 -11.27 20.23 30.79
N ARG A 656 -11.02 18.96 30.47
CA ARG A 656 -11.05 17.86 31.46
C ARG A 656 -9.98 18.01 32.53
N GLU A 657 -8.76 18.35 32.12
CA GLU A 657 -7.58 18.33 32.97
C GLU A 657 -7.38 19.67 33.67
N LEU A 658 -7.52 20.80 32.98
CA LEU A 658 -7.28 22.13 33.56
C LEU A 658 -8.57 22.84 34.00
N GLY A 659 -9.74 22.37 33.56
CA GLY A 659 -11.03 23.01 33.89
C GLY A 659 -11.28 24.32 33.16
N VAL A 660 -10.49 24.63 32.12
CA VAL A 660 -10.61 25.85 31.31
C VAL A 660 -11.31 25.51 30.00
N VAL A 661 -12.35 26.28 29.69
CA VAL A 661 -13.03 26.21 28.38
C VAL A 661 -12.42 27.30 27.50
N LEU A 662 -11.85 26.92 26.37
CA LEU A 662 -11.33 27.84 25.36
C LEU A 662 -12.24 27.86 24.13
N ASP A 663 -12.35 29.01 23.48
CA ASP A 663 -13.01 29.11 22.18
C ASP A 663 -12.15 28.37 21.13
N PRO A 664 -12.72 27.48 20.30
CA PRO A 664 -12.00 26.85 19.20
C PRO A 664 -11.24 27.82 18.29
N ALA A 665 -11.76 29.02 18.06
CA ALA A 665 -11.08 30.06 17.29
C ALA A 665 -9.74 30.49 17.92
N GLU A 666 -9.56 30.32 19.23
CA GLU A 666 -8.32 30.65 19.92
C GLU A 666 -7.16 29.70 19.61
N LEU A 667 -7.43 28.46 19.16
CA LEU A 667 -6.40 27.55 18.62
C LEU A 667 -6.02 27.91 17.18
N TRP A 668 -6.89 28.64 16.48
CA TRP A 668 -6.79 28.89 15.04
C TRP A 668 -6.36 30.32 14.72
N GLY A 669 -5.12 30.64 15.09
CA GLY A 669 -4.38 31.85 14.69
C GLY A 669 -2.89 31.57 14.62
N ASP A 670 -2.06 32.59 14.35
CA ASP A 670 -0.59 32.44 14.38
C ASP A 670 -0.03 32.31 15.82
N LYS A 671 -0.89 32.05 16.80
CA LYS A 671 -0.52 32.00 18.22
C LYS A 671 0.52 30.93 18.51
N THR A 672 1.46 31.23 19.39
CA THR A 672 2.46 30.27 19.86
C THR A 672 1.97 29.45 21.05
N ILE A 673 2.65 28.33 21.32
CA ILE A 673 2.40 27.51 22.52
C ILE A 673 2.52 28.37 23.80
N SER A 674 3.47 29.31 23.84
CA SER A 674 3.69 30.26 24.94
C SER A 674 2.51 31.23 25.11
N GLU A 675 1.96 31.74 24.02
CA GLU A 675 0.79 32.64 24.05
C GLU A 675 -0.47 31.90 24.53
N LEU A 676 -0.67 30.65 24.10
CA LEU A 676 -1.75 29.80 24.60
C LEU A 676 -1.56 29.46 26.09
N ALA A 677 -0.34 29.15 26.52
CA ALA A 677 -0.02 28.91 27.92
C ALA A 677 -0.29 30.14 28.79
N THR A 678 0.05 31.33 28.31
CA THR A 678 -0.22 32.60 29.01
C THR A 678 -1.73 32.86 29.14
N ARG A 679 -2.49 32.59 28.07
CA ARG A 679 -3.95 32.68 28.07
C ARG A 679 -4.57 31.72 29.09
N LEU A 680 -4.13 30.46 29.10
CA LEU A 680 -4.57 29.44 30.08
C LEU A 680 -4.21 29.84 31.51
N ALA A 681 -3.02 30.40 31.74
CA ALA A 681 -2.62 30.85 33.07
C ALA A 681 -3.51 32.00 33.59
N SER A 682 -3.93 32.91 32.71
CA SER A 682 -4.86 34.00 33.02
C SER A 682 -6.25 33.46 33.40
N GLU A 683 -6.80 32.53 32.60
CA GLU A 683 -8.10 31.90 32.91
C GLU A 683 -8.08 31.11 34.21
N LEU A 684 -6.99 30.37 34.48
CA LEU A 684 -6.80 29.65 35.73
C LEU A 684 -6.68 30.57 36.94
N ALA A 685 -6.37 31.85 36.76
CA ALA A 685 -6.34 32.85 37.83
C ALA A 685 -7.70 33.51 38.08
N THR A 686 -8.62 33.47 37.11
CA THR A 686 -9.95 34.10 37.17
C THR A 686 -11.11 33.12 37.30
N SER A 687 -10.92 31.84 36.94
CA SER A 687 -11.97 30.82 36.93
C SER A 687 -12.20 30.21 38.31
N ASP A 688 -13.16 30.76 39.06
CA ASP A 688 -13.70 30.15 40.29
C ASP A 688 -14.94 29.26 40.04
N VAL A 689 -15.46 29.19 38.81
CA VAL A 689 -16.70 28.46 38.50
C VAL A 689 -16.58 27.64 37.21
N ARG A 690 -16.52 26.31 37.35
CA ARG A 690 -16.78 25.37 36.25
C ARG A 690 -18.21 25.59 35.74
N THR A 691 -18.38 26.12 34.53
CA THR A 691 -19.68 26.14 33.85
C THR A 691 -19.98 24.76 33.25
N THR A 692 -20.28 23.75 34.08
CA THR A 692 -20.65 22.41 33.61
C THR A 692 -22.06 22.37 33.02
N ILE A 693 -22.29 21.55 32.00
CA ILE A 693 -23.65 21.19 31.59
C ILE A 693 -24.31 20.41 32.74
N PRO A 694 -25.48 20.84 33.25
CA PRO A 694 -26.21 20.11 34.28
C PRO A 694 -26.92 18.90 33.67
N ALA A 695 -26.88 17.76 34.37
CA ALA A 695 -27.72 16.61 34.02
C ALA A 695 -29.16 16.91 34.45
N LEU A 696 -30.09 16.83 33.50
CA LEU A 696 -31.52 17.02 33.71
C LEU A 696 -32.20 15.72 34.12
N GLY A 697 -31.83 14.60 33.49
CA GLY A 697 -32.42 13.27 33.74
C GLY A 697 -33.91 13.17 33.41
N SER A 698 -34.42 14.05 32.52
CA SER A 698 -35.83 14.05 32.10
C SER A 698 -36.06 13.05 30.97
N LYS A 699 -37.15 12.26 31.08
CA LYS A 699 -37.64 11.40 29.98
C LYS A 699 -38.33 12.19 28.86
N GLN A 700 -38.55 13.49 29.06
CA GLN A 700 -39.09 14.41 28.07
C GLN A 700 -38.21 15.67 28.03
N PRO A 701 -36.98 15.59 27.51
CA PRO A 701 -36.13 16.75 27.37
C PRO A 701 -36.68 17.69 26.27
N PRO A 702 -36.34 18.99 26.29
CA PRO A 702 -36.63 19.86 25.14
C PRO A 702 -35.81 19.44 23.91
N LEU A 703 -36.31 19.73 22.71
CA LEU A 703 -35.51 19.57 21.49
C LEU A 703 -34.37 20.60 21.49
N SER A 704 -33.22 20.30 20.89
CA SER A 704 -32.25 21.34 20.55
C SER A 704 -32.82 22.27 19.46
N PHE A 705 -32.21 23.43 19.23
CA PHE A 705 -32.66 24.34 18.16
C PHE A 705 -32.56 23.68 16.77
N GLU A 706 -31.53 22.85 16.55
CA GLU A 706 -31.32 22.16 15.28
C GLU A 706 -32.25 20.95 15.13
N GLN A 707 -32.54 20.21 16.21
CA GLN A 707 -33.59 19.18 16.17
C GLN A 707 -34.95 19.78 15.81
N GLU A 708 -35.32 20.92 16.40
CA GLU A 708 -36.56 21.61 16.07
C GLU A 708 -36.60 22.01 14.59
N ARG A 709 -35.49 22.56 14.06
CA ARG A 709 -35.39 22.93 12.63
C ARG A 709 -35.56 21.72 11.70
N ILE A 710 -34.85 20.63 11.96
CA ILE A 710 -34.95 19.40 11.14
C ILE A 710 -36.36 18.82 11.24
N TRP A 711 -36.97 18.82 12.42
CA TRP A 711 -38.34 18.34 12.58
C TRP A 711 -39.30 19.09 11.65
N TRP A 712 -39.23 20.43 11.59
CA TRP A 712 -40.06 21.22 10.67
C TRP A 712 -39.77 20.94 9.19
N LEU A 713 -38.51 20.68 8.82
CA LEU A 713 -38.15 20.31 7.45
C LEU A 713 -38.69 18.93 7.05
N VAL A 714 -38.66 17.95 7.97
CA VAL A 714 -39.26 16.63 7.75
C VAL A 714 -40.78 16.75 7.59
N GLN A 715 -41.46 17.59 8.37
CA GLN A 715 -42.90 17.81 8.21
C GLN A 715 -43.28 18.41 6.85
N ALA A 716 -42.38 19.14 6.20
CA ALA A 716 -42.59 19.65 4.84
C ALA A 716 -42.45 18.56 3.75
N ALA A 717 -41.82 17.43 4.08
CA ALA A 717 -41.63 16.29 3.18
C ALA A 717 -41.63 14.94 3.95
N PRO A 718 -42.76 14.54 4.56
CA PRO A 718 -42.81 13.46 5.55
C PRO A 718 -42.53 12.07 4.98
N SER A 719 -42.68 11.89 3.65
CA SER A 719 -42.36 10.65 2.96
C SER A 719 -40.89 10.56 2.49
N SER A 720 -40.08 11.58 2.78
CA SER A 720 -38.68 11.64 2.34
C SER A 720 -37.74 10.95 3.32
N ALA A 721 -36.69 10.33 2.79
CA ALA A 721 -35.55 9.82 3.56
C ALA A 721 -34.33 10.75 3.51
N ALA A 722 -34.49 12.01 3.07
CA ALA A 722 -33.39 12.98 2.97
C ALA A 722 -32.65 13.23 4.29
N PHE A 723 -33.31 12.95 5.42
CA PHE A 723 -32.75 13.13 6.77
C PHE A 723 -32.27 11.81 7.40
N ASN A 724 -32.21 10.73 6.64
CA ASN A 724 -31.57 9.49 7.07
C ASN A 724 -30.07 9.56 6.72
N ILE A 725 -29.23 9.07 7.63
CA ILE A 725 -27.78 8.97 7.47
C ILE A 725 -27.45 7.52 7.12
N PRO A 726 -27.32 7.17 5.83
CA PRO A 726 -27.06 5.80 5.43
C PRO A 726 -25.59 5.42 5.70
N PHE A 727 -25.35 4.15 6.04
CA PHE A 727 -23.99 3.61 6.18
C PHE A 727 -23.95 2.10 5.88
N ALA A 728 -22.78 1.61 5.44
CA ALA A 728 -22.52 0.18 5.27
C ALA A 728 -21.04 -0.15 5.49
N LEU A 729 -20.80 -1.33 6.05
CA LEU A 729 -19.50 -1.94 6.25
C LEU A 729 -19.52 -3.33 5.62
N ARG A 730 -18.47 -3.66 4.88
CA ARG A 730 -18.13 -5.05 4.57
C ARG A 730 -17.39 -5.64 5.76
N TRP A 731 -17.85 -6.78 6.22
CA TRP A 731 -17.29 -7.51 7.35
C TRP A 731 -16.74 -8.85 6.84
N LYS A 732 -15.41 -8.91 6.70
CA LYS A 732 -14.68 -10.09 6.23
C LYS A 732 -14.21 -10.88 7.45
N GLY A 733 -14.88 -11.97 7.75
CA GLY A 733 -14.63 -12.80 8.92
C GLY A 733 -15.93 -13.36 9.50
N PRO A 734 -15.84 -14.17 10.56
CA PRO A 734 -17.02 -14.68 11.24
C PRO A 734 -17.80 -13.53 11.91
N LEU A 735 -19.11 -13.54 11.73
CA LEU A 735 -20.07 -12.71 12.46
C LEU A 735 -21.09 -13.64 13.13
N GLU A 736 -21.26 -13.51 14.44
CA GLU A 736 -22.28 -14.22 15.21
C GLU A 736 -23.48 -13.27 15.42
N PRO A 737 -24.59 -13.43 14.67
CA PRO A 737 -25.68 -12.46 14.69
C PRO A 737 -26.30 -12.25 16.07
N GLU A 738 -26.37 -13.30 16.89
CA GLU A 738 -26.93 -13.23 18.24
C GLU A 738 -26.05 -12.41 19.20
N LEU A 739 -24.71 -12.52 19.07
CA LEU A 739 -23.79 -11.68 19.85
C LEU A 739 -23.79 -10.25 19.34
N PHE A 740 -23.91 -10.06 18.02
CA PHE A 740 -24.02 -8.74 17.41
C PHE A 740 -25.29 -8.01 17.88
N GLN A 741 -26.44 -8.69 17.90
CA GLN A 741 -27.69 -8.15 18.46
C GLN A 741 -27.53 -7.77 19.93
N LYS A 742 -26.91 -8.62 20.76
CA LYS A 742 -26.66 -8.30 22.18
C LYS A 742 -25.77 -7.06 22.35
N ALA A 743 -24.79 -6.88 21.47
CA ALA A 743 -23.95 -5.69 21.49
C ALA A 743 -24.76 -4.43 21.18
N VAL A 744 -25.60 -4.47 20.13
CA VAL A 744 -26.53 -3.39 19.78
C VAL A 744 -27.48 -3.07 20.93
N ASP A 745 -28.06 -4.09 21.58
CA ASP A 745 -28.96 -3.92 22.73
C ASP A 745 -28.30 -3.14 23.89
N GLN A 746 -27.02 -3.41 24.18
CA GLN A 746 -26.29 -2.69 25.23
C GLN A 746 -26.06 -1.23 24.87
N ILE A 747 -25.77 -0.92 23.61
CA ILE A 747 -25.56 0.47 23.16
C ILE A 747 -26.88 1.25 23.14
N VAL A 748 -27.99 0.63 22.70
CA VAL A 748 -29.33 1.23 22.76
C VAL A 748 -29.76 1.51 24.20
N ALA A 749 -29.47 0.61 25.13
CA ALA A 749 -29.74 0.84 26.56
C ALA A 749 -28.94 2.03 27.11
N ARG A 750 -27.66 2.12 26.72
CA ARG A 750 -26.69 3.14 27.16
C ARG A 750 -26.99 4.55 26.64
N GLN A 751 -27.42 4.69 25.39
CA GLN A 751 -27.55 5.97 24.69
C GLN A 751 -29.02 6.35 24.51
N GLU A 752 -29.52 7.38 25.23
CA GLU A 752 -30.94 7.77 25.18
C GLU A 752 -31.40 8.25 23.80
N ALA A 753 -30.50 8.83 23.01
CA ALA A 753 -30.80 9.30 21.66
C ALA A 753 -31.30 8.18 20.74
N LEU A 754 -30.78 6.96 20.87
CA LEU A 754 -31.23 5.78 20.11
C LEU A 754 -32.65 5.33 20.51
N ARG A 755 -33.15 5.82 21.64
CA ARG A 755 -34.47 5.55 22.21
C ARG A 755 -35.41 6.76 22.12
N ALA A 756 -34.99 7.85 21.48
CA ALA A 756 -35.78 9.07 21.36
C ALA A 756 -36.78 8.99 20.21
N CYS A 757 -37.99 9.54 20.43
CA CYS A 757 -38.96 9.86 19.39
C CYS A 757 -39.49 11.29 19.55
N PHE A 758 -40.07 11.84 18.48
CA PHE A 758 -40.45 13.25 18.35
C PHE A 758 -41.91 13.44 17.91
N PRO A 759 -42.90 13.10 18.77
CA PRO A 759 -44.31 13.36 18.50
C PRO A 759 -44.64 14.86 18.52
N CYS A 760 -45.82 15.24 18.01
CA CYS A 760 -46.38 16.58 18.21
C CYS A 760 -47.41 16.59 19.35
N ASP A 761 -47.52 17.73 20.04
CA ASP A 761 -48.58 17.96 21.01
C ASP A 761 -49.91 18.37 20.35
N ALA A 762 -50.95 18.59 21.17
CA ALA A 762 -52.27 19.00 20.69
C ALA A 762 -52.28 20.37 19.98
N SER A 763 -51.23 21.19 20.16
CA SER A 763 -51.05 22.48 19.50
C SER A 763 -50.18 22.40 18.24
N GLY A 764 -49.71 21.20 17.87
CA GLY A 764 -48.85 20.96 16.72
C GLY A 764 -47.37 21.28 16.96
N GLN A 765 -46.94 21.45 18.22
CA GLN A 765 -45.53 21.71 18.57
C GLN A 765 -44.76 20.41 18.78
N PRO A 766 -43.48 20.33 18.36
CA PRO A 766 -42.67 19.13 18.53
C PRO A 766 -42.31 18.88 20.00
N GLN A 767 -42.36 17.62 20.40
CA GLN A 767 -41.88 17.12 21.69
C GLN A 767 -40.75 16.11 21.48
N CYS A 768 -39.95 15.82 22.50
CA CYS A 768 -38.95 14.74 22.47
C CYS A 768 -39.22 13.80 23.66
N TRP A 769 -39.44 12.52 23.38
CA TRP A 769 -39.75 11.50 24.39
C TRP A 769 -38.70 10.39 24.33
N ILE A 770 -38.16 10.00 25.49
CA ILE A 770 -37.22 8.88 25.62
C ILE A 770 -37.99 7.60 26.00
N ARG A 771 -37.92 6.59 25.14
CA ARG A 771 -38.66 5.32 25.27
C ARG A 771 -37.80 4.23 25.90
N GLU A 772 -38.09 3.81 27.12
CA GLU A 772 -37.34 2.74 27.79
C GLU A 772 -37.52 1.36 27.14
N ASP A 773 -38.63 1.17 26.44
CA ASP A 773 -39.00 -0.07 25.74
C ASP A 773 -38.47 -0.16 24.31
N ALA A 774 -37.85 0.90 23.77
CA ALA A 774 -37.34 0.92 22.41
C ALA A 774 -36.15 -0.04 22.24
N ARG A 775 -36.20 -0.87 21.18
CA ARG A 775 -35.16 -1.82 20.80
C ARG A 775 -34.84 -1.66 19.32
N LEU A 776 -33.55 -1.75 18.98
CA LEU A 776 -33.07 -1.73 17.60
C LEU A 776 -32.77 -3.17 17.16
N GLU A 777 -33.69 -3.76 16.40
CA GLU A 777 -33.51 -5.10 15.84
C GLU A 777 -32.56 -5.05 14.64
N VAL A 778 -31.66 -6.03 14.56
CA VAL A 778 -30.78 -6.26 13.41
C VAL A 778 -31.47 -7.23 12.46
N GLU A 779 -31.90 -6.75 11.29
CA GLU A 779 -32.47 -7.59 10.24
C GLU A 779 -31.37 -8.48 9.63
N VAL A 780 -31.46 -9.80 9.83
CA VAL A 780 -30.48 -10.74 9.27
C VAL A 780 -30.98 -11.30 7.95
N CYS A 781 -30.25 -11.02 6.87
CA CYS A 781 -30.55 -11.50 5.53
C CYS A 781 -29.52 -12.54 5.09
N ARG A 782 -29.92 -13.59 4.38
CA ARG A 782 -28.99 -14.55 3.75
C ARG A 782 -29.13 -14.52 2.24
N ILE A 783 -28.04 -14.31 1.54
CA ILE A 783 -28.02 -14.21 0.07
C ILE A 783 -27.34 -15.45 -0.49
N ALA A 784 -28.13 -16.37 -1.06
CA ALA A 784 -27.64 -17.68 -1.50
C ALA A 784 -27.28 -17.76 -2.99
N GLU A 785 -27.81 -16.86 -3.82
CA GLU A 785 -27.72 -16.95 -5.28
C GLU A 785 -26.80 -15.88 -5.88
N GLY A 786 -26.15 -16.20 -7.00
CA GLY A 786 -25.27 -15.30 -7.75
C GLY A 786 -23.78 -15.48 -7.45
N SER A 787 -22.93 -14.87 -8.28
CA SER A 787 -21.49 -14.76 -8.03
C SER A 787 -21.22 -13.95 -6.76
N TRP A 788 -19.99 -14.03 -6.23
CA TRP A 788 -19.59 -13.23 -5.07
C TRP A 788 -19.86 -11.72 -5.26
N GLN A 789 -19.49 -11.13 -6.41
CA GLN A 789 -19.78 -9.71 -6.69
C GLN A 789 -21.29 -9.42 -6.67
N GLN A 790 -22.11 -10.32 -7.23
CA GLN A 790 -23.56 -10.17 -7.28
C GLN A 790 -24.18 -10.25 -5.89
N ARG A 791 -23.66 -11.12 -5.00
CA ARG A 791 -24.13 -11.23 -3.62
C ARG A 791 -23.83 -9.96 -2.82
N ILE A 792 -22.63 -9.41 -2.93
CA ILE A 792 -22.25 -8.14 -2.28
C ILE A 792 -23.10 -6.97 -2.82
N ALA A 793 -23.25 -6.87 -4.14
CA ALA A 793 -24.11 -5.85 -4.75
C ALA A 793 -25.56 -5.95 -4.26
N ARG A 794 -26.11 -7.17 -4.21
CA ARG A 794 -27.46 -7.41 -3.70
C ARG A 794 -27.60 -7.06 -2.22
N ALA A 795 -26.58 -7.34 -1.41
CA ALA A 795 -26.57 -6.94 -0.01
C ALA A 795 -26.61 -5.42 0.16
N LEU A 796 -25.83 -4.69 -0.65
CA LEU A 796 -25.85 -3.23 -0.67
C LEU A 796 -27.20 -2.66 -1.13
N GLU A 797 -27.85 -3.27 -2.12
CA GLU A 797 -29.22 -2.90 -2.52
C GLU A 797 -30.21 -3.06 -1.36
N ILE A 798 -30.11 -4.14 -0.58
CA ILE A 798 -30.97 -4.35 0.59
C ILE A 798 -30.72 -3.27 1.64
N VAL A 799 -29.45 -3.00 1.96
CA VAL A 799 -29.07 -1.94 2.91
C VAL A 799 -29.59 -0.57 2.44
N ALA A 800 -29.35 -0.21 1.17
CA ALA A 800 -29.82 1.04 0.59
C ALA A 800 -31.35 1.14 0.65
N ALA A 801 -32.07 0.07 0.29
CA ALA A 801 -33.54 0.05 0.34
C ALA A 801 -34.09 0.24 1.76
N ARG A 802 -33.40 -0.25 2.80
CA ARG A 802 -33.79 0.00 4.21
C ARG A 802 -33.41 1.39 4.68
N ALA A 803 -32.26 1.89 4.25
CA ALA A 803 -31.78 3.22 4.58
C ALA A 803 -32.66 4.32 3.95
N SER A 804 -33.25 4.07 2.78
CA SER A 804 -34.11 5.04 2.06
C SER A 804 -35.58 5.05 2.49
N GLN A 805 -35.97 4.27 3.49
CA GLN A 805 -37.34 4.31 4.01
C GLN A 805 -37.53 5.50 4.97
N ALA A 806 -38.57 6.30 4.76
CA ALA A 806 -38.94 7.34 5.73
C ALA A 806 -39.15 6.72 7.13
N MET A 807 -38.74 7.44 8.17
CA MET A 807 -38.92 7.00 9.57
C MET A 807 -40.06 7.78 10.21
N ASP A 808 -40.94 7.07 10.93
CA ASP A 808 -42.01 7.73 11.67
C ASP A 808 -41.43 8.39 12.92
N LEU A 809 -41.35 9.72 12.92
CA LEU A 809 -40.79 10.49 14.00
C LEU A 809 -41.48 10.22 15.34
N GLY A 810 -42.76 9.84 15.36
CA GLY A 810 -43.50 9.57 16.59
C GLY A 810 -43.10 8.27 17.31
N HIS A 811 -42.36 7.38 16.65
CA HIS A 811 -42.07 6.03 17.14
C HIS A 811 -40.56 5.74 17.16
N ALA A 812 -40.03 5.35 18.32
CA ALA A 812 -38.63 4.92 18.48
C ALA A 812 -38.47 3.41 18.18
N PRO A 813 -37.28 2.95 17.75
CA PRO A 813 -36.07 3.74 17.47
C PRO A 813 -36.10 4.40 16.09
N LEU A 814 -35.49 5.59 15.98
CA LEU A 814 -35.26 6.27 14.70
C LEU A 814 -33.96 5.80 14.02
N ALA A 815 -33.79 4.48 13.95
CA ALA A 815 -32.65 3.82 13.33
C ALA A 815 -33.06 2.46 12.74
N ARG A 816 -32.29 1.96 11.77
CA ARG A 816 -32.44 0.61 11.19
C ARG A 816 -31.08 -0.03 10.99
N LEU A 817 -31.01 -1.35 11.18
CA LEU A 817 -29.80 -2.14 10.96
C LEU A 817 -30.12 -3.42 10.19
N VAL A 818 -29.22 -3.77 9.28
CA VAL A 818 -29.28 -4.98 8.46
C VAL A 818 -27.90 -5.64 8.47
N ALA A 819 -27.86 -6.96 8.62
CA ALA A 819 -26.69 -7.79 8.44
C ALA A 819 -26.98 -8.84 7.35
N CYS A 820 -26.42 -8.63 6.16
CA CYS A 820 -26.57 -9.53 5.02
C CYS A 820 -25.38 -10.51 4.97
N GLN A 821 -25.64 -11.80 5.13
CA GLN A 821 -24.66 -12.84 4.89
C GLN A 821 -24.47 -13.06 3.39
N CYS A 822 -23.29 -12.73 2.89
CA CYS A 822 -22.88 -12.90 1.50
C CYS A 822 -22.09 -14.19 1.30
N ASP A 823 -21.39 -14.67 2.33
CA ASP A 823 -20.69 -15.97 2.36
C ASP A 823 -20.58 -16.47 3.81
N ALA A 824 -19.96 -17.64 4.03
CA ALA A 824 -19.77 -18.21 5.36
C ALA A 824 -19.03 -17.27 6.31
N ASN A 825 -18.03 -16.55 5.81
CA ASN A 825 -17.19 -15.59 6.55
C ASN A 825 -17.23 -14.21 5.91
N GLU A 826 -18.35 -13.82 5.30
CA GLU A 826 -18.45 -12.49 4.68
C GLU A 826 -19.85 -11.92 4.79
N TRP A 827 -19.92 -10.72 5.33
CA TRP A 827 -21.17 -10.02 5.61
C TRP A 827 -21.12 -8.59 5.11
N VAL A 828 -22.28 -8.03 4.80
CA VAL A 828 -22.46 -6.58 4.68
C VAL A 828 -23.38 -6.15 5.81
N VAL A 829 -22.86 -5.31 6.70
CA VAL A 829 -23.58 -4.77 7.86
C VAL A 829 -23.80 -3.28 7.62
N GLY A 830 -25.04 -2.82 7.66
CA GLY A 830 -25.35 -1.42 7.37
C GLY A 830 -26.77 -1.04 7.72
N GLY A 831 -27.15 0.20 7.45
CA GLY A 831 -28.47 0.71 7.75
C GLY A 831 -28.53 2.23 7.71
N ALA A 832 -29.33 2.82 8.60
CA ALA A 832 -29.41 4.27 8.74
C ALA A 832 -29.80 4.72 10.15
N LEU A 833 -29.28 5.88 10.57
CA LEU A 833 -29.78 6.67 11.71
C LEU A 833 -30.52 7.91 11.18
N HIS A 834 -31.55 8.38 11.88
CA HIS A 834 -32.17 9.67 11.53
C HIS A 834 -31.35 10.86 12.06
N HIS A 835 -31.25 11.95 11.30
CA HIS A 835 -30.56 13.18 11.69
C HIS A 835 -31.10 13.85 12.98
N LEU A 836 -32.25 13.43 13.49
CA LEU A 836 -32.78 13.93 14.77
C LEU A 836 -32.10 13.29 15.98
N ILE A 837 -31.52 12.10 15.81
CA ILE A 837 -30.89 11.34 16.89
C ILE A 837 -29.38 11.21 16.73
N GLY A 838 -28.81 11.65 15.60
CA GLY A 838 -27.39 11.48 15.32
C GLY A 838 -26.90 12.32 14.15
N ASP A 839 -25.58 12.32 14.00
CA ASP A 839 -24.82 12.84 12.86
C ASP A 839 -23.80 11.77 12.40
N VAL A 840 -22.99 12.06 11.37
CA VAL A 840 -21.98 11.12 10.85
C VAL A 840 -20.98 10.71 11.94
N TRP A 841 -20.63 11.63 12.85
CA TRP A 841 -19.80 11.31 14.02
C TRP A 841 -20.50 10.30 14.94
N SER A 842 -21.80 10.47 15.18
CA SER A 842 -22.60 9.55 15.97
C SER A 842 -22.69 8.16 15.35
N VAL A 843 -22.72 8.04 14.01
CA VAL A 843 -22.64 6.74 13.32
C VAL A 843 -21.31 6.04 13.60
N ARG A 844 -20.19 6.77 13.52
CA ARG A 844 -18.87 6.23 13.87
C ARG A 844 -18.83 5.74 15.32
N LEU A 845 -19.28 6.57 16.28
CA LEU A 845 -19.34 6.21 17.70
C LEU A 845 -20.22 4.98 17.92
N PHE A 846 -21.38 4.92 17.26
CA PHE A 846 -22.27 3.77 17.34
C PHE A 846 -21.57 2.47 16.89
N LEU A 847 -20.91 2.50 15.74
CA LEU A 847 -20.17 1.35 15.20
C LEU A 847 -19.01 0.94 16.10
N GLU A 848 -18.27 1.91 16.65
CA GLU A 848 -17.13 1.70 17.55
C GLU A 848 -17.54 1.11 18.89
N GLU A 849 -18.60 1.64 19.53
CA GLU A 849 -19.15 1.09 20.77
C GLU A 849 -19.73 -0.32 20.55
N VAL A 850 -20.43 -0.56 19.43
CA VAL A 850 -20.94 -1.91 19.09
C VAL A 850 -19.79 -2.89 18.85
N ALA A 851 -18.75 -2.52 18.12
CA ALA A 851 -17.58 -3.36 17.89
C ALA A 851 -16.86 -3.70 19.21
N THR A 852 -16.70 -2.72 20.10
CA THR A 852 -16.11 -2.90 21.44
C THR A 852 -16.89 -3.93 22.25
N VAL A 853 -18.22 -3.75 22.37
CA VAL A 853 -19.06 -4.66 23.14
C VAL A 853 -19.09 -6.05 22.50
N TYR A 854 -19.18 -6.14 21.18
CA TYR A 854 -19.15 -7.40 20.45
C TYR A 854 -17.84 -8.17 20.70
N ALA A 855 -16.69 -7.49 20.67
CA ALA A 855 -15.40 -8.09 20.96
C ALA A 855 -15.34 -8.66 22.38
N SER A 856 -15.78 -7.89 23.38
CA SER A 856 -15.84 -8.34 24.79
C SER A 856 -16.76 -9.54 24.97
N LEU A 857 -17.97 -9.49 24.38
CA LEU A 857 -18.94 -10.59 24.45
C LEU A 857 -18.40 -11.88 23.81
N ARG A 858 -17.70 -11.76 22.69
CA ARG A 858 -17.07 -12.90 22.00
C ARG A 858 -15.88 -13.48 22.77
N GLY A 859 -15.14 -12.63 23.48
CA GLY A 859 -14.02 -13.03 24.36
C GLY A 859 -14.46 -13.59 25.73
N GLY A 860 -15.74 -13.42 26.10
CA GLY A 860 -16.25 -13.80 27.42
C GLY A 860 -15.88 -12.82 28.54
N GLU A 861 -15.49 -11.59 28.18
CA GLU A 861 -15.10 -10.53 29.12
C GLU A 861 -16.20 -9.46 29.25
N PRO A 862 -16.32 -8.79 30.40
CA PRO A 862 -17.21 -7.64 30.54
C PRO A 862 -16.69 -6.44 29.73
N SER A 863 -17.57 -5.75 29.01
CA SER A 863 -17.21 -4.52 28.31
C SER A 863 -17.01 -3.36 29.30
N LEU A 864 -15.91 -2.62 29.17
CA LEU A 864 -15.54 -1.49 30.04
C LEU A 864 -15.79 -0.13 29.36
N LEU A 865 -16.98 0.10 28.80
CA LEU A 865 -17.34 1.42 28.27
C LEU A 865 -17.52 2.44 29.43
N PRO A 866 -16.94 3.66 29.33
CA PRO A 866 -17.04 4.68 30.39
C PRO A 866 -18.48 5.08 30.70
N VAL A 867 -18.84 5.39 31.95
CA VAL A 867 -20.21 5.84 32.26
C VAL A 867 -20.47 7.22 31.64
N LEU A 868 -21.60 7.38 30.95
CA LEU A 868 -22.02 8.68 30.40
C LEU A 868 -22.60 9.55 31.50
N ARG A 869 -21.96 10.70 31.75
CA ARG A 869 -22.44 11.71 32.72
C ARG A 869 -23.68 12.46 32.21
N LEU A 870 -23.75 12.66 30.90
CA LEU A 870 -24.80 13.41 30.23
C LEU A 870 -25.48 12.53 29.18
N GLN A 871 -26.67 12.95 28.79
CA GLN A 871 -27.39 12.47 27.62
C GLN A 871 -27.68 13.66 26.70
N TYR A 872 -28.03 13.41 25.43
CA TYR A 872 -28.27 14.50 24.47
C TYR A 872 -29.35 15.49 24.93
N GLY A 873 -30.38 15.01 25.64
CA GLY A 873 -31.44 15.85 26.21
C GLY A 873 -30.92 16.89 27.21
N ASP A 874 -29.85 16.58 27.95
CA ASP A 874 -29.20 17.51 28.88
C ASP A 874 -28.53 18.65 28.13
N PHE A 875 -27.84 18.33 27.03
CA PHE A 875 -27.24 19.32 26.14
C PHE A 875 -28.31 20.24 25.52
N ALA A 876 -29.42 19.67 25.02
CA ALA A 876 -30.50 20.44 24.42
C ALA A 876 -31.13 21.43 25.43
N ALA A 877 -31.37 20.99 26.67
CA ALA A 877 -31.88 21.84 27.73
C ALA A 877 -30.90 22.95 28.10
N TRP A 878 -29.62 22.61 28.24
CA TRP A 878 -28.56 23.57 28.52
C TRP A 878 -28.44 24.63 27.42
N GLN A 879 -28.38 24.23 26.14
CA GLN A 879 -28.26 25.13 25.00
C GLN A 879 -29.40 26.17 24.98
N ARG A 880 -30.63 25.75 25.27
CA ARG A 880 -31.77 26.68 25.37
C ARG A 880 -31.67 27.62 26.56
N SER A 881 -31.27 27.11 27.72
CA SER A 881 -31.14 27.93 28.93
C SER A 881 -29.99 28.94 28.85
N SER A 882 -28.90 28.60 28.15
CA SER A 882 -27.71 29.45 28.03
C SER A 882 -27.89 30.58 27.01
N LEU A 883 -28.78 30.41 26.02
CA LEU A 883 -29.10 31.38 24.98
C LEU A 883 -30.38 32.16 25.33
N GLY A 884 -30.28 33.05 26.33
CA GLY A 884 -31.36 33.99 26.67
C GLY A 884 -31.63 35.03 25.57
N PRO A 885 -32.81 35.68 25.55
CA PRO A 885 -33.24 36.59 24.48
C PRO A 885 -32.23 37.71 24.16
N GLU A 886 -31.63 38.32 25.18
CA GLU A 886 -30.63 39.38 24.99
C GLU A 886 -29.33 38.87 24.32
N ARG A 887 -28.90 37.66 24.68
CA ARG A 887 -27.72 37.03 24.10
C ARG A 887 -27.97 36.64 22.65
N VAL A 888 -29.15 36.09 22.36
CA VAL A 888 -29.60 35.76 21.00
C VAL A 888 -29.61 37.01 20.13
N GLU A 889 -30.22 38.10 20.57
CA GLU A 889 -30.29 39.34 19.77
C GLU A 889 -28.90 39.93 19.50
N ARG A 890 -28.01 39.91 20.49
CA ARG A 890 -26.61 40.36 20.33
C ARG A 890 -25.88 39.53 19.28
N LEU A 891 -25.94 38.20 19.37
CA LEU A 891 -25.29 37.31 18.41
C LEU A 891 -25.92 37.45 17.01
N ALA A 892 -27.25 37.60 16.94
CA ALA A 892 -27.98 37.79 15.69
C ALA A 892 -27.66 39.12 15.00
N GLY A 893 -27.25 40.15 15.76
CA GLY A 893 -26.78 41.44 15.21
C GLY A 893 -25.64 41.25 14.21
N TRP A 894 -24.58 40.56 14.63
CA TRP A 894 -23.42 40.31 13.78
C TRP A 894 -23.80 39.53 12.51
N TRP A 895 -24.56 38.44 12.65
CA TRP A 895 -24.97 37.61 11.51
C TRP A 895 -25.82 38.38 10.49
N ARG A 896 -26.74 39.24 10.95
CA ARG A 896 -27.56 40.06 10.06
C ARG A 896 -26.73 41.07 9.26
N ASP A 897 -25.67 41.61 9.85
CA ASP A 897 -24.81 42.59 9.19
C ASP A 897 -23.79 41.90 8.27
N TRP A 898 -23.23 40.76 8.71
CA TRP A 898 -22.30 39.96 7.94
C TRP A 898 -22.94 39.37 6.66
N LEU A 899 -24.17 38.87 6.77
CA LEU A 899 -24.91 38.24 5.67
C LEU A 899 -25.80 39.21 4.88
N ALA A 900 -25.71 40.52 5.15
CA ALA A 900 -26.51 41.53 4.46
C ALA A 900 -26.23 41.53 2.95
N GLY A 901 -27.30 41.42 2.15
CA GLY A 901 -27.28 41.59 0.70
C GLY A 901 -26.66 40.45 -0.11
N VAL A 902 -26.29 39.32 0.52
CA VAL A 902 -25.79 38.12 -0.19
C VAL A 902 -26.87 37.04 -0.26
N SER A 903 -26.85 36.26 -1.34
CA SER A 903 -27.70 35.07 -1.51
C SER A 903 -26.84 33.82 -1.53
N ALA A 904 -27.41 32.68 -1.12
CA ALA A 904 -26.72 31.40 -1.17
C ALA A 904 -26.24 31.07 -2.59
N THR A 905 -24.98 30.64 -2.71
CA THR A 905 -24.35 30.37 -4.01
C THR A 905 -24.53 28.91 -4.40
N GLY A 906 -25.05 28.68 -5.61
CA GLY A 906 -25.21 27.37 -6.25
C GLY A 906 -24.28 27.20 -7.45
N LEU A 907 -24.14 25.98 -7.96
CA LEU A 907 -23.60 25.76 -9.30
C LEU A 907 -24.60 26.24 -10.37
N PRO A 908 -24.13 26.72 -11.53
CA PRO A 908 -25.00 27.03 -12.66
C PRO A 908 -25.86 25.83 -13.07
N SER A 909 -27.17 26.04 -13.22
CA SER A 909 -28.12 25.03 -13.67
C SER A 909 -28.80 25.52 -14.95
N ALA A 910 -28.98 24.62 -15.93
CA ALA A 910 -29.75 24.90 -17.14
C ALA A 910 -31.27 24.77 -16.93
N ARG A 911 -31.70 24.36 -15.73
CA ARG A 911 -33.11 24.09 -15.40
C ARG A 911 -33.67 25.18 -14.47
N PRO A 912 -34.93 25.60 -14.66
CA PRO A 912 -35.53 26.67 -13.88
C PRO A 912 -35.55 26.34 -12.38
N GLU A 913 -35.21 27.33 -11.56
CA GLU A 913 -35.05 27.22 -10.12
C GLU A 913 -36.42 27.02 -9.44
N ALA A 914 -36.70 25.81 -8.96
CA ALA A 914 -37.88 25.51 -8.16
C ALA A 914 -37.47 25.33 -6.70
N GLN A 915 -37.96 26.16 -5.78
CA GLN A 915 -37.66 25.95 -4.35
C GLN A 915 -38.40 24.70 -3.84
N ARG A 916 -37.64 23.73 -3.34
CA ARG A 916 -38.15 22.48 -2.75
C ARG A 916 -37.44 22.21 -1.41
N PRO A 917 -38.14 21.59 -0.44
CA PRO A 917 -37.54 21.24 0.84
C PRO A 917 -36.54 20.07 0.72
N VAL A 918 -36.73 19.19 -0.27
CA VAL A 918 -35.87 18.02 -0.54
C VAL A 918 -35.80 17.76 -2.05
N TRP A 919 -34.72 17.10 -2.47
CA TRP A 919 -34.40 16.78 -3.86
C TRP A 919 -34.09 15.30 -4.03
N SER A 920 -34.29 14.75 -5.22
CA SER A 920 -33.82 13.40 -5.52
C SER A 920 -32.30 13.41 -5.69
N ALA A 921 -31.61 12.49 -5.03
CA ALA A 921 -30.16 12.49 -4.98
C ALA A 921 -29.49 11.49 -5.93
N GLU A 922 -28.28 11.85 -6.36
CA GLU A 922 -27.29 10.98 -7.00
C GLU A 922 -25.95 11.21 -6.30
N LEU A 923 -25.08 10.19 -6.31
CA LEU A 923 -23.75 10.26 -5.67
C LEU A 923 -22.68 10.10 -6.74
N TYR A 924 -21.83 11.12 -6.89
CA TYR A 924 -20.58 11.02 -7.63
C TYR A 924 -19.43 10.80 -6.65
N ARG A 925 -18.49 9.92 -7.01
CA ARG A 925 -17.32 9.61 -6.20
C ARG A 925 -16.06 9.67 -7.03
N ARG A 926 -14.98 10.16 -6.41
CA ARG A 926 -13.64 10.14 -7.01
C ARG A 926 -12.58 10.10 -5.92
N GLU A 927 -11.65 9.18 -6.05
CA GLU A 927 -10.49 9.09 -5.17
C GLU A 927 -9.40 10.05 -5.63
N LEU A 928 -8.71 10.68 -4.68
CA LEU A 928 -7.52 11.47 -4.96
C LEU A 928 -6.33 10.53 -5.15
N ASP A 929 -5.60 10.70 -6.24
CA ASP A 929 -4.43 9.88 -6.49
C ASP A 929 -3.36 10.12 -5.41
N GLY A 930 -2.62 9.07 -5.06
CA GLY A 930 -1.63 9.14 -3.98
C GLY A 930 -0.53 10.18 -4.23
N GLN A 931 -0.17 10.45 -5.49
CA GLN A 931 0.85 11.44 -5.81
C GLN A 931 0.36 12.87 -5.51
N THR A 932 -0.86 13.22 -5.90
CA THR A 932 -1.47 14.51 -5.59
C THR A 932 -1.72 14.65 -4.09
N LEU A 933 -2.12 13.58 -3.40
CA LEU A 933 -2.27 13.57 -1.94
C LEU A 933 -0.93 13.84 -1.23
N ASP A 934 0.16 13.18 -1.63
CA ASP A 934 1.49 13.40 -1.07
C ASP A 934 1.99 14.83 -1.29
N ARG A 935 1.75 15.38 -2.49
CA ARG A 935 2.10 16.77 -2.82
C ARG A 935 1.24 17.77 -2.04
N LEU A 936 -0.06 17.50 -1.90
CA LEU A 936 -0.97 18.27 -1.05
C LEU A 936 -0.47 18.26 0.40
N ASP A 937 -0.07 17.11 0.92
CA ASP A 937 0.46 16.96 2.27
C ASP A 937 1.81 17.66 2.44
N ALA A 938 2.70 17.56 1.47
CA ALA A 938 3.96 18.30 1.46
C ALA A 938 3.73 19.81 1.41
N TYR A 939 2.77 20.26 0.62
CA TYR A 939 2.36 21.66 0.54
C TYR A 939 1.77 22.13 1.88
N CYS A 940 0.84 21.38 2.44
CA CYS A 940 0.24 21.61 3.76
C CYS A 940 1.32 21.72 4.86
N ARG A 941 2.31 20.82 4.88
CA ARG A 941 3.45 20.88 5.80
C ARG A 941 4.32 22.12 5.56
N ARG A 942 4.69 22.41 4.32
CA ARG A 942 5.57 23.53 3.95
C ARG A 942 4.93 24.89 4.26
N HIS A 943 3.64 25.03 3.98
CA HIS A 943 2.89 26.29 4.09
C HIS A 943 2.02 26.39 5.34
N ARG A 944 2.08 25.39 6.24
CA ARG A 944 1.37 25.38 7.53
C ARG A 944 -0.16 25.47 7.35
N PHE A 945 -0.68 24.76 6.35
CA PHE A 945 -2.11 24.62 6.08
C PHE A 945 -2.60 23.21 6.44
N THR A 946 -3.89 23.08 6.75
CA THR A 946 -4.56 21.78 6.84
C THR A 946 -5.11 21.40 5.47
N ARG A 947 -5.30 20.10 5.21
CA ARG A 947 -5.96 19.61 3.98
C ARG A 947 -7.28 20.34 3.73
N PHE A 948 -8.11 20.46 4.77
CA PHE A 948 -9.37 21.22 4.73
C PHE A 948 -9.22 22.64 4.16
N ARG A 949 -8.21 23.41 4.58
CA ARG A 949 -8.03 24.81 4.15
C ARG A 949 -7.78 24.89 2.65
N VAL A 950 -6.90 24.04 2.14
CA VAL A 950 -6.57 24.00 0.70
C VAL A 950 -7.78 23.54 -0.09
N LEU A 951 -8.39 22.44 0.31
CA LEU A 951 -9.52 21.83 -0.39
C LEU A 951 -10.74 22.77 -0.42
N PHE A 952 -11.06 23.42 0.70
CA PHE A 952 -12.14 24.39 0.79
C PHE A 952 -11.83 25.65 -0.02
N GLY A 953 -10.61 26.19 0.07
CA GLY A 953 -10.21 27.39 -0.66
C GLY A 953 -10.24 27.19 -2.18
N LEU A 954 -9.80 26.04 -2.68
CA LEU A 954 -9.93 25.69 -4.10
C LEU A 954 -11.40 25.49 -4.51
N PHE A 955 -12.20 24.90 -3.63
CA PHE A 955 -13.63 24.67 -3.89
C PHE A 955 -14.35 26.00 -4.12
N VAL A 956 -14.13 26.96 -3.22
CA VAL A 956 -14.78 28.28 -3.34
C VAL A 956 -14.21 29.12 -4.48
N ALA A 957 -12.92 28.95 -4.84
CA ALA A 957 -12.34 29.60 -6.02
C ALA A 957 -12.99 29.12 -7.33
N LEU A 958 -13.15 27.81 -7.47
CA LEU A 958 -13.82 27.22 -8.63
C LEU A 958 -15.31 27.59 -8.67
N LEU A 959 -15.99 27.54 -7.51
CA LEU A 959 -17.39 27.93 -7.41
C LEU A 959 -17.61 29.40 -7.78
N ALA A 960 -16.72 30.31 -7.35
CA ALA A 960 -16.77 31.73 -7.73
C ALA A 960 -16.84 31.90 -9.24
N ARG A 961 -16.02 31.12 -9.94
CA ARG A 961 -15.83 31.22 -11.38
C ARG A 961 -17.03 30.69 -12.14
N LEU A 962 -17.56 29.56 -11.70
CA LEU A 962 -18.78 28.99 -12.28
C LEU A 962 -20.00 29.87 -12.01
N ALA A 963 -20.14 30.37 -10.79
CA ALA A 963 -21.23 31.28 -10.40
C ALA A 963 -21.08 32.71 -10.96
N ARG A 964 -19.91 33.04 -11.54
CA ARG A 964 -19.54 34.39 -12.02
C ARG A 964 -19.75 35.47 -10.96
N SER A 965 -19.48 35.14 -9.71
CA SER A 965 -19.62 36.03 -8.56
C SER A 965 -18.36 36.01 -7.72
N THR A 966 -17.95 37.17 -7.22
CA THR A 966 -16.87 37.29 -6.23
C THR A 966 -17.38 37.43 -4.80
N ASP A 967 -18.71 37.47 -4.61
CA ASP A 967 -19.37 37.46 -3.30
C ASP A 967 -20.18 36.15 -3.19
N LEU A 968 -19.66 35.23 -2.38
CA LEU A 968 -20.16 33.86 -2.27
C LEU A 968 -20.71 33.62 -0.88
N LEU A 969 -21.75 32.81 -0.79
CA LEU A 969 -22.26 32.26 0.47
C LEU A 969 -22.42 30.76 0.34
N VAL A 970 -21.60 30.01 1.06
CA VAL A 970 -21.58 28.54 1.09
C VAL A 970 -21.77 28.02 2.51
N GLY A 971 -22.33 26.82 2.64
CA GLY A 971 -22.35 26.12 3.91
C GLY A 971 -21.03 25.39 4.15
N VAL A 972 -20.55 25.38 5.38
CA VAL A 972 -19.42 24.55 5.80
C VAL A 972 -19.83 23.72 7.02
N THR A 973 -19.71 22.40 6.92
CA THR A 973 -20.10 21.49 8.01
C THR A 973 -19.13 21.61 9.18
N VAL A 974 -19.65 21.88 10.38
CA VAL A 974 -18.89 21.88 11.64
C VAL A 974 -19.47 20.84 12.61
N ALA A 975 -18.62 20.16 13.38
CA ALA A 975 -19.05 19.10 14.30
C ALA A 975 -19.83 19.60 15.53
N ASN A 976 -19.58 20.86 15.95
CA ASN A 976 -20.24 21.52 17.08
C ASN A 976 -20.16 20.77 18.44
N ARG A 977 -19.10 20.00 18.65
CA ARG A 977 -18.82 19.25 19.89
C ARG A 977 -17.68 19.89 20.66
N HIS A 978 -17.82 21.15 21.05
CA HIS A 978 -16.70 21.93 21.63
C HIS A 978 -16.39 21.61 23.09
N ARG A 979 -17.20 20.76 23.73
CA ARG A 979 -17.07 20.38 25.13
C ARG A 979 -16.75 18.91 25.29
N ALA A 980 -15.85 18.59 26.21
CA ALA A 980 -15.40 17.24 26.47
C ALA A 980 -16.54 16.30 26.89
N ASP A 981 -17.50 16.82 27.65
CA ASP A 981 -18.66 16.03 28.08
C ASP A 981 -19.56 15.56 26.92
N LEU A 982 -19.38 16.09 25.70
CA LEU A 982 -20.17 15.76 24.51
C LEU A 982 -19.46 14.76 23.57
N GLU A 983 -18.20 14.40 23.84
CA GLU A 983 -17.34 13.61 22.95
C GLU A 983 -17.93 12.23 22.62
N HIS A 984 -18.47 11.54 23.63
CA HIS A 984 -18.99 10.17 23.53
C HIS A 984 -20.51 10.08 23.39
N LEU A 985 -21.21 11.21 23.19
CA LEU A 985 -22.67 11.24 23.09
C LEU A 985 -23.14 10.98 21.65
N ILE A 986 -24.05 10.03 21.48
CA ILE A 986 -24.82 9.91 20.24
C ILE A 986 -25.88 11.02 20.22
N GLY A 987 -25.92 11.82 19.14
CA GLY A 987 -26.83 12.95 19.04
C GLY A 987 -26.55 13.86 17.85
N PHE A 988 -27.49 14.76 17.56
CA PHE A 988 -27.35 15.68 16.43
C PHE A 988 -26.62 16.97 16.84
N PHE A 989 -25.32 17.04 16.59
CA PHE A 989 -24.51 18.23 16.89
C PHE A 989 -24.07 18.94 15.61
N ALA A 990 -23.73 18.18 14.57
CA ALA A 990 -23.21 18.74 13.33
C ALA A 990 -24.18 19.72 12.66
N THR A 991 -23.69 20.88 12.24
CA THR A 991 -24.50 21.90 11.54
C THR A 991 -23.70 22.54 10.40
N PRO A 992 -24.32 22.85 9.26
CA PRO A 992 -23.71 23.70 8.24
C PRO A 992 -23.68 25.15 8.73
N LEU A 993 -22.52 25.78 8.72
CA LEU A 993 -22.31 27.17 9.10
C LEU A 993 -22.25 28.06 7.84
N PRO A 994 -22.91 29.24 7.81
CA PRO A 994 -22.86 30.13 6.65
C PRO A 994 -21.54 30.89 6.59
N VAL A 995 -20.77 30.63 5.53
CA VAL A 995 -19.47 31.26 5.28
C VAL A 995 -19.58 32.14 4.04
N ARG A 996 -19.50 33.46 4.27
CA ARG A 996 -19.50 34.47 3.20
C ARG A 996 -18.08 34.82 2.81
N ILE A 997 -17.74 34.71 1.54
CA ILE A 997 -16.41 35.00 1.01
C ILE A 997 -16.54 36.12 -0.01
N ARG A 998 -15.84 37.23 0.24
CA ARG A 998 -15.69 38.34 -0.70
C ARG A 998 -14.28 38.30 -1.25
N ALA A 999 -14.16 38.19 -2.57
CA ALA A 999 -12.89 37.95 -3.22
C ALA A 999 -12.62 38.89 -4.40
N SER A 1000 -11.43 38.78 -4.97
CA SER A 1000 -11.04 39.48 -6.19
C SER A 1000 -10.47 38.49 -7.21
N TRP A 1001 -10.74 38.72 -8.49
CA TRP A 1001 -10.16 37.94 -9.59
C TRP A 1001 -8.65 38.13 -9.74
N ASP A 1002 -8.11 39.22 -9.19
CA ASP A 1002 -6.68 39.57 -9.25
C ASP A 1002 -5.85 38.86 -8.17
N TRP A 1003 -6.50 38.13 -7.25
CA TRP A 1003 -5.80 37.41 -6.18
C TRP A 1003 -5.12 36.14 -6.69
N SER A 1004 -3.96 35.83 -6.13
CA SER A 1004 -3.35 34.50 -6.18
C SER A 1004 -4.25 33.45 -5.52
N VAL A 1005 -4.11 32.19 -5.93
CA VAL A 1005 -4.83 31.07 -5.30
C VAL A 1005 -4.48 30.98 -3.81
N SER A 1006 -3.25 31.29 -3.43
CA SER A 1006 -2.84 31.38 -2.02
C SER A 1006 -3.55 32.49 -1.24
N GLU A 1007 -3.72 33.69 -1.81
CA GLU A 1007 -4.50 34.77 -1.20
C GLU A 1007 -5.97 34.40 -1.05
N TRP A 1008 -6.52 33.69 -2.04
CA TRP A 1008 -7.87 33.17 -2.00
C TRP A 1008 -8.08 32.18 -0.86
N ILE A 1009 -7.19 31.19 -0.71
CA ILE A 1009 -7.22 30.22 0.39
C ILE A 1009 -7.15 30.93 1.75
N ARG A 1010 -6.32 31.97 1.87
CA ARG A 1010 -6.22 32.78 3.11
C ARG A 1010 -7.52 33.53 3.41
N ALA A 1011 -8.15 34.14 2.41
CA ALA A 1011 -9.43 34.82 2.59
C ALA A 1011 -10.56 33.85 2.96
N ALA A 1012 -10.63 32.69 2.30
CA ALA A 1012 -11.59 31.64 2.62
C ALA A 1012 -11.42 31.11 4.05
N ARG A 1013 -10.17 30.93 4.50
CA ARG A 1013 -9.85 30.61 5.90
C ARG A 1013 -10.36 31.68 6.85
N GLN A 1014 -10.07 32.96 6.59
CA GLN A 1014 -10.47 34.04 7.48
C GLN A 1014 -11.99 34.12 7.60
N ALA A 1015 -12.71 34.04 6.48
CA ALA A 1015 -14.17 34.02 6.47
C ALA A 1015 -14.76 32.85 7.28
N PHE A 1016 -14.16 31.65 7.18
CA PHE A 1016 -14.58 30.50 7.99
C PHE A 1016 -14.31 30.72 9.48
N LEU A 1017 -13.16 31.27 9.85
CA LEU A 1017 -12.82 31.56 11.25
C LEU A 1017 -13.74 32.63 11.85
N ASP A 1018 -14.04 33.69 11.10
CA ASP A 1018 -14.96 34.75 11.54
C ASP A 1018 -16.37 34.18 11.77
N ALA A 1019 -16.85 33.32 10.87
CA ALA A 1019 -18.11 32.60 11.04
C ALA A 1019 -18.06 31.67 12.27
N GLN A 1020 -16.98 30.91 12.46
CA GLN A 1020 -16.81 29.96 13.55
C GLN A 1020 -16.79 30.66 14.92
N ALA A 1021 -16.17 31.83 15.03
CA ALA A 1021 -16.17 32.65 16.26
C ALA A 1021 -17.59 33.09 16.69
N HIS A 1022 -18.56 33.06 15.77
CA HIS A 1022 -19.96 33.42 16.02
C HIS A 1022 -20.91 32.22 15.93
N GLN A 1023 -20.39 30.98 15.90
CA GLN A 1023 -21.17 29.74 15.77
C GLN A 1023 -22.07 29.43 16.98
N GLU A 1024 -21.89 30.16 18.09
CA GLU A 1024 -22.71 29.99 19.30
C GLU A 1024 -24.21 30.16 19.00
N LEU A 1025 -24.56 31.01 18.03
CA LEU A 1025 -25.93 31.15 17.57
C LEU A 1025 -26.29 30.01 16.61
N PRO A 1026 -27.29 29.16 16.94
CA PRO A 1026 -27.71 28.08 16.06
C PRO A 1026 -28.20 28.60 14.71
N VAL A 1027 -28.02 27.81 13.65
CA VAL A 1027 -28.40 28.19 12.29
C VAL A 1027 -29.90 28.39 12.15
N ALA A 1028 -30.70 27.64 12.91
CA ALA A 1028 -32.14 27.90 13.04
C ALA A 1028 -32.44 29.36 13.43
N LYS A 1029 -31.67 29.93 14.37
CA LYS A 1029 -31.81 31.31 14.86
C LYS A 1029 -31.21 32.34 13.91
N ILE A 1030 -30.12 32.00 13.20
CA ILE A 1030 -29.60 32.83 12.11
C ILE A 1030 -30.67 32.99 11.02
N ALA A 1031 -31.30 31.89 10.59
CA ALA A 1031 -32.36 31.91 9.58
C ALA A 1031 -33.56 32.75 10.01
N GLU A 1032 -34.00 32.64 11.27
CA GLU A 1032 -35.07 33.43 11.85
C GLU A 1032 -34.75 34.93 11.81
N ALA A 1033 -33.54 35.31 12.23
CA ALA A 1033 -33.10 36.71 12.27
C ALA A 1033 -33.01 37.36 10.86
N LEU A 1034 -32.62 36.59 9.84
CA LEU A 1034 -32.56 37.08 8.45
C LEU A 1034 -33.96 37.23 7.83
N ARG A 1035 -34.88 36.27 8.09
CA ARG A 1035 -36.27 36.36 7.63
C ARG A 1035 -36.99 37.58 8.22
N ALA A 1036 -36.72 37.92 9.48
CA ALA A 1036 -37.29 39.10 10.11
C ALA A 1036 -36.89 40.43 9.42
N ARG A 1037 -35.78 40.46 8.67
CA ARG A 1037 -35.34 41.60 7.84
C ARG A 1037 -35.87 41.55 6.40
N GLY A 1038 -36.71 40.58 6.04
CA GLY A 1038 -37.27 40.43 4.70
C GLY A 1038 -36.32 39.78 3.70
N GLN A 1039 -35.22 39.15 4.13
CA GLN A 1039 -34.37 38.33 3.28
C GLN A 1039 -35.06 36.97 3.04
N VAL A 1040 -35.34 36.65 1.78
CA VAL A 1040 -36.11 35.46 1.37
C VAL A 1040 -35.21 34.54 0.54
N GLY A 1041 -35.14 33.25 0.91
CA GLY A 1041 -34.35 32.24 0.20
C GLY A 1041 -33.63 31.26 1.14
N PRO A 1042 -33.04 30.18 0.60
CA PRO A 1042 -32.27 29.23 1.40
C PRO A 1042 -30.95 29.86 1.88
N LEU A 1043 -30.50 29.46 3.07
CA LEU A 1043 -29.17 29.85 3.60
C LEU A 1043 -28.02 29.12 2.90
N PHE A 1044 -28.29 27.93 2.37
CA PHE A 1044 -27.32 27.07 1.73
C PHE A 1044 -27.93 26.45 0.49
N ARG A 1045 -27.22 26.55 -0.63
CA ARG A 1045 -27.49 25.73 -1.83
C ARG A 1045 -26.46 24.63 -1.95
N VAL A 1046 -25.21 24.98 -1.67
CA VAL A 1046 -24.09 24.05 -1.62
C VAL A 1046 -23.47 24.06 -0.23
N VAL A 1047 -23.12 22.87 0.25
CA VAL A 1047 -22.39 22.71 1.51
C VAL A 1047 -21.14 21.86 1.27
N PHE A 1048 -20.04 22.27 1.91
CA PHE A 1048 -18.74 21.63 1.85
C PHE A 1048 -18.39 21.00 3.21
N GLY A 1049 -17.77 19.82 3.20
CA GLY A 1049 -17.34 19.14 4.42
C GLY A 1049 -16.13 18.24 4.23
N ILE A 1050 -15.50 17.90 5.35
CA ILE A 1050 -14.51 16.82 5.44
C ILE A 1050 -14.82 16.02 6.71
N PHE A 1051 -14.80 14.70 6.61
CA PHE A 1051 -15.02 13.80 7.74
C PHE A 1051 -14.09 12.60 7.67
N GLN A 1052 -13.78 12.01 8.82
CA GLN A 1052 -13.04 10.75 8.86
C GLN A 1052 -13.95 9.58 8.49
N GLU A 1053 -13.39 8.56 7.85
CA GLU A 1053 -14.14 7.33 7.56
C GLU A 1053 -14.77 6.72 8.84
N ILE A 1054 -15.93 6.09 8.67
CA ILE A 1054 -16.76 5.55 9.76
C ILE A 1054 -16.30 4.18 10.28
N LEU A 1055 -15.10 3.73 9.90
CA LEU A 1055 -14.56 2.44 10.34
C LEU A 1055 -14.30 2.47 11.86
N PRO A 1056 -14.76 1.45 12.61
CA PRO A 1056 -14.44 1.35 14.02
C PRO A 1056 -12.94 1.01 14.17
N ARG A 1057 -12.28 1.67 15.13
CA ARG A 1057 -10.83 1.52 15.35
C ARG A 1057 -10.45 0.33 16.23
N VAL A 1058 -11.45 -0.40 16.72
CA VAL A 1058 -11.28 -1.53 17.63
C VAL A 1058 -10.88 -2.76 16.83
N PRO A 1059 -9.72 -3.39 17.11
CA PRO A 1059 -9.32 -4.60 16.41
C PRO A 1059 -10.28 -5.74 16.74
N LEU A 1060 -10.83 -6.38 15.71
CA LEU A 1060 -11.66 -7.57 15.83
C LEU A 1060 -10.84 -8.78 15.35
N PRO A 1061 -10.41 -9.68 16.25
CA PRO A 1061 -9.57 -10.81 15.85
C PRO A 1061 -10.21 -11.68 14.75
N GLY A 1062 -9.50 -11.81 13.63
CA GLY A 1062 -9.95 -12.54 12.45
C GLY A 1062 -11.07 -11.88 11.66
N VAL A 1063 -11.29 -10.58 11.85
CA VAL A 1063 -12.28 -9.78 11.10
C VAL A 1063 -11.59 -8.54 10.52
N GLU A 1064 -11.76 -8.34 9.21
CA GLU A 1064 -11.37 -7.11 8.50
C GLU A 1064 -12.64 -6.35 8.11
N LEU A 1065 -12.64 -5.03 8.32
CA LEU A 1065 -13.76 -4.14 8.02
C LEU A 1065 -13.39 -3.17 6.91
N GLU A 1066 -14.32 -2.93 5.99
CA GLU A 1066 -14.13 -2.01 4.86
C GLU A 1066 -15.41 -1.18 4.67
N THR A 1067 -15.29 0.15 4.53
CA THR A 1067 -16.46 1.03 4.33
C THR A 1067 -17.05 0.81 2.93
N LEU A 1068 -18.37 0.67 2.84
CA LEU A 1068 -19.09 0.63 1.57
C LEU A 1068 -19.97 1.87 1.41
N ASP A 1069 -19.91 2.49 0.24
CA ASP A 1069 -20.75 3.65 -0.08
C ASP A 1069 -22.22 3.24 -0.22
N VAL A 1070 -23.09 3.92 0.51
CA VAL A 1070 -24.55 3.78 0.35
C VAL A 1070 -25.07 5.03 -0.33
N ARG A 1071 -25.66 4.86 -1.51
CA ARG A 1071 -26.21 5.96 -2.30
C ARG A 1071 -27.46 6.55 -1.60
N PRO A 1072 -27.50 7.87 -1.33
CA PRO A 1072 -28.72 8.51 -0.84
C PRO A 1072 -29.77 8.61 -1.95
N GLU A 1073 -31.04 8.45 -1.59
CA GLU A 1073 -32.16 8.66 -2.52
C GLU A 1073 -32.63 10.12 -2.57
N ALA A 1074 -32.46 10.86 -1.48
CA ALA A 1074 -32.84 12.27 -1.36
C ALA A 1074 -31.85 13.07 -0.50
N ILE A 1075 -31.81 14.39 -0.72
CA ILE A 1075 -30.98 15.36 0.02
C ILE A 1075 -31.76 16.68 0.25
N ASP A 1076 -31.37 17.45 1.26
CA ASP A 1076 -31.97 18.75 1.63
C ASP A 1076 -31.20 19.97 1.10
N PHE A 1077 -30.13 19.74 0.33
CA PHE A 1077 -29.34 20.76 -0.38
C PHE A 1077 -29.28 20.47 -1.89
N GLU A 1078 -28.86 21.44 -2.70
CA GLU A 1078 -28.68 21.21 -4.14
C GLU A 1078 -27.45 20.35 -4.41
N LEU A 1079 -26.37 20.57 -3.64
CA LEU A 1079 -25.13 19.81 -3.71
C LEU A 1079 -24.44 19.74 -2.33
N PHE A 1080 -23.95 18.56 -1.99
CA PHE A 1080 -23.16 18.27 -0.79
C PHE A 1080 -21.80 17.72 -1.24
N PHE A 1081 -20.73 18.52 -1.10
CA PHE A 1081 -19.37 18.13 -1.47
C PHE A 1081 -18.60 17.74 -0.21
N ASN A 1082 -18.34 16.45 -0.02
CA ASN A 1082 -17.54 16.00 1.11
C ASN A 1082 -16.25 15.32 0.70
N TRP A 1083 -15.30 15.40 1.61
CA TRP A 1083 -14.11 14.56 1.64
C TRP A 1083 -14.23 13.52 2.74
N ALA A 1084 -14.06 12.25 2.39
CA ALA A 1084 -13.80 11.16 3.33
C ALA A 1084 -12.27 11.00 3.45
N ASP A 1085 -11.74 11.26 4.64
CA ASP A 1085 -10.31 11.17 4.96
C ASP A 1085 -10.01 9.87 5.70
N GLY A 1086 -9.28 8.97 5.04
CA GLY A 1086 -8.79 7.71 5.60
C GLY A 1086 -7.39 7.80 6.19
N GLY A 1087 -6.75 8.98 6.14
CA GLY A 1087 -5.36 9.21 6.55
C GLY A 1087 -4.40 9.07 5.36
N ASP A 1088 -4.27 7.86 4.83
CA ASP A 1088 -3.40 7.48 3.71
C ASP A 1088 -4.10 7.57 2.33
N HIS A 1089 -5.41 7.73 2.33
CA HIS A 1089 -6.23 7.98 1.14
C HIS A 1089 -7.28 9.05 1.43
N LEU A 1090 -7.73 9.72 0.36
CA LEU A 1090 -8.67 10.83 0.45
C LEU A 1090 -9.66 10.74 -0.71
N ARG A 1091 -10.97 10.70 -0.41
CA ARG A 1091 -12.02 10.43 -1.40
C ARG A 1091 -13.10 11.52 -1.39
N ALA A 1092 -13.39 12.08 -2.56
CA ALA A 1092 -14.50 13.01 -2.74
C ALA A 1092 -15.81 12.25 -2.90
N LEU A 1093 -16.82 12.63 -2.11
CA LEU A 1093 -18.19 12.12 -2.12
C LEU A 1093 -19.14 13.30 -2.36
N VAL A 1094 -19.70 13.37 -3.57
CA VAL A 1094 -20.51 14.50 -4.02
C VAL A 1094 -21.95 14.04 -4.24
N SER A 1095 -22.82 14.36 -3.29
CA SER A 1095 -24.26 14.11 -3.42
C SER A 1095 -24.94 15.32 -4.04
N TYR A 1096 -25.77 15.15 -5.06
CA TYR A 1096 -26.37 16.27 -5.80
C TYR A 1096 -27.79 16.00 -6.28
N SER A 1097 -28.54 17.08 -6.53
CA SER A 1097 -29.90 17.05 -7.06
C SER A 1097 -29.93 16.62 -8.53
N ARG A 1098 -30.63 15.51 -8.82
CA ARG A 1098 -30.88 15.02 -10.19
C ARG A 1098 -31.79 15.93 -10.99
N GLU A 1099 -32.61 16.71 -10.31
CA GLU A 1099 -33.51 17.68 -10.92
C GLU A 1099 -32.79 18.96 -11.35
N LEU A 1100 -31.70 19.35 -10.68
CA LEU A 1100 -30.96 20.57 -11.01
C LEU A 1100 -29.73 20.30 -11.87
N TYR A 1101 -29.02 19.21 -11.62
CA TYR A 1101 -27.74 18.93 -12.27
C TYR A 1101 -27.76 17.62 -13.07
N SER A 1102 -27.11 17.63 -14.23
CA SER A 1102 -26.83 16.40 -14.98
C SER A 1102 -25.57 15.73 -14.43
N ALA A 1103 -25.48 14.40 -14.54
CA ALA A 1103 -24.29 13.66 -14.14
C ALA A 1103 -23.02 14.19 -14.83
N ARG A 1104 -23.11 14.52 -16.12
CA ARG A 1104 -22.02 15.09 -16.90
C ARG A 1104 -21.58 16.46 -16.36
N SER A 1105 -22.52 17.30 -15.92
CA SER A 1105 -22.20 18.63 -15.36
C SER A 1105 -21.46 18.53 -14.03
N VAL A 1106 -21.86 17.60 -13.16
CA VAL A 1106 -21.20 17.37 -11.86
C VAL A 1106 -19.84 16.70 -12.07
N GLU A 1107 -19.75 15.71 -12.96
CA GLU A 1107 -18.49 15.05 -13.31
C GLU A 1107 -17.48 16.05 -13.89
N ALA A 1108 -17.92 16.97 -14.75
CA ALA A 1108 -17.08 18.05 -15.26
C ALA A 1108 -16.61 18.97 -14.12
N PHE A 1109 -17.52 19.40 -13.24
CA PHE A 1109 -17.16 20.24 -12.08
C PHE A 1109 -16.15 19.55 -11.15
N VAL A 1110 -16.36 18.28 -10.81
CA VAL A 1110 -15.43 17.54 -9.95
C VAL A 1110 -14.11 17.31 -10.68
N SER A 1111 -14.12 17.05 -11.98
CA SER A 1111 -12.89 16.92 -12.76
C SER A 1111 -12.09 18.20 -12.82
N ASP A 1112 -12.75 19.34 -13.02
CA ASP A 1112 -12.13 20.66 -12.95
C ASP A 1112 -11.58 20.95 -11.55
N TYR A 1113 -12.28 20.54 -10.50
CA TYR A 1113 -11.80 20.67 -9.12
C TYR A 1113 -10.50 19.89 -8.88
N PHE A 1114 -10.46 18.61 -9.29
CA PHE A 1114 -9.28 17.76 -9.10
C PHE A 1114 -8.08 18.28 -9.90
N ALA A 1115 -8.30 18.69 -11.15
CA ALA A 1115 -7.23 19.23 -11.96
C ALA A 1115 -6.77 20.63 -11.47
N ALA A 1116 -7.66 21.45 -10.90
CA ALA A 1116 -7.26 22.68 -10.22
C ALA A 1116 -6.42 22.40 -8.96
N LEU A 1117 -6.74 21.33 -8.22
CA LEU A 1117 -5.93 20.87 -7.09
C LEU A 1117 -4.53 20.40 -7.55
N GLU A 1118 -4.46 19.60 -8.61
CA GLU A 1118 -3.19 19.16 -9.23
C GLU A 1118 -2.32 20.36 -9.68
N GLN A 1119 -2.91 21.32 -10.39
CA GLN A 1119 -2.22 22.55 -10.81
C GLN A 1119 -1.74 23.37 -9.62
N PHE A 1120 -2.58 23.51 -8.60
CA PHE A 1120 -2.24 24.27 -7.40
C PHE A 1120 -1.05 23.66 -6.65
N VAL A 1121 -1.00 22.34 -6.48
CA VAL A 1121 0.12 21.70 -5.79
C VAL A 1121 1.43 21.78 -6.59
N GLU A 1122 1.35 22.00 -7.91
CA GLU A 1122 2.51 22.26 -8.78
C GLU A 1122 2.94 23.73 -8.78
N ASN A 1123 2.00 24.68 -8.84
CA ASN A 1123 2.27 26.11 -8.86
C ASN A 1123 1.31 26.91 -7.94
N PRO A 1124 1.62 27.01 -6.63
CA PRO A 1124 0.72 27.61 -5.65
C PRO A 1124 0.52 29.13 -5.76
N ASP A 1125 1.43 29.83 -6.43
CA ASP A 1125 1.44 31.30 -6.52
C ASP A 1125 0.70 31.81 -7.79
N MET A 1126 0.11 30.90 -8.57
CA MET A 1126 -0.65 31.29 -9.77
C MET A 1126 -1.88 32.15 -9.40
N PRO A 1127 -2.27 33.11 -10.25
CA PRO A 1127 -3.51 33.86 -10.07
C PRO A 1127 -4.74 32.97 -10.27
N VAL A 1128 -5.82 33.22 -9.53
CA VAL A 1128 -7.08 32.46 -9.65
C VAL A 1128 -7.68 32.58 -11.07
N SER A 1129 -7.36 33.65 -11.79
CA SER A 1129 -7.73 33.82 -13.19
C SER A 1129 -7.08 32.78 -14.13
N GLU A 1130 -5.90 32.26 -13.76
CA GLU A 1130 -5.14 31.24 -14.47
C GLU A 1130 -5.42 29.82 -13.98
N LEU A 1131 -6.14 29.66 -12.86
CA LEU A 1131 -6.60 28.39 -12.31
C LEU A 1131 -7.68 27.79 -13.24
N LEU A 1132 -7.27 27.30 -14.41
CA LEU A 1132 -8.09 26.56 -15.38
C LEU A 1132 -7.29 25.61 -16.28
N THR A 1133 -7.95 24.50 -16.59
CA THR A 1133 -7.44 23.27 -17.23
C THR A 1133 -7.45 23.29 -18.76
N PRO A 1134 -6.72 22.36 -19.40
CA PRO A 1134 -6.86 22.04 -20.82
C PRO A 1134 -8.27 21.61 -21.24
N ALA A 1135 -9.15 21.15 -20.34
CA ALA A 1135 -10.51 20.70 -20.70
C ALA A 1135 -11.49 21.86 -20.90
N TRP A 1136 -11.38 22.96 -20.15
CA TRP A 1136 -12.12 24.19 -20.46
C TRP A 1136 -11.54 24.86 -21.72
N LYS A 1137 -10.21 24.90 -21.87
CA LYS A 1137 -9.56 25.37 -23.10
C LYS A 1137 -9.90 24.48 -24.30
N ALA A 1138 -9.99 23.16 -24.15
CA ALA A 1138 -10.37 22.22 -25.20
C ALA A 1138 -11.87 22.29 -25.49
N ASN A 1139 -12.76 22.40 -24.50
CA ASN A 1139 -14.19 22.60 -24.77
C ASN A 1139 -14.46 23.95 -25.45
N VAL A 1140 -13.69 25.00 -25.10
CA VAL A 1140 -13.74 26.27 -25.82
C VAL A 1140 -13.11 26.12 -27.21
N GLU A 1141 -11.93 25.51 -27.38
CA GLU A 1141 -11.25 25.31 -28.68
C GLU A 1141 -11.98 24.33 -29.62
N GLU A 1142 -12.69 23.34 -29.09
CA GLU A 1142 -13.47 22.33 -29.80
C GLU A 1142 -14.85 22.89 -30.14
N ALA A 1143 -15.49 23.64 -29.24
CA ALA A 1143 -16.67 24.46 -29.57
C ALA A 1143 -16.35 25.63 -30.52
N SER A 1144 -15.09 26.06 -30.58
CA SER A 1144 -14.64 27.16 -31.47
C SER A 1144 -14.20 26.71 -32.86
N ARG A 1145 -14.16 25.39 -33.15
CA ARG A 1145 -13.62 24.91 -34.44
C ARG A 1145 -14.65 24.82 -35.56
N VAL A 1146 -15.95 24.67 -35.26
CA VAL A 1146 -17.07 24.95 -36.19
C VAL A 1146 -18.30 25.33 -35.35
N ALA A 1147 -18.77 26.57 -35.45
CA ALA A 1147 -20.12 26.91 -34.98
C ALA A 1147 -21.09 26.73 -36.15
N ILE A 1148 -21.91 25.68 -36.13
CA ILE A 1148 -23.04 25.52 -37.06
C ILE A 1148 -24.25 26.17 -36.40
N ALA A 1149 -24.58 27.40 -36.79
CA ALA A 1149 -25.87 27.99 -36.44
C ALA A 1149 -26.87 27.62 -37.54
N ALA A 1150 -27.63 26.54 -37.34
CA ALA A 1150 -28.75 26.20 -38.20
C ALA A 1150 -30.01 26.92 -37.70
N THR A 1151 -30.39 28.03 -38.32
CA THR A 1151 -31.68 28.68 -38.07
C THR A 1151 -32.69 28.27 -39.13
N PHE A 1152 -33.57 27.33 -38.79
CA PHE A 1152 -34.77 27.01 -39.57
C PHE A 1152 -35.97 27.79 -39.04
N THR A 1153 -35.91 29.12 -39.12
CA THR A 1153 -37.01 29.98 -38.69
C THR A 1153 -37.61 30.70 -39.90
N ALA A 1154 -38.93 30.82 -39.94
CA ALA A 1154 -39.67 31.50 -41.02
C ALA A 1154 -39.55 33.05 -41.00
N GLU A 1155 -38.67 33.60 -40.16
CA GLU A 1155 -38.45 35.04 -40.01
C GLU A 1155 -37.43 35.58 -41.03
N PRO A 1156 -37.43 36.90 -41.34
CA PRO A 1156 -36.56 37.48 -42.34
C PRO A 1156 -35.10 37.33 -41.90
N VAL A 1157 -34.35 36.51 -42.64
CA VAL A 1157 -32.91 36.21 -42.48
C VAL A 1157 -32.05 37.43 -42.13
N GLY A 1158 -32.42 38.62 -42.58
CA GLY A 1158 -31.68 39.87 -42.34
C GLY A 1158 -31.51 40.22 -40.87
N GLU A 1159 -32.53 40.04 -40.02
CA GLU A 1159 -32.46 40.47 -38.61
C GLU A 1159 -31.57 39.53 -37.77
N VAL A 1160 -31.61 38.23 -38.07
CA VAL A 1160 -30.75 37.22 -37.45
C VAL A 1160 -29.29 37.42 -37.88
N LEU A 1161 -29.05 37.73 -39.16
CA LEU A 1161 -27.70 38.01 -39.65
C LEU A 1161 -27.14 39.30 -39.04
N GLU A 1162 -27.94 40.37 -38.97
CA GLU A 1162 -27.51 41.63 -38.34
C GLU A 1162 -27.23 41.44 -36.84
N PHE A 1163 -28.04 40.65 -36.12
CA PHE A 1163 -27.78 40.33 -34.71
C PHE A 1163 -26.41 39.67 -34.52
N TRP A 1164 -26.12 38.61 -35.26
CA TRP A 1164 -24.85 37.89 -35.11
C TRP A 1164 -23.64 38.66 -35.65
N LEU A 1165 -23.77 39.39 -36.78
CA LEU A 1165 -22.70 40.25 -37.30
C LEU A 1165 -22.35 41.38 -36.32
N LYS A 1166 -23.34 41.89 -35.58
CA LYS A 1166 -23.19 42.96 -34.59
C LYS A 1166 -22.67 42.46 -33.24
N GLU A 1167 -23.12 41.30 -32.76
CA GLU A 1167 -22.61 40.70 -31.51
C GLU A 1167 -21.17 40.18 -31.66
N LEU A 1168 -20.74 39.86 -32.88
CA LEU A 1168 -19.41 39.31 -33.17
C LEU A 1168 -18.44 40.29 -33.85
N ASP A 1169 -18.86 41.54 -34.12
CA ASP A 1169 -18.05 42.67 -34.61
C ASP A 1169 -17.26 42.45 -35.94
N PHE A 1170 -17.89 41.83 -36.94
CA PHE A 1170 -17.27 41.52 -38.23
C PHE A 1170 -17.33 42.67 -39.26
N ASP A 1171 -16.27 42.86 -40.08
CA ASP A 1171 -16.28 43.74 -41.27
C ASP A 1171 -16.44 42.90 -42.56
N ASP A 1172 -17.36 43.32 -43.43
CA ASP A 1172 -18.00 42.57 -44.52
C ASP A 1172 -17.09 41.72 -45.43
N THR A 1173 -17.42 40.42 -45.52
CA THR A 1173 -17.42 39.67 -46.80
C THR A 1173 -18.43 38.51 -46.73
N VAL A 1174 -19.68 38.75 -47.13
CA VAL A 1174 -20.71 37.70 -47.25
C VAL A 1174 -20.75 37.20 -48.70
N VAL A 1175 -20.55 35.90 -48.92
CA VAL A 1175 -20.56 35.31 -50.27
C VAL A 1175 -21.79 34.42 -50.45
N PHE A 1176 -22.60 34.74 -51.46
CA PHE A 1176 -23.72 33.91 -51.92
C PHE A 1176 -23.30 33.21 -53.21
N ALA A 1177 -23.26 31.87 -53.23
CA ALA A 1177 -22.94 31.09 -54.43
C ALA A 1177 -23.70 29.75 -54.47
N PRO A 1178 -24.11 29.27 -55.66
CA PRO A 1178 -24.70 27.94 -55.81
C PRO A 1178 -23.73 26.83 -55.35
N TYR A 1179 -24.28 25.72 -54.85
CA TYR A 1179 -23.52 24.61 -54.23
C TYR A 1179 -22.22 24.24 -54.94
N GLY A 1180 -22.30 23.95 -56.25
CA GLY A 1180 -21.16 23.50 -57.04
C GLY A 1180 -20.04 24.54 -57.16
N GLN A 1181 -20.38 25.84 -57.14
CA GLN A 1181 -19.38 26.92 -57.14
C GLN A 1181 -18.75 27.10 -55.76
N LEU A 1182 -19.55 27.04 -54.69
CA LEU A 1182 -19.06 27.16 -53.32
C LEU A 1182 -18.09 26.02 -52.99
N PHE A 1183 -18.42 24.79 -53.40
CA PHE A 1183 -17.60 23.61 -53.21
C PHE A 1183 -16.25 23.70 -53.95
N GLN A 1184 -16.25 24.12 -55.22
CA GLN A 1184 -15.00 24.32 -55.96
C GLN A 1184 -14.14 25.43 -55.37
N GLN A 1185 -14.74 26.52 -54.90
CA GLN A 1185 -14.01 27.62 -54.27
C GLN A 1185 -13.46 27.26 -52.88
N LEU A 1186 -14.11 26.35 -52.14
CA LEU A 1186 -13.56 25.85 -50.88
C LEU A 1186 -12.38 24.91 -51.11
N LEU A 1187 -12.36 24.18 -52.23
CA LEU A 1187 -11.27 23.26 -52.59
C LEU A 1187 -10.10 23.93 -53.32
N ASP A 1188 -10.32 25.04 -54.00
CA ASP A 1188 -9.28 25.83 -54.67
C ASP A 1188 -8.35 26.54 -53.65
N PRO A 1189 -7.04 26.23 -53.62
CA PRO A 1189 -6.08 26.83 -52.68
C PRO A 1189 -5.90 28.35 -52.84
N SER A 1190 -6.25 28.89 -54.00
CA SER A 1190 -6.09 30.32 -54.33
C SER A 1190 -7.30 31.18 -53.95
N SER A 1191 -8.36 30.55 -53.44
CA SER A 1191 -9.63 31.19 -53.11
C SER A 1191 -9.53 32.21 -51.97
N THR A 1192 -10.19 33.35 -52.15
CA THR A 1192 -10.26 34.45 -51.18
C THR A 1192 -11.13 34.11 -49.96
N LEU A 1193 -12.02 33.13 -50.06
CA LEU A 1193 -12.90 32.64 -48.98
C LEU A 1193 -12.13 32.02 -47.80
N ARG A 1194 -10.85 31.66 -47.97
CA ARG A 1194 -9.99 31.13 -46.90
C ARG A 1194 -9.24 32.22 -46.10
N ARG A 1195 -9.32 33.49 -46.53
CA ARG A 1195 -8.48 34.60 -46.02
C ARG A 1195 -9.32 35.73 -45.40
N GLY A 1196 -10.37 35.41 -44.64
CA GLY A 1196 -11.19 36.42 -43.96
C GLY A 1196 -10.35 37.41 -43.15
N LYS A 1197 -10.65 38.71 -43.24
CA LYS A 1197 -9.81 39.81 -42.70
C LYS A 1197 -9.75 39.86 -41.16
N LYS A 1198 -10.67 39.20 -40.44
CA LYS A 1198 -10.75 39.16 -38.96
C LYS A 1198 -10.77 37.75 -38.35
N GLY A 1199 -10.27 36.74 -39.07
CA GLY A 1199 -10.05 35.43 -38.46
C GLY A 1199 -11.28 34.54 -38.28
N VAL A 1200 -12.40 34.80 -38.97
CA VAL A 1200 -13.55 33.87 -39.11
C VAL A 1200 -14.10 33.97 -40.54
N ASN A 1201 -14.50 32.85 -41.17
CA ASN A 1201 -15.12 32.83 -42.50
C ASN A 1201 -16.62 32.52 -42.39
N VAL A 1202 -17.50 33.35 -42.94
CA VAL A 1202 -18.96 33.13 -42.91
C VAL A 1202 -19.46 32.59 -44.26
N LEU A 1203 -20.19 31.48 -44.24
CA LEU A 1203 -20.78 30.84 -45.43
C LEU A 1203 -22.31 30.82 -45.32
N LEU A 1204 -23.00 31.42 -46.29
CA LEU A 1204 -24.45 31.36 -46.39
C LEU A 1204 -24.85 30.36 -47.48
N VAL A 1205 -25.64 29.36 -47.11
CA VAL A 1205 -25.97 28.23 -47.98
C VAL A 1205 -27.48 28.14 -48.19
N ARG A 1206 -27.92 28.22 -49.45
CA ARG A 1206 -29.31 27.92 -49.81
C ARG A 1206 -29.46 26.44 -50.15
N LEU A 1207 -30.25 25.73 -49.35
CA LEU A 1207 -30.49 24.30 -49.53
C LEU A 1207 -31.19 23.97 -50.86
N GLU A 1208 -31.90 24.92 -51.45
CA GLU A 1208 -32.57 24.75 -52.75
C GLU A 1208 -31.62 24.52 -53.92
N ASP A 1209 -30.41 25.08 -53.83
CA ASP A 1209 -29.40 24.97 -54.89
C ASP A 1209 -28.76 23.56 -54.94
N TRP A 1210 -29.08 22.71 -53.96
CA TRP A 1210 -28.44 21.41 -53.73
C TRP A 1210 -29.30 20.24 -54.24
N ALA A 1211 -30.56 20.48 -54.59
CA ALA A 1211 -31.46 19.41 -55.04
C ALA A 1211 -32.61 19.93 -55.94
N PRO A 1212 -32.40 20.02 -57.26
CA PRO A 1212 -33.41 20.56 -58.19
C PRO A 1212 -34.49 19.56 -58.65
N LEU A 1213 -34.61 18.37 -58.03
CA LEU A 1213 -35.41 17.23 -58.54
C LEU A 1213 -36.75 17.03 -57.79
N SER A 1214 -37.43 15.89 -57.93
CA SER A 1214 -38.72 15.59 -57.28
C SER A 1214 -38.59 15.38 -55.75
N VAL A 1215 -39.66 15.54 -54.95
CA VAL A 1215 -39.58 15.61 -53.46
C VAL A 1215 -38.86 14.41 -52.82
N ASP A 1216 -39.08 13.19 -53.29
CA ASP A 1216 -38.42 11.99 -52.75
C ASP A 1216 -36.94 11.91 -53.14
N ASP A 1217 -36.57 12.36 -54.34
CA ASP A 1217 -35.18 12.45 -54.79
C ASP A 1217 -34.44 13.63 -54.13
N ARG A 1218 -35.17 14.68 -53.71
CA ARG A 1218 -34.59 15.88 -53.09
C ARG A 1218 -33.97 15.56 -51.75
N ARG A 1219 -34.60 14.72 -50.93
CA ARG A 1219 -34.10 14.39 -49.60
C ARG A 1219 -32.77 13.64 -49.66
N ALA A 1220 -32.70 12.58 -50.46
CA ALA A 1220 -31.48 11.79 -50.63
C ALA A 1220 -30.34 12.62 -51.24
N ALA A 1221 -30.64 13.46 -52.23
CA ALA A 1221 -29.66 14.38 -52.82
C ALA A 1221 -29.19 15.47 -51.84
N LEU A 1222 -30.07 15.96 -50.96
CA LEU A 1222 -29.72 16.95 -49.95
C LEU A 1222 -28.82 16.35 -48.86
N GLU A 1223 -29.15 15.14 -48.39
CA GLU A 1223 -28.35 14.40 -47.41
C GLU A 1223 -26.93 14.10 -47.97
N GLU A 1224 -26.84 13.58 -49.19
CA GLU A 1224 -25.54 13.31 -49.84
C GLU A 1224 -24.72 14.59 -50.06
N ASN A 1225 -25.35 15.69 -50.50
CA ASN A 1225 -24.65 16.95 -50.70
C ASN A 1225 -24.25 17.62 -49.39
N LEU A 1226 -25.01 17.44 -48.30
CA LEU A 1226 -24.66 17.97 -46.99
C LEU A 1226 -23.50 17.21 -46.36
N GLU A 1227 -23.45 15.89 -46.51
CA GLU A 1227 -22.29 15.10 -46.10
C GLU A 1227 -21.03 15.50 -46.88
N HIS A 1228 -21.13 15.64 -48.20
CA HIS A 1228 -20.02 16.10 -49.02
C HIS A 1228 -19.56 17.51 -48.64
N PHE A 1229 -20.50 18.44 -48.40
CA PHE A 1229 -20.19 19.80 -47.97
C PHE A 1229 -19.47 19.85 -46.63
N VAL A 1230 -20.00 19.15 -45.62
CA VAL A 1230 -19.39 19.07 -44.28
C VAL A 1230 -17.99 18.50 -44.36
N SER A 1231 -17.80 17.43 -45.14
CA SER A 1231 -16.47 16.83 -45.37
C SER A 1231 -15.50 17.80 -46.03
N ALA A 1232 -15.93 18.57 -47.02
CA ALA A 1232 -15.10 19.58 -47.67
C ALA A 1232 -14.75 20.76 -46.75
N VAL A 1233 -15.69 21.21 -45.91
CA VAL A 1233 -15.43 22.26 -44.91
C VAL A 1233 -14.46 21.76 -43.85
N GLN A 1234 -14.63 20.53 -43.35
CA GLN A 1234 -13.69 19.92 -42.40
C GLN A 1234 -12.29 19.77 -43.01
N SER A 1235 -12.18 19.32 -44.26
CA SER A 1235 -10.89 19.24 -44.95
C SER A 1235 -10.28 20.62 -45.24
N ALA A 1236 -11.09 21.67 -45.41
CA ALA A 1236 -10.60 23.04 -45.58
C ALA A 1236 -10.13 23.62 -44.22
N ALA A 1237 -10.92 23.46 -43.16
CA ALA A 1237 -10.62 23.87 -41.79
C ALA A 1237 -9.37 23.20 -41.23
N ALA A 1238 -9.12 21.93 -41.55
CA ALA A 1238 -7.88 21.24 -41.18
C ALA A 1238 -6.61 21.86 -41.81
N ARG A 1239 -6.76 22.64 -42.89
CA ARG A 1239 -5.64 23.25 -43.63
C ARG A 1239 -5.47 24.74 -43.35
N THR A 1240 -6.39 25.38 -42.61
CA THR A 1240 -6.33 26.82 -42.28
C THR A 1240 -6.78 27.08 -40.84
N PRO A 1241 -6.06 27.90 -40.06
CA PRO A 1241 -6.31 28.11 -38.62
C PRO A 1241 -7.47 29.09 -38.32
N VAL A 1242 -8.42 29.22 -39.24
CA VAL A 1242 -9.47 30.25 -39.23
C VAL A 1242 -10.83 29.56 -39.11
N PRO A 1243 -11.62 29.77 -38.04
CA PRO A 1243 -12.95 29.17 -37.86
C PRO A 1243 -13.96 29.54 -38.95
N TYR A 1244 -14.95 28.68 -39.17
CA TYR A 1244 -16.05 28.88 -40.10
C TYR A 1244 -17.39 29.00 -39.36
N LEU A 1245 -18.20 29.98 -39.75
CA LEU A 1245 -19.63 30.10 -39.38
C LEU A 1245 -20.45 29.75 -40.62
N ILE A 1246 -21.31 28.74 -40.52
CA ILE A 1246 -22.14 28.29 -41.65
C ILE A 1246 -23.60 28.51 -41.29
N CYS A 1247 -24.30 29.30 -42.10
CA CYS A 1247 -25.74 29.53 -41.94
C CYS A 1247 -26.50 28.98 -43.14
N PHE A 1248 -27.44 28.08 -42.89
CA PHE A 1248 -28.36 27.57 -43.91
C PHE A 1248 -29.57 28.48 -44.00
N LEU A 1249 -29.92 28.90 -45.21
CA LEU A 1249 -31.05 29.77 -45.49
C LEU A 1249 -32.29 28.93 -45.78
N PRO A 1250 -33.47 29.33 -45.27
CA PRO A 1250 -34.71 28.59 -45.47
C PRO A 1250 -35.05 28.50 -46.95
N CYS A 1251 -35.62 27.36 -47.33
CA CYS A 1251 -36.12 27.16 -48.68
C CYS A 1251 -37.39 27.97 -48.92
N SER A 1252 -37.66 28.30 -50.18
CA SER A 1252 -38.92 28.89 -50.64
C SER A 1252 -40.11 28.04 -50.16
N PRO A 1253 -41.25 28.67 -49.81
CA PRO A 1253 -42.43 27.95 -49.33
C PRO A 1253 -42.83 26.84 -50.32
N GLY A 1254 -42.87 25.58 -49.84
CA GLY A 1254 -43.21 24.40 -50.65
C GLY A 1254 -42.02 23.55 -51.14
N PHE A 1255 -40.79 23.84 -50.71
CA PHE A 1255 -39.62 23.04 -51.09
C PHE A 1255 -39.51 21.67 -50.37
N LEU A 1256 -39.90 21.60 -49.10
CA LEU A 1256 -40.08 20.40 -48.25
C LEU A 1256 -41.32 20.59 -47.38
N ALA A 1257 -42.02 19.51 -47.00
CA ALA A 1257 -43.16 19.60 -46.09
C ALA A 1257 -42.68 19.94 -44.65
N GLU A 1258 -43.41 20.79 -43.92
CA GLU A 1258 -43.02 21.26 -42.57
C GLU A 1258 -42.70 20.14 -41.58
N ALA A 1259 -43.40 19.00 -41.69
CA ALA A 1259 -43.17 17.83 -40.84
C ALA A 1259 -41.81 17.18 -41.10
N ASP A 1260 -41.37 17.13 -42.36
CA ASP A 1260 -40.09 16.52 -42.74
C ASP A 1260 -38.90 17.43 -42.36
N LEU A 1261 -39.09 18.75 -42.39
CA LEU A 1261 -38.13 19.75 -41.91
C LEU A 1261 -37.88 19.63 -40.40
N ALA A 1262 -38.94 19.45 -39.61
CA ALA A 1262 -38.82 19.26 -38.16
C ALA A 1262 -38.15 17.92 -37.79
N GLU A 1263 -38.43 16.85 -38.53
CA GLU A 1263 -37.82 15.53 -38.31
C GLU A 1263 -36.34 15.51 -38.69
N ALA A 1264 -35.98 16.09 -39.84
CA ALA A 1264 -34.59 16.22 -40.28
C ALA A 1264 -33.79 17.13 -39.33
N SER A 1265 -34.38 18.22 -38.84
CA SER A 1265 -33.76 19.11 -37.85
C SER A 1265 -33.45 18.38 -36.54
N ARG A 1266 -34.38 17.55 -36.03
CA ARG A 1266 -34.17 16.74 -34.83
C ARG A 1266 -33.10 15.66 -35.00
N GLN A 1267 -33.05 15.00 -36.16
CA GLN A 1267 -32.02 14.00 -36.45
C GLN A 1267 -30.63 14.63 -36.63
N ALA A 1268 -30.55 15.79 -37.28
CA ALA A 1268 -29.31 16.55 -37.42
C ALA A 1268 -28.81 17.08 -36.07
N GLU A 1269 -29.69 17.58 -35.19
CA GLU A 1269 -29.34 17.93 -33.81
C GLU A 1269 -28.83 16.72 -33.02
N GLN A 1270 -29.46 15.54 -33.17
CA GLN A 1270 -29.01 14.32 -32.51
C GLN A 1270 -27.67 13.83 -33.04
N GLN A 1271 -27.42 13.91 -34.35
CA GLN A 1271 -26.13 13.51 -34.94
C GLN A 1271 -25.02 14.53 -34.66
N ALA A 1272 -25.33 15.82 -34.60
CA ALA A 1272 -24.39 16.89 -34.22
C ALA A 1272 -24.14 16.95 -32.71
N ALA A 1273 -25.03 16.42 -31.87
CA ALA A 1273 -24.79 16.21 -30.45
C ALA A 1273 -24.00 14.91 -30.16
N ALA A 1274 -24.03 13.95 -31.09
CA ALA A 1274 -23.35 12.65 -30.98
C ALA A 1274 -21.94 12.63 -31.61
N ARG A 1275 -21.63 13.57 -32.50
CA ARG A 1275 -20.29 13.84 -33.04
C ARG A 1275 -19.72 15.06 -32.37
#